data_AF-A0A386H0Y6-F1
#
_entry.id   AF-A0A386H0Y6-F1
#
_cell.length_a   1.000
_cell.length_b   1.000
_cell.length_c   1.000
_cell.angle_alpha   90.00
_cell.angle_beta   90.00
_cell.angle_gamma   90.00
#
_symmetry.space_group_name_H-M   'P 1'
#
loop_
_entity.id
_entity.type
_entity.pdbx_description
1 polymer ?
#
loop_
_entity_poly.entity_id
_entity_poly.type
_entity_poly.pdbx_seq_one_letter_code
_entity_poly.pdbx_strand_id
1 'polypeptide(L)'
;MSKKGTKALASATLLSLVLTTALSAGPVKAAATGQTTRIAGADRYATAAAVATKDGKTNDNVVLVSGEGYADAVSGSVLAKTIDAPILLTQSNTLSADTTKALNTLKPKNIYVIGGTASVSKSIRDQLKDGGYNLVELGGANRYETNVAVANELVKNHGISADKVMVVGGEGFSDALSVAPVAAAKGQILLLGSNNQNDMKSVIDFVNTNKSNATVVGTSNIMNDSILKALGVNPSTRINGGADRFATNLNVLKAFSSDLKADSIYVANATADDGYADALVASALAGKTASPLILVDTDDSSATSNALSYYNSEKTDSTSTYVVGGEGVISKDLYVKFGGTDNSTPGTGESSVKSIDSVDLNQIKIVFGTDVDSDSAEAIGNYKVDGTTLTNKDAVAQLQDDNRTVLITLKQPKEQNKSYTVSVKSGILTADKTGNIDSKEQSITFGDTAAPTVTSVTPRGGNKLTVKFSEPIKVPVKSLTKFGDNNDDVIAKDGKYNPATDFTSKFKINGQNIASFGLSSTNTVTKYAVPTTTGTSVWADEVDFYFSSQLPSGSNTLEINDGTSDANSSNNSGVLVDSAGYIFKDSTQSFTIDSVTSKPTVKSVDAEADGTIWVRFDRPMDDVTARNNTNYEVNSESISSGNNKYGKGTISLKEGDTAVKITGLTSLPFGSNSIYIKNNVKDAYGNTVDDDTRKSFDVEKDETKPTVNSVTMVDSETIRIVFSKDINKDYAENHSNYTLKDSDGVDITDRIRLIKPAKMSDVDSDTQTDINNSSDNDNDSVWDIKMKKHDPNNQNDDWRLTGSKYTLTIKNLVDTTFKQNVMDDKTVTLNGSDDVSPRLTGAYRKTKDADSNDNSYKHKVVLTFSEAMDSSTLNDISNYQYKNGANDSKTLPSGTTATPGNDNKSVTLEFPTSYYIYDGKDTTTTVDSSSTLIKDLDNDDLVKGILASGLKDVAGNSIDSFNNSFGVTYDNTSSSFAYKNSTYTMENSGDDLLVKVQFASALDSNSLIPENFKVAGQKPDAVYMDGSNVVLRFNKGTASDKKAKALYNLPDEQANKEDPLDRCDVVRHAGANAVLSVNGNVKDITGASISNATTGGAISVDPSDSKWYTVSNNIGHDSTANKDVQVYSYNAAPKTTSDYWYATADQNIASGTSQAAIVLTFDTQLDQVYSSVSPDNFRFSASNGELIPSSMKIKGNSLVFLFNNDDVKKANSINVSVKNDDSLKLKSLRDANGGNATYVPTDSDTGTRNVKVISSSSTFINDLLNN
;
A
#
# COMPACT_ATOMS: atom_id res chain seq x y z
N MET A 1 75.75 -8.27 0.34
CA MET A 1 74.74 -9.35 0.18
C MET A 1 73.45 -8.68 -0.27
N SER A 2 73.37 -8.42 -1.59
CA SER A 2 72.48 -9.08 -2.57
C SER A 2 71.03 -8.57 -2.48
N LYS A 3 70.70 -7.51 -3.23
CA LYS A 3 70.26 -7.50 -4.67
C LYS A 3 68.74 -7.68 -4.71
N LYS A 4 67.88 -6.81 -5.26
CA LYS A 4 67.91 -5.64 -6.18
C LYS A 4 66.62 -4.85 -5.84
N GLY A 5 66.40 -3.57 -6.06
CA GLY A 5 67.06 -2.45 -6.72
C GLY A 5 65.91 -1.44 -6.99
N THR A 6 65.85 -0.28 -6.31
CA THR A 6 66.28 1.06 -6.80
C THR A 6 65.78 1.38 -8.21
N LYS A 7 65.26 2.54 -8.59
CA LYS A 7 65.10 3.94 -8.10
C LYS A 7 64.10 4.57 -9.13
N ALA A 8 63.45 5.71 -8.98
CA ALA A 8 63.93 7.05 -8.62
C ALA A 8 62.69 7.97 -8.49
N LEU A 9 62.58 8.80 -7.44
CA LEU A 9 62.78 10.27 -7.43
C LEU A 9 61.84 11.07 -8.36
N ALA A 10 61.26 12.22 -8.01
CA ALA A 10 61.17 13.01 -6.79
C ALA A 10 60.19 14.18 -7.04
N SER A 11 59.58 14.66 -5.95
CA SER A 11 59.17 16.03 -5.61
C SER A 11 58.81 17.05 -6.71
N ALA A 12 57.66 17.73 -6.56
CA ALA A 12 57.56 18.99 -5.82
C ALA A 12 56.20 19.73 -6.02
N THR A 13 55.58 20.10 -4.89
CA THR A 13 54.86 21.37 -4.57
C THR A 13 53.73 21.94 -5.45
N LEU A 14 52.52 21.92 -4.87
CA LEU A 14 51.59 23.04 -4.57
C LEU A 14 51.03 23.97 -5.69
N LEU A 15 49.69 23.89 -5.79
CA LEU A 15 48.69 24.97 -5.94
C LEU A 15 48.44 25.61 -7.32
N SER A 16 47.35 25.18 -7.99
CA SER A 16 46.42 26.10 -8.66
C SER A 16 45.01 25.50 -8.72
N LEU A 17 44.07 26.25 -8.15
CA LEU A 17 42.62 26.09 -8.13
C LEU A 17 42.04 25.86 -9.55
N VAL A 18 41.35 24.74 -9.76
CA VAL A 18 40.28 24.64 -10.78
C VAL A 18 39.12 23.86 -10.17
N LEU A 19 37.98 24.55 -10.15
CA LEU A 19 36.63 24.07 -9.88
C LEU A 19 36.40 22.69 -10.55
N THR A 20 36.42 21.60 -9.78
CA THR A 20 35.91 20.31 -10.25
C THR A 20 34.42 20.26 -9.94
N THR A 21 33.59 20.55 -10.94
CA THR A 21 32.28 19.91 -11.06
C THR A 21 32.55 18.41 -11.19
N ALA A 22 32.49 17.70 -10.06
CA ALA A 22 32.45 16.25 -10.05
C ALA A 22 31.11 15.83 -10.66
N LEU A 23 31.10 15.63 -11.98
CA LEU A 23 30.13 14.75 -12.62
C LEU A 23 30.28 13.40 -11.93
N SER A 24 29.22 12.98 -11.23
CA SER A 24 29.09 11.64 -10.68
C SER A 24 29.14 10.64 -11.84
N ALA A 25 30.33 10.13 -12.15
CA ALA A 25 30.46 8.87 -12.87
C ALA A 25 30.01 7.77 -11.90
N GLY A 26 28.70 7.51 -11.88
CA GLY A 26 28.17 6.31 -11.24
C GLY A 26 28.80 5.08 -11.90
N PRO A 27 28.99 3.98 -11.15
CA PRO A 27 29.45 2.73 -11.74
C PRO A 27 28.42 2.26 -12.77
N VAL A 28 28.81 2.17 -14.03
CA VAL A 28 27.97 1.61 -15.08
C VAL A 28 27.85 0.11 -14.79
N LYS A 29 26.66 -0.35 -14.42
CA LYS A 29 26.33 -1.79 -14.37
C LYS A 29 26.41 -2.35 -15.78
N ALA A 30 27.49 -3.06 -16.10
CA ALA A 30 27.44 -4.09 -17.11
C ALA A 30 26.45 -5.17 -16.63
N ALA A 31 25.59 -5.67 -17.51
CA ALA A 31 24.77 -6.83 -17.21
C ALA A 31 25.69 -7.97 -16.74
N ALA A 32 25.31 -8.67 -15.67
CA ALA A 32 26.04 -9.86 -15.25
C ALA A 32 25.98 -10.89 -16.40
N THR A 33 27.13 -11.43 -16.78
CA THR A 33 27.24 -12.50 -17.79
C THR A 33 26.28 -13.65 -17.45
N GLY A 34 25.49 -14.12 -18.43
CA GLY A 34 24.58 -15.27 -18.26
C GLY A 34 23.13 -14.92 -17.88
N GLN A 35 22.68 -13.67 -18.04
CA GLN A 35 21.30 -13.27 -17.73
C GLN A 35 20.41 -13.09 -18.97
N THR A 36 19.11 -13.37 -18.80
CA THR A 36 18.07 -13.02 -19.78
C THR A 36 17.46 -11.65 -19.43
N THR A 37 17.34 -10.77 -20.41
CA THR A 37 16.85 -9.39 -20.27
C THR A 37 15.79 -9.07 -21.31
N ARG A 38 14.64 -8.54 -20.91
CA ARG A 38 13.65 -7.98 -21.83
C ARG A 38 13.99 -6.53 -22.20
N ILE A 39 13.82 -6.18 -23.48
CA ILE A 39 13.88 -4.80 -23.97
C ILE A 39 12.59 -4.51 -24.74
N ALA A 40 11.76 -3.60 -24.23
CA ALA A 40 10.43 -3.33 -24.78
C ALA A 40 9.99 -1.90 -24.48
N GLY A 41 9.06 -1.39 -25.29
CA GLY A 41 8.26 -0.20 -25.03
C GLY A 41 6.77 -0.47 -25.24
N ALA A 42 5.94 0.56 -25.06
CA ALA A 42 4.48 0.46 -25.20
C ALA A 42 4.03 0.10 -26.64
N ASP A 43 4.83 0.48 -27.63
CA ASP A 43 4.64 0.15 -29.03
C ASP A 43 5.99 -0.08 -29.73
N ARG A 44 5.96 -0.32 -31.05
CA ARG A 44 7.16 -0.55 -31.87
C ARG A 44 8.15 0.63 -31.86
N TYR A 45 7.66 1.86 -31.77
CA TYR A 45 8.50 3.06 -31.75
C TYR A 45 9.20 3.20 -30.39
N ALA A 46 8.48 2.96 -29.30
CA ALA A 46 9.01 2.92 -27.96
C ALA A 46 10.01 1.78 -27.77
N THR A 47 9.76 0.57 -28.31
CA THR A 47 10.73 -0.54 -28.28
C THR A 47 12.02 -0.18 -29.03
N ALA A 48 11.90 0.41 -30.22
CA ALA A 48 13.07 0.87 -30.99
C ALA A 48 13.87 1.94 -30.24
N ALA A 49 13.19 2.91 -29.62
CA ALA A 49 13.81 3.93 -28.79
C ALA A 49 14.51 3.33 -27.56
N ALA A 50 13.88 2.39 -26.86
CA ALA A 50 14.44 1.70 -25.70
C ALA A 50 15.69 0.89 -26.07
N VAL A 51 15.65 0.18 -27.21
CA VAL A 51 16.81 -0.52 -27.75
C VAL A 51 17.93 0.45 -28.09
N ALA A 52 17.62 1.54 -28.79
CA ALA A 52 18.61 2.51 -29.24
C ALA A 52 19.32 3.23 -28.07
N THR A 53 18.60 3.48 -26.98
CA THR A 53 19.07 4.27 -25.83
C THR A 53 19.52 3.43 -24.65
N LYS A 54 19.49 2.09 -24.75
CA LYS A 54 19.78 1.15 -23.65
C LYS A 54 21.08 1.45 -22.88
N ASP A 55 22.14 1.82 -23.60
CA ASP A 55 23.45 2.08 -22.99
C ASP A 55 23.63 3.54 -22.51
N GLY A 56 22.63 4.41 -22.72
CA GLY A 56 22.64 5.82 -22.34
C GLY A 56 23.71 6.67 -23.04
N LYS A 57 24.32 6.15 -24.11
CA LYS A 57 25.42 6.80 -24.83
C LYS A 57 24.91 7.64 -25.99
N THR A 58 25.58 8.75 -26.25
CA THR A 58 25.42 9.49 -27.51
C THR A 58 25.92 8.65 -28.69
N ASN A 59 25.34 8.83 -29.86
CA ASN A 59 25.76 8.17 -31.09
C ASN A 59 25.81 9.18 -32.23
N ASP A 60 26.93 9.26 -32.94
CA ASP A 60 27.11 10.21 -34.04
C ASP A 60 26.18 9.93 -35.24
N ASN A 61 25.68 8.69 -35.38
CA ASN A 61 24.86 8.24 -36.50
C ASN A 61 23.57 7.57 -35.99
N VAL A 62 22.46 7.80 -36.70
CA VAL A 62 21.19 7.06 -36.50
C VAL A 62 20.68 6.59 -37.85
N VAL A 63 20.17 5.36 -37.93
CA VAL A 63 19.38 4.89 -39.07
C VAL A 63 17.90 5.08 -38.73
N LEU A 64 17.18 5.83 -39.57
CA LEU A 64 15.75 6.07 -39.42
C LEU A 64 14.99 5.37 -40.55
N VAL A 65 14.05 4.52 -40.19
CA VAL A 65 13.21 3.76 -41.13
C VAL A 65 11.73 3.89 -40.74
N SER A 66 10.84 3.59 -41.69
CA SER A 66 9.41 3.49 -41.38
C SER A 66 9.14 2.29 -40.46
N GLY A 67 8.32 2.48 -39.43
CA GLY A 67 7.75 1.41 -38.60
C GLY A 67 6.51 0.76 -39.22
N GLU A 68 6.10 1.21 -40.40
CA GLU A 68 4.88 0.79 -41.12
C GLU A 68 5.19 -0.09 -42.35
N GLY A 69 6.47 -0.19 -42.78
CA GLY A 69 6.91 -1.19 -43.75
C GLY A 69 8.32 -1.74 -43.50
N TYR A 70 8.49 -3.06 -43.55
CA TYR A 70 9.77 -3.73 -43.27
C TYR A 70 10.78 -3.67 -44.44
N ALA A 71 10.30 -3.68 -45.68
CA ALA A 71 11.12 -4.06 -46.84
C ALA A 71 12.28 -3.08 -47.10
N ASP A 72 12.03 -1.79 -46.88
CA ASP A 72 13.09 -0.77 -46.96
C ASP A 72 14.07 -0.92 -45.78
N ALA A 73 13.59 -1.31 -44.60
CA ALA A 73 14.33 -1.29 -43.36
C ALA A 73 15.32 -2.44 -43.16
N VAL A 74 15.07 -3.63 -43.72
CA VAL A 74 15.91 -4.82 -43.43
C VAL A 74 17.37 -4.62 -43.85
N SER A 75 17.61 -4.00 -45.00
CA SER A 75 18.98 -3.69 -45.47
C SER A 75 19.72 -2.69 -44.58
N GLY A 76 18.97 -1.91 -43.79
CA GLY A 76 19.49 -0.98 -42.80
C GLY A 76 20.28 -1.66 -41.67
N SER A 77 20.07 -2.95 -41.40
CA SER A 77 20.82 -3.70 -40.38
C SER A 77 22.33 -3.74 -40.66
N VAL A 78 22.71 -3.98 -41.92
CA VAL A 78 24.12 -4.02 -42.35
C VAL A 78 24.73 -2.61 -42.29
N LEU A 79 23.98 -1.60 -42.72
CA LEU A 79 24.40 -0.19 -42.63
C LEU A 79 24.59 0.23 -41.17
N ALA A 80 23.58 0.01 -40.33
CA ALA A 80 23.57 0.33 -38.91
C ALA A 80 24.79 -0.26 -38.20
N LYS A 81 25.14 -1.53 -38.46
CA LYS A 81 26.37 -2.12 -37.93
C LYS A 81 27.62 -1.43 -38.47
N THR A 82 27.69 -1.18 -39.77
CA THR A 82 28.88 -0.63 -40.45
C THR A 82 29.23 0.77 -39.93
N ILE A 83 28.22 1.58 -39.62
CA ILE A 83 28.39 2.96 -39.12
C ILE A 83 28.22 3.09 -37.59
N ASP A 84 28.13 1.95 -36.89
CA ASP A 84 27.86 1.85 -35.46
C ASP A 84 26.62 2.64 -34.98
N ALA A 85 25.53 2.64 -35.76
CA ALA A 85 24.29 3.35 -35.45
C ALA A 85 23.19 2.42 -34.89
N PRO A 86 22.30 2.92 -34.00
CA PRO A 86 21.03 2.27 -33.72
C PRO A 86 20.02 2.50 -34.85
N ILE A 87 18.99 1.65 -34.90
CA ILE A 87 17.82 1.83 -35.77
C ILE A 87 16.68 2.42 -34.95
N LEU A 88 16.12 3.55 -35.40
CA LEU A 88 14.88 4.13 -34.90
C LEU A 88 13.76 3.97 -35.93
N LEU A 89 12.52 3.90 -35.44
CA LEU A 89 11.33 3.78 -36.27
C LEU A 89 10.54 5.09 -36.28
N THR A 90 9.87 5.40 -37.38
CA THR A 90 8.94 6.53 -37.49
C THR A 90 7.65 6.11 -38.19
N GLN A 91 6.54 6.79 -37.92
CA GLN A 91 5.36 6.67 -38.79
C GLN A 91 5.68 7.30 -40.15
N SER A 92 4.90 6.98 -41.18
CA SER A 92 5.11 7.49 -42.54
C SER A 92 5.08 9.02 -42.62
N ASN A 93 4.19 9.67 -41.87
CA ASN A 93 3.96 11.11 -41.94
C ASN A 93 4.29 11.89 -40.66
N THR A 94 4.53 11.19 -39.54
CA THR A 94 4.77 11.80 -38.23
C THR A 94 5.99 11.17 -37.55
N LEU A 95 6.88 12.01 -37.01
CA LEU A 95 7.97 11.55 -36.16
C LEU A 95 7.42 11.28 -34.75
N SER A 96 7.48 10.03 -34.27
CA SER A 96 6.91 9.69 -32.96
C SER A 96 7.62 10.43 -31.82
N ALA A 97 6.89 10.63 -30.71
CA ALA A 97 7.44 11.27 -29.52
C ALA A 97 8.64 10.47 -28.95
N ASP A 98 8.56 9.14 -28.96
CA ASP A 98 9.65 8.27 -28.51
C ASP A 98 10.89 8.38 -29.37
N THR A 99 10.73 8.44 -30.70
CA THR A 99 11.87 8.65 -31.62
C THR A 99 12.46 10.04 -31.44
N THR A 100 11.64 11.06 -31.23
CA THR A 100 12.12 12.41 -30.92
C THR A 100 12.93 12.44 -29.61
N LYS A 101 12.42 11.79 -28.56
CA LYS A 101 13.12 11.65 -27.26
C LYS A 101 14.42 10.86 -27.40
N ALA A 102 14.43 9.80 -28.20
CA ALA A 102 15.64 9.02 -28.49
C ALA A 102 16.67 9.85 -29.24
N LEU A 103 16.28 10.62 -30.26
CA LEU A 103 17.18 11.53 -30.98
C LEU A 103 17.79 12.58 -30.03
N ASN A 104 17.00 13.15 -29.11
CA ASN A 104 17.49 14.08 -28.10
C ASN A 104 18.50 13.45 -27.12
N THR A 105 18.35 12.15 -26.85
CA THR A 105 19.24 11.39 -25.98
C THR A 105 20.53 11.01 -26.71
N LEU A 106 20.42 10.51 -27.93
CA LEU A 106 21.52 10.04 -28.76
C LEU A 106 22.36 11.19 -29.33
N LYS A 107 21.74 12.36 -29.56
CA LYS A 107 22.34 13.57 -30.16
C LYS A 107 23.13 13.26 -31.44
N PRO A 108 22.52 12.62 -32.45
CA PRO A 108 23.23 12.27 -33.68
C PRO A 108 23.62 13.49 -34.49
N LYS A 109 24.70 13.34 -35.25
CA LYS A 109 25.11 14.30 -36.28
C LYS A 109 24.47 13.94 -37.62
N ASN A 110 24.47 12.64 -37.95
CA ASN A 110 23.95 12.13 -39.20
C ASN A 110 22.71 11.25 -38.98
N ILE A 111 21.68 11.45 -39.79
CA ILE A 111 20.49 10.59 -39.84
C ILE A 111 20.39 9.97 -41.24
N TYR A 112 20.57 8.66 -41.30
CA TYR A 112 20.43 7.86 -42.52
C TYR A 112 18.96 7.45 -42.66
N VAL A 113 18.23 8.15 -43.52
CA VAL A 113 16.80 7.90 -43.76
C VAL A 113 16.66 6.88 -44.88
N ILE A 114 16.23 5.66 -44.55
CA ILE A 114 16.05 4.59 -45.53
C ILE A 114 14.57 4.46 -45.90
N GLY A 115 14.29 4.44 -47.20
CA GLY A 115 12.96 4.47 -47.79
C GLY A 115 12.67 5.77 -48.54
N GLY A 116 11.79 5.69 -49.53
CA GLY A 116 11.36 6.86 -50.31
C GLY A 116 10.47 7.82 -49.49
N THR A 117 10.03 8.91 -50.10
CA THR A 117 9.13 9.88 -49.46
C THR A 117 7.73 9.34 -49.16
N ALA A 118 7.36 8.18 -49.72
CA ALA A 118 6.14 7.47 -49.35
C ALA A 118 6.28 6.70 -48.02
N SER A 119 7.49 6.28 -47.65
CA SER A 119 7.78 5.53 -46.42
C SER A 119 8.17 6.45 -45.27
N VAL A 120 8.92 7.52 -45.55
CA VAL A 120 9.25 8.59 -44.61
C VAL A 120 9.06 9.91 -45.33
N SER A 121 7.99 10.62 -44.98
CA SER A 121 7.50 11.80 -45.68
C SER A 121 8.54 12.91 -45.83
N LYS A 122 8.28 13.81 -46.80
CA LYS A 122 9.08 15.02 -46.94
C LYS A 122 8.98 15.92 -45.69
N SER A 123 7.84 15.96 -45.00
CA SER A 123 7.67 16.76 -43.78
C SER A 123 8.60 16.32 -42.65
N ILE A 124 8.76 15.01 -42.42
CA ILE A 124 9.71 14.49 -41.42
C ILE A 124 11.14 14.87 -41.79
N ARG A 125 11.51 14.72 -43.07
CA ARG A 125 12.87 15.05 -43.54
C ARG A 125 13.19 16.53 -43.36
N ASP A 126 12.24 17.40 -43.68
CA ASP A 126 12.39 18.85 -43.50
C ASP A 126 12.48 19.19 -42.00
N GLN A 127 11.62 18.59 -41.16
CA GLN A 127 11.67 18.74 -39.69
C GLN A 127 13.04 18.35 -39.12
N LEU A 128 13.64 17.24 -39.57
CA LEU A 128 14.96 16.81 -39.10
C LEU A 128 16.09 17.73 -39.61
N LYS A 129 16.00 18.24 -40.84
CA LYS A 129 16.97 19.23 -41.36
C LYS A 129 16.90 20.54 -40.58
N ASP A 130 15.69 21.01 -40.28
CA ASP A 130 15.46 22.21 -39.47
C ASP A 130 15.94 22.02 -38.02
N GLY A 131 15.92 20.78 -37.52
CA GLY A 131 16.54 20.37 -36.26
C GLY A 131 18.07 20.35 -36.26
N GLY A 132 18.72 20.63 -37.41
CA GLY A 132 20.18 20.74 -37.54
C GLY A 132 20.90 19.42 -37.86
N TYR A 133 20.18 18.35 -38.22
CA TYR A 133 20.77 17.05 -38.54
C TYR A 133 21.23 16.99 -40.01
N ASN A 134 22.34 16.28 -40.27
CA ASN A 134 22.77 15.94 -41.63
C ASN A 134 22.04 14.68 -42.12
N LEU A 135 21.19 14.81 -43.14
CA LEU A 135 20.40 13.68 -43.66
C LEU A 135 21.07 13.00 -44.85
N VAL A 136 21.24 11.68 -44.76
CA VAL A 136 21.64 10.81 -45.88
C VAL A 136 20.40 10.02 -46.32
N GLU A 137 19.86 10.35 -47.48
CA GLU A 137 18.57 9.81 -47.95
C GLU A 137 18.80 8.63 -48.90
N LEU A 138 18.39 7.43 -48.47
CA LEU A 138 18.60 6.17 -49.20
C LEU A 138 17.23 5.57 -49.57
N GLY A 139 16.70 5.93 -50.75
CA GLY A 139 15.40 5.45 -51.22
C GLY A 139 15.34 5.30 -52.74
N GLY A 140 14.50 4.38 -53.21
CA GLY A 140 14.21 4.16 -54.63
C GLY A 140 12.70 4.12 -54.90
N ALA A 141 12.30 3.83 -56.15
CA ALA A 141 10.89 3.74 -56.53
C ALA A 141 10.18 2.49 -55.95
N ASN A 142 10.97 1.50 -55.51
CA ASN A 142 10.50 0.26 -54.91
C ASN A 142 11.54 -0.28 -53.91
N ARG A 143 11.16 -1.32 -53.15
CA ARG A 143 11.99 -1.94 -52.11
C ARG A 143 13.34 -2.46 -52.62
N TYR A 144 13.43 -2.90 -53.86
CA TYR A 144 14.65 -3.45 -54.45
C TYR A 144 15.63 -2.34 -54.80
N GLU A 145 15.15 -1.24 -55.38
CA GLU A 145 15.94 -0.03 -55.61
C GLU A 145 16.40 0.63 -54.30
N THR A 146 15.54 0.70 -53.28
CA THR A 146 15.94 1.15 -51.94
C THR A 146 17.08 0.31 -51.37
N ASN A 147 16.99 -1.02 -51.47
CA ASN A 147 18.06 -1.94 -51.04
C ASN A 147 19.38 -1.69 -51.80
N VAL A 148 19.30 -1.48 -53.11
CA VAL A 148 20.47 -1.16 -53.93
C VAL A 148 21.05 0.22 -53.59
N ALA A 149 20.23 1.19 -53.16
CA ALA A 149 20.72 2.47 -52.65
C ALA A 149 21.56 2.28 -51.38
N VAL A 150 21.08 1.47 -50.44
CA VAL A 150 21.84 1.10 -49.23
C VAL A 150 23.13 0.34 -49.59
N ALA A 151 23.07 -0.61 -50.53
CA ALA A 151 24.25 -1.33 -51.01
C ALA A 151 25.30 -0.41 -51.64
N ASN A 152 24.87 0.57 -52.44
CA ASN A 152 25.78 1.56 -53.01
C ASN A 152 26.42 2.45 -51.95
N GLU A 153 25.69 2.83 -50.90
CA GLU A 153 26.22 3.59 -49.78
C GLU A 153 27.31 2.81 -49.04
N LEU A 154 27.04 1.53 -48.73
CA LEU A 154 28.00 0.62 -48.10
C LEU A 154 29.31 0.49 -48.90
N VAL A 155 29.21 0.37 -50.22
CA VAL A 155 30.38 0.21 -51.10
C VAL A 155 31.15 1.53 -51.26
N LYS A 156 30.45 2.62 -51.58
CA LYS A 156 31.09 3.89 -51.96
C LYS A 156 31.66 4.65 -50.77
N ASN A 157 30.93 4.67 -49.65
CA ASN A 157 31.21 5.55 -48.53
C ASN A 157 31.71 4.81 -47.28
N HIS A 158 31.52 3.48 -47.21
CA HIS A 158 31.88 2.68 -46.04
C HIS A 158 32.82 1.50 -46.32
N GLY A 159 33.31 1.36 -47.57
CA GLY A 159 34.37 0.41 -47.92
C GLY A 159 33.99 -1.07 -47.83
N ILE A 160 32.69 -1.40 -47.79
CA ILE A 160 32.22 -2.78 -47.85
C ILE A 160 32.41 -3.32 -49.27
N SER A 161 33.04 -4.49 -49.40
CA SER A 161 33.22 -5.12 -50.71
C SER A 161 31.91 -5.63 -51.29
N ALA A 162 31.69 -5.36 -52.58
CA ALA A 162 30.58 -5.93 -53.35
C ALA A 162 30.84 -7.36 -53.83
N ASP A 163 31.99 -7.98 -53.53
CA ASP A 163 32.36 -9.32 -54.01
C ASP A 163 31.43 -10.43 -53.49
N LYS A 164 30.82 -10.23 -52.31
CA LYS A 164 29.93 -11.21 -51.68
C LYS A 164 28.64 -10.53 -51.25
N VAL A 165 27.52 -11.05 -51.72
CA VAL A 165 26.20 -10.54 -51.40
C VAL A 165 25.29 -11.68 -50.94
N MET A 166 24.33 -11.36 -50.08
CA MET A 166 23.23 -12.24 -49.73
C MET A 166 21.96 -11.73 -50.37
N VAL A 167 21.22 -12.60 -51.06
CA VAL A 167 19.94 -12.27 -51.68
C VAL A 167 18.86 -13.10 -51.02
N VAL A 168 17.82 -12.43 -50.53
CA VAL A 168 16.73 -13.06 -49.78
C VAL A 168 15.38 -12.57 -50.29
N GLY A 169 14.34 -13.39 -50.17
CA GLY A 169 12.99 -13.01 -50.56
C GLY A 169 12.54 -11.68 -49.97
N GLY A 170 12.05 -10.79 -50.82
CA GLY A 170 11.59 -9.44 -50.48
C GLY A 170 10.08 -9.32 -50.32
N GLU A 171 9.32 -10.40 -50.51
CA GLU A 171 7.85 -10.42 -50.40
C GLU A 171 7.33 -10.90 -49.03
N GLY A 172 8.21 -11.48 -48.20
CA GLY A 172 7.95 -11.77 -46.78
C GLY A 172 9.10 -11.32 -45.89
N PHE A 173 8.80 -10.79 -44.69
CA PHE A 173 9.82 -10.17 -43.83
C PHE A 173 10.72 -11.18 -43.12
N SER A 174 10.20 -12.35 -42.80
CA SER A 174 10.86 -13.32 -41.93
C SER A 174 12.17 -13.87 -42.47
N ASP A 175 12.21 -14.17 -43.76
CA ASP A 175 13.41 -14.68 -44.42
C ASP A 175 14.48 -13.58 -44.38
N ALA A 176 14.07 -12.36 -44.70
CA ALA A 176 14.94 -11.19 -44.69
C ALA A 176 15.49 -10.88 -43.29
N LEU A 177 14.64 -10.93 -42.25
CA LEU A 177 15.05 -10.75 -40.85
C LEU A 177 15.93 -11.88 -40.32
N SER A 178 15.80 -13.10 -40.85
CA SER A 178 16.66 -14.23 -40.48
C SER A 178 18.07 -14.09 -41.06
N VAL A 179 18.20 -13.50 -42.26
CA VAL A 179 19.48 -13.34 -42.95
C VAL A 179 20.19 -12.04 -42.57
N ALA A 180 19.45 -11.00 -42.18
CA ALA A 180 19.99 -9.69 -41.81
C ALA A 180 21.13 -9.75 -40.76
N PRO A 181 20.97 -10.44 -39.60
CA PRO A 181 22.04 -10.58 -38.62
C PRO A 181 23.27 -11.27 -39.18
N VAL A 182 23.10 -12.25 -40.07
CA VAL A 182 24.19 -13.00 -40.70
C VAL A 182 24.95 -12.12 -41.69
N ALA A 183 24.24 -11.39 -42.55
CA ALA A 183 24.85 -10.46 -43.50
C ALA A 183 25.65 -9.39 -42.77
N ALA A 184 25.08 -8.82 -41.70
CA ALA A 184 25.77 -7.87 -40.83
C ALA A 184 26.96 -8.53 -40.12
N ALA A 185 26.82 -9.73 -39.54
CA ALA A 185 27.89 -10.50 -38.89
C ALA A 185 29.12 -10.65 -39.81
N LYS A 186 28.88 -11.02 -41.07
CA LYS A 186 29.91 -11.27 -42.08
C LYS A 186 30.39 -10.01 -42.81
N GLY A 187 29.78 -8.85 -42.56
CA GLY A 187 30.07 -7.61 -43.29
C GLY A 187 29.75 -7.73 -44.79
N GLN A 188 28.67 -8.43 -45.14
CA GLN A 188 28.23 -8.65 -46.52
C GLN A 188 26.99 -7.81 -46.82
N ILE A 189 26.85 -7.42 -48.09
CA ILE A 189 25.68 -6.67 -48.55
C ILE A 189 24.46 -7.59 -48.57
N LEU A 190 23.36 -7.13 -47.98
CA LEU A 190 22.06 -7.78 -48.06
C LEU A 190 21.21 -7.12 -49.15
N LEU A 191 20.63 -7.92 -50.03
CA LEU A 191 19.75 -7.49 -51.11
C LEU A 191 18.44 -8.27 -51.06
N LEU A 192 17.33 -7.60 -51.36
CA LEU A 192 16.02 -8.24 -51.50
C LEU A 192 15.83 -8.83 -52.91
N GLY A 193 15.04 -9.90 -52.99
CA GLY A 193 14.81 -10.74 -54.16
C GLY A 193 13.32 -11.00 -54.42
N SER A 194 12.91 -11.18 -55.67
CA SER A 194 11.57 -11.69 -56.03
C SER A 194 11.61 -12.51 -57.31
N ASN A 195 10.48 -13.12 -57.66
CA ASN A 195 10.31 -13.85 -58.91
C ASN A 195 10.10 -12.96 -60.14
N ASN A 196 9.96 -11.64 -59.96
CA ASN A 196 9.76 -10.70 -61.05
C ASN A 196 11.09 -10.09 -61.48
N GLN A 197 11.60 -10.52 -62.63
CA GLN A 197 12.89 -10.06 -63.17
C GLN A 197 12.92 -8.55 -63.45
N ASN A 198 11.78 -7.92 -63.73
CA ASN A 198 11.71 -6.47 -63.96
C ASN A 198 11.89 -5.69 -62.66
N ASP A 199 11.18 -6.07 -61.59
CA ASP A 199 11.32 -5.45 -60.27
C ASP A 199 12.74 -5.67 -59.72
N MET A 200 13.32 -6.82 -60.05
CA MET A 200 14.66 -7.25 -59.67
C MET A 200 15.79 -6.66 -60.49
N LYS A 201 15.51 -5.83 -61.49
CA LYS A 201 16.51 -5.35 -62.44
C LYS A 201 17.67 -4.64 -61.74
N SER A 202 17.39 -3.76 -60.77
CA SER A 202 18.42 -3.00 -60.04
C SER A 202 19.38 -3.91 -59.26
N VAL A 203 18.86 -4.95 -58.63
CA VAL A 203 19.64 -5.93 -57.86
C VAL A 203 20.45 -6.84 -58.79
N ILE A 204 19.86 -7.32 -59.89
CA ILE A 204 20.55 -8.12 -60.91
C ILE A 204 21.69 -7.32 -61.54
N ASP A 205 21.43 -6.05 -61.88
CA ASP A 205 22.45 -5.14 -62.42
C ASP A 205 23.58 -4.91 -61.41
N PHE A 206 23.25 -4.71 -60.12
CA PHE A 206 24.24 -4.54 -59.06
C PHE A 206 25.15 -5.78 -58.93
N VAL A 207 24.55 -6.98 -58.88
CA VAL A 207 25.30 -8.25 -58.78
C VAL A 207 26.19 -8.48 -59.99
N ASN A 208 25.65 -8.30 -61.20
CA ASN A 208 26.40 -8.55 -62.44
C ASN A 208 27.50 -7.51 -62.69
N THR A 209 27.24 -6.24 -62.40
CA THR A 209 28.23 -5.15 -62.57
C THR A 209 29.43 -5.35 -61.64
N ASN A 210 29.17 -5.74 -60.39
CA ASN A 210 30.22 -5.97 -59.40
C ASN A 210 30.80 -7.40 -59.44
N LYS A 211 30.28 -8.29 -60.30
CA LYS A 211 30.64 -9.71 -60.36
C LYS A 211 30.52 -10.40 -58.99
N SER A 212 29.48 -10.03 -58.24
CA SER A 212 29.26 -10.51 -56.89
C SER A 212 28.97 -12.02 -56.86
N ASN A 213 29.54 -12.71 -55.89
CA ASN A 213 29.15 -14.06 -55.53
C ASN A 213 27.92 -14.02 -54.62
N ALA A 214 26.75 -14.30 -55.19
CA ALA A 214 25.47 -14.21 -54.50
C ALA A 214 25.12 -15.52 -53.76
N THR A 215 24.89 -15.41 -52.46
CA THR A 215 24.27 -16.48 -51.65
C THR A 215 22.78 -16.23 -51.58
N VAL A 216 21.97 -17.18 -52.08
CA VAL A 216 20.50 -17.03 -52.11
C VAL A 216 19.85 -17.84 -51.00
N VAL A 217 18.98 -17.20 -50.23
CA VAL A 217 18.22 -17.80 -49.13
C VAL A 217 16.72 -17.72 -49.40
N GLY A 218 15.99 -18.80 -49.10
CA GLY A 218 14.54 -18.87 -49.24
C GLY A 218 14.09 -19.93 -50.25
N THR A 219 12.80 -20.28 -50.24
CA THR A 219 12.26 -21.37 -51.05
C THR A 219 12.25 -21.06 -52.55
N SER A 220 12.12 -22.08 -53.40
CA SER A 220 11.96 -21.92 -54.85
C SER A 220 10.69 -21.15 -55.24
N ASN A 221 9.71 -21.07 -54.33
CA ASN A 221 8.47 -20.32 -54.55
C ASN A 221 8.68 -18.81 -54.42
N ILE A 222 9.67 -18.37 -53.64
CA ILE A 222 9.94 -16.95 -53.42
C ILE A 222 11.02 -16.43 -54.37
N MET A 223 11.98 -17.30 -54.70
CA MET A 223 13.05 -17.04 -55.66
C MET A 223 13.17 -18.24 -56.59
N ASN A 224 12.78 -18.15 -57.85
CA ASN A 224 12.79 -19.28 -58.79
C ASN A 224 14.14 -19.44 -59.50
N ASP A 225 14.34 -20.57 -60.18
CA ASP A 225 15.61 -20.89 -60.85
C ASP A 225 16.00 -19.88 -61.96
N SER A 226 15.01 -19.24 -62.58
CA SER A 226 15.26 -18.18 -63.57
C SER A 226 15.96 -16.98 -62.94
N ILE A 227 15.54 -16.56 -61.75
CA ILE A 227 16.17 -15.46 -61.01
C ILE A 227 17.55 -15.86 -60.51
N LEU A 228 17.73 -17.09 -59.99
CA LEU A 228 19.05 -17.58 -59.58
C LEU A 228 20.03 -17.58 -60.75
N LYS A 229 19.59 -18.03 -61.93
CA LYS A 229 20.39 -17.99 -63.15
C LYS A 229 20.74 -16.55 -63.56
N ALA A 230 19.81 -15.61 -63.43
CA ALA A 230 20.05 -14.19 -63.70
C ALA A 230 21.06 -13.54 -62.73
N LEU A 231 21.15 -14.05 -61.50
CA LEU A 231 22.13 -13.67 -60.48
C LEU A 231 23.46 -14.47 -60.59
N GLY A 232 23.58 -15.40 -61.54
CA GLY A 232 24.77 -16.25 -61.69
C GLY A 232 24.90 -17.37 -60.63
N VAL A 233 23.82 -17.73 -59.94
CA VAL A 233 23.79 -18.69 -58.84
C VAL A 233 23.33 -20.06 -59.32
N ASN A 234 24.02 -21.12 -58.90
CA ASN A 234 23.59 -22.50 -59.14
C ASN A 234 22.42 -22.84 -58.21
N PRO A 235 21.25 -23.31 -58.71
CA PRO A 235 20.11 -23.67 -57.87
C PRO A 235 20.42 -24.62 -56.70
N SER A 236 21.42 -25.50 -56.87
CA SER A 236 21.84 -26.46 -55.83
C SER A 236 22.60 -25.83 -54.65
N THR A 237 23.06 -24.58 -54.76
CA THR A 237 23.81 -23.88 -53.69
C THR A 237 22.93 -22.93 -52.87
N ARG A 238 21.62 -22.91 -53.12
CA ARG A 238 20.63 -22.16 -52.34
C ARG A 238 20.54 -22.72 -50.91
N ILE A 239 20.43 -21.83 -49.94
CA ILE A 239 20.01 -22.20 -48.58
C ILE A 239 18.48 -22.26 -48.57
N ASN A 240 17.94 -23.48 -48.57
CA ASN A 240 16.52 -23.68 -48.75
C ASN A 240 15.71 -23.27 -47.51
N GLY A 241 14.63 -22.51 -47.73
CA GLY A 241 13.71 -22.11 -46.67
C GLY A 241 12.93 -23.29 -46.09
N GLY A 242 12.26 -23.06 -44.96
CA GLY A 242 11.42 -24.03 -44.29
C GLY A 242 9.97 -24.02 -44.78
N ALA A 243 9.12 -24.82 -44.11
CA ALA A 243 7.68 -24.84 -44.37
C ALA A 243 6.98 -23.52 -43.96
N ASP A 244 7.56 -22.79 -43.01
CA ASP A 244 7.10 -21.50 -42.51
C ASP A 244 8.29 -20.58 -42.17
N ARG A 245 7.96 -19.37 -41.73
CA ARG A 245 8.92 -18.33 -41.36
C ARG A 245 9.89 -18.73 -40.25
N PHE A 246 9.44 -19.53 -39.29
CA PHE A 246 10.24 -19.95 -38.14
C PHE A 246 11.17 -21.09 -38.51
N ALA A 247 10.72 -22.03 -39.34
CA ALA A 247 11.53 -23.07 -39.93
C ALA A 247 12.63 -22.49 -40.85
N THR A 248 12.33 -21.46 -41.64
CA THR A 248 13.38 -20.74 -42.39
C THR A 248 14.40 -20.11 -41.45
N ASN A 249 13.98 -19.42 -40.38
CA ASN A 249 14.88 -18.85 -39.38
C ASN A 249 15.86 -19.91 -38.83
N LEU A 250 15.36 -21.05 -38.39
CA LEU A 250 16.20 -22.13 -37.86
C LEU A 250 17.14 -22.74 -38.93
N ASN A 251 16.71 -22.86 -40.19
CA ASN A 251 17.56 -23.34 -41.27
C ASN A 251 18.71 -22.36 -41.56
N VAL A 252 18.44 -21.05 -41.53
CA VAL A 252 19.46 -20.01 -41.70
C VAL A 252 20.46 -20.05 -40.54
N LEU A 253 19.98 -20.08 -39.29
CA LEU A 253 20.84 -20.16 -38.11
C LEU A 253 21.75 -21.39 -38.14
N LYS A 254 21.22 -22.55 -38.57
CA LYS A 254 22.02 -23.79 -38.74
C LYS A 254 23.04 -23.70 -39.87
N ALA A 255 22.68 -23.10 -41.00
CA ALA A 255 23.58 -22.97 -42.15
C ALA A 255 24.76 -22.03 -41.88
N PHE A 256 24.59 -21.07 -40.96
CA PHE A 256 25.57 -20.05 -40.61
C PHE A 256 26.04 -20.12 -39.16
N SER A 257 25.90 -21.28 -38.50
CA SER A 257 26.26 -21.44 -37.08
C SER A 257 27.72 -21.09 -36.78
N SER A 258 28.64 -21.30 -37.73
CA SER A 258 30.05 -20.93 -37.58
C SER A 258 30.32 -19.42 -37.70
N ASP A 259 29.38 -18.65 -38.24
CA ASP A 259 29.48 -17.20 -38.40
C ASP A 259 28.80 -16.42 -37.26
N LEU A 260 27.99 -17.11 -36.45
CA LEU A 260 27.25 -16.55 -35.33
C LEU A 260 27.84 -17.00 -34.00
N LYS A 261 27.77 -16.13 -32.99
CA LYS A 261 28.30 -16.34 -31.65
C LYS A 261 27.17 -16.35 -30.64
N ALA A 262 27.06 -17.46 -29.91
CA ALA A 262 26.08 -17.62 -28.84
C ALA A 262 26.52 -16.95 -27.51
N ASP A 263 27.50 -16.04 -27.51
CA ASP A 263 27.82 -15.18 -26.35
C ASP A 263 26.61 -14.33 -25.96
N SER A 264 25.81 -13.93 -26.95
CA SER A 264 24.48 -13.36 -26.76
C SER A 264 23.49 -14.01 -27.72
N ILE A 265 22.23 -14.09 -27.34
CA ILE A 265 21.14 -14.59 -28.18
C ILE A 265 19.99 -13.58 -28.15
N TYR A 266 19.44 -13.24 -29.31
CA TYR A 266 18.30 -12.34 -29.41
C TYR A 266 17.04 -13.14 -29.75
N VAL A 267 15.92 -12.81 -29.12
CA VAL A 267 14.62 -13.45 -29.34
C VAL A 267 13.59 -12.36 -29.65
N ALA A 268 12.81 -12.54 -30.71
CA ALA A 268 11.74 -11.61 -31.06
C ALA A 268 10.54 -12.37 -31.67
N ASN A 269 9.32 -11.86 -31.44
CA ASN A 269 8.12 -12.43 -32.03
C ASN A 269 8.04 -12.10 -33.53
N ALA A 270 7.49 -13.01 -34.33
CA ALA A 270 7.21 -12.80 -35.75
C ALA A 270 5.87 -13.42 -36.21
N THR A 271 4.91 -13.59 -35.28
CA THR A 271 3.60 -14.23 -35.52
C THR A 271 2.76 -13.46 -36.54
N ALA A 272 2.46 -12.19 -36.26
CA ALA A 272 1.57 -11.38 -37.08
C ALA A 272 2.23 -11.00 -38.42
N ASP A 273 1.43 -10.74 -39.45
CA ASP A 273 1.94 -10.30 -40.76
C ASP A 273 2.56 -8.89 -40.71
N ASP A 274 2.24 -8.10 -39.68
CA ASP A 274 2.87 -6.81 -39.36
C ASP A 274 3.81 -6.90 -38.13
N GLY A 275 3.98 -8.08 -37.54
CA GLY A 275 4.77 -8.34 -36.32
C GLY A 275 6.28 -8.32 -36.52
N TYR A 276 6.78 -7.58 -37.50
CA TYR A 276 8.20 -7.57 -37.88
C TYR A 276 9.05 -6.54 -37.13
N ALA A 277 8.43 -5.54 -36.50
CA ALA A 277 9.14 -4.35 -36.05
C ALA A 277 10.15 -4.63 -34.92
N ASP A 278 9.75 -5.42 -33.92
CA ASP A 278 10.64 -5.82 -32.82
C ASP A 278 11.77 -6.73 -33.33
N ALA A 279 11.44 -7.66 -34.23
CA ALA A 279 12.43 -8.53 -34.87
C ALA A 279 13.40 -7.77 -35.78
N LEU A 280 12.96 -6.70 -36.46
CA LEU A 280 13.80 -5.81 -37.24
C LEU A 280 14.81 -5.10 -36.34
N VAL A 281 14.35 -4.50 -35.24
CA VAL A 281 15.22 -3.83 -34.27
C VAL A 281 16.20 -4.82 -33.64
N ALA A 282 15.71 -6.02 -33.27
CA ALA A 282 16.55 -7.10 -32.74
C ALA A 282 17.60 -7.56 -33.75
N SER A 283 17.28 -7.58 -35.05
CA SER A 283 18.21 -8.02 -36.10
C SER A 283 19.45 -7.15 -36.20
N ALA A 284 19.31 -5.84 -35.97
CA ALA A 284 20.45 -4.91 -35.96
C ALA A 284 21.35 -5.14 -34.74
N LEU A 285 20.77 -5.36 -33.56
CA LEU A 285 21.52 -5.70 -32.35
C LEU A 285 22.26 -7.03 -32.50
N ALA A 286 21.55 -8.05 -32.99
CA ALA A 286 22.11 -9.38 -33.26
C ALA A 286 23.25 -9.30 -34.28
N GLY A 287 23.09 -8.54 -35.36
CA GLY A 287 24.14 -8.30 -36.34
C GLY A 287 25.39 -7.64 -35.74
N LYS A 288 25.20 -6.63 -34.86
CA LYS A 288 26.29 -5.89 -34.19
C LYS A 288 27.17 -6.80 -33.34
N THR A 289 26.56 -7.72 -32.61
CA THR A 289 27.25 -8.70 -31.74
C THR A 289 27.63 -9.98 -32.46
N ALA A 290 27.27 -10.11 -33.74
CA ALA A 290 27.37 -11.35 -34.52
C ALA A 290 26.63 -12.52 -33.83
N SER A 291 25.48 -12.25 -33.23
CA SER A 291 24.67 -13.20 -32.47
C SER A 291 23.48 -13.74 -33.27
N PRO A 292 22.96 -14.93 -32.92
CA PRO A 292 21.72 -15.43 -33.49
C PRO A 292 20.50 -14.59 -33.08
N LEU A 293 19.60 -14.36 -34.04
CA LEU A 293 18.24 -13.88 -33.82
C LEU A 293 17.26 -15.05 -34.03
N ILE A 294 16.64 -15.48 -32.94
CA ILE A 294 15.64 -16.53 -32.93
C ILE A 294 14.25 -15.89 -33.05
N LEU A 295 13.48 -16.30 -34.06
CA LEU A 295 12.10 -15.86 -34.23
C LEU A 295 11.15 -16.84 -33.55
N VAL A 296 10.21 -16.32 -32.76
CA VAL A 296 9.18 -17.10 -32.05
C VAL A 296 7.78 -16.73 -32.52
N ASP A 297 6.87 -17.69 -32.36
CA ASP A 297 5.45 -17.55 -32.64
C ASP A 297 4.67 -17.43 -31.30
N THR A 298 3.40 -17.85 -31.25
CA THR A 298 2.63 -17.98 -30.01
C THR A 298 3.23 -19.04 -29.07
N ASP A 299 2.96 -18.90 -27.77
CA ASP A 299 3.56 -19.67 -26.67
C ASP A 299 3.51 -21.20 -26.82
N ASP A 300 2.39 -21.69 -27.36
CA ASP A 300 2.09 -23.13 -27.49
C ASP A 300 2.30 -23.66 -28.91
N SER A 301 2.81 -22.82 -29.82
CA SER A 301 3.07 -23.24 -31.19
C SER A 301 4.22 -24.26 -31.28
N SER A 302 4.16 -25.12 -32.29
CA SER A 302 5.27 -26.01 -32.64
C SER A 302 6.51 -25.23 -33.08
N ALA A 303 6.33 -24.06 -33.69
CA ALA A 303 7.39 -23.14 -34.06
C ALA A 303 8.19 -22.64 -32.84
N THR A 304 7.49 -22.15 -31.81
CA THR A 304 8.11 -21.72 -30.55
C THR A 304 8.79 -22.87 -29.81
N SER A 305 8.19 -24.07 -29.83
CA SER A 305 8.81 -25.27 -29.27
C SER A 305 10.13 -25.64 -29.97
N ASN A 306 10.18 -25.51 -31.29
CA ASN A 306 11.39 -25.74 -32.08
C ASN A 306 12.45 -24.65 -31.83
N ALA A 307 12.03 -23.39 -31.72
CA ALA A 307 12.89 -22.27 -31.38
C ALA A 307 13.53 -22.43 -29.99
N LEU A 308 12.75 -22.87 -29.00
CA LEU A 308 13.23 -23.17 -27.66
C LEU A 308 14.21 -24.35 -27.64
N SER A 309 13.96 -25.36 -28.46
CA SER A 309 14.89 -26.49 -28.63
C SER A 309 16.24 -26.04 -29.20
N TYR A 310 16.22 -25.18 -30.22
CA TYR A 310 17.42 -24.59 -30.79
C TYR A 310 18.15 -23.71 -29.76
N TYR A 311 17.43 -22.82 -29.08
CA TYR A 311 17.97 -21.97 -28.01
C TYR A 311 18.69 -22.79 -26.94
N ASN A 312 18.05 -23.85 -26.43
CA ASN A 312 18.62 -24.71 -25.42
C ASN A 312 19.85 -25.50 -25.90
N SER A 313 19.96 -25.78 -27.21
CA SER A 313 21.12 -26.44 -27.78
C SER A 313 22.34 -25.53 -27.96
N GLU A 314 22.13 -24.22 -28.13
CA GLU A 314 23.20 -23.24 -28.39
C GLU A 314 23.61 -22.47 -27.13
N LYS A 315 22.71 -22.31 -26.15
CA LYS A 315 22.99 -21.52 -24.94
C LYS A 315 24.03 -22.21 -24.04
N THR A 316 24.86 -21.38 -23.41
CA THR A 316 25.77 -21.76 -22.31
C THR A 316 25.42 -20.96 -21.05
N ASP A 317 25.98 -21.31 -19.90
CA ASP A 317 25.76 -20.55 -18.66
C ASP A 317 26.28 -19.10 -18.73
N SER A 318 27.19 -18.80 -19.67
CA SER A 318 27.68 -17.45 -19.95
C SER A 318 26.86 -16.66 -20.98
N THR A 319 25.92 -17.31 -21.67
CA THR A 319 25.15 -16.70 -22.76
C THR A 319 24.16 -15.67 -22.21
N SER A 320 24.24 -14.43 -22.72
CA SER A 320 23.27 -13.38 -22.38
C SER A 320 22.11 -13.36 -23.36
N THR A 321 20.87 -13.46 -22.88
CA THR A 321 19.70 -13.54 -23.77
C THR A 321 18.94 -12.21 -23.75
N TYR A 322 18.60 -11.69 -24.93
CA TYR A 322 17.84 -10.45 -25.08
C TYR A 322 16.51 -10.73 -25.77
N VAL A 323 15.43 -10.61 -25.01
CA VAL A 323 14.06 -10.76 -25.52
C VAL A 323 13.55 -9.38 -25.90
N VAL A 324 13.35 -9.14 -27.19
CA VAL A 324 12.95 -7.84 -27.75
C VAL A 324 11.47 -7.89 -28.07
N GLY A 325 10.69 -7.04 -27.41
CA GLY A 325 9.24 -6.95 -27.53
C GLY A 325 8.51 -7.03 -26.18
N GLY A 326 7.34 -6.40 -26.11
CA GLY A 326 6.49 -6.33 -24.92
C GLY A 326 5.80 -7.65 -24.57
N GLU A 327 5.10 -7.68 -23.43
CA GLU A 327 4.37 -8.89 -22.97
C GLU A 327 3.24 -9.30 -23.91
N GLY A 328 2.66 -8.35 -24.65
CA GLY A 328 1.61 -8.63 -25.63
C GLY A 328 2.07 -9.42 -26.86
N VAL A 329 3.39 -9.50 -27.11
CA VAL A 329 3.96 -10.24 -28.27
C VAL A 329 4.88 -11.38 -27.84
N ILE A 330 5.50 -11.29 -26.65
CA ILE A 330 6.20 -12.41 -26.00
C ILE A 330 5.75 -12.42 -24.56
N SER A 331 4.90 -13.37 -24.19
CA SER A 331 4.31 -13.48 -22.86
C SER A 331 5.37 -13.61 -21.76
N LYS A 332 4.92 -13.49 -20.50
CA LYS A 332 5.76 -13.80 -19.33
C LYS A 332 6.22 -15.25 -19.33
N ASP A 333 5.30 -16.19 -19.57
CA ASP A 333 5.60 -17.63 -19.62
C ASP A 333 6.67 -17.94 -20.67
N LEU A 334 6.57 -17.34 -21.85
CA LEU A 334 7.55 -17.53 -22.90
C LEU A 334 8.90 -16.89 -22.55
N TYR A 335 8.91 -15.72 -21.90
CA TYR A 335 10.13 -15.10 -21.39
C TYR A 335 10.85 -15.97 -20.36
N VAL A 336 10.10 -16.60 -19.45
CA VAL A 336 10.64 -17.55 -18.47
C VAL A 336 11.23 -18.78 -19.15
N LYS A 337 10.57 -19.31 -20.19
CA LYS A 337 11.11 -20.43 -20.99
C LYS A 337 12.49 -20.09 -21.59
N PHE A 338 12.76 -18.83 -21.93
CA PHE A 338 14.08 -18.36 -22.39
C PHE A 338 15.06 -18.02 -21.24
N GLY A 339 14.82 -18.48 -20.02
CA GLY A 339 15.69 -18.25 -18.86
C GLY A 339 15.53 -16.86 -18.22
N GLY A 340 14.48 -16.12 -18.61
CA GLY A 340 14.05 -14.94 -17.87
C GLY A 340 13.67 -15.33 -16.46
N THR A 341 14.21 -14.62 -15.46
CA THR A 341 13.62 -14.68 -14.14
C THR A 341 12.33 -13.88 -14.20
N ASP A 342 11.21 -14.53 -13.91
CA ASP A 342 9.98 -13.81 -13.63
C ASP A 342 10.17 -13.05 -12.32
N ASN A 343 10.70 -11.84 -12.46
CA ASN A 343 10.71 -10.88 -11.37
C ASN A 343 9.31 -10.28 -11.17
N SER A 344 8.26 -10.80 -11.83
CA SER A 344 6.89 -10.64 -11.34
C SER A 344 6.53 -11.71 -10.31
N THR A 345 7.25 -11.68 -9.17
CA THR A 345 6.49 -11.38 -7.95
C THR A 345 5.90 -9.98 -8.19
N PRO A 346 4.59 -9.75 -8.08
CA PRO A 346 4.03 -8.41 -8.33
C PRO A 346 4.72 -7.40 -7.40
N GLY A 347 5.71 -6.63 -7.88
CA GLY A 347 6.51 -5.79 -6.97
C GLY A 347 8.00 -5.55 -7.24
N THR A 348 8.56 -5.72 -8.45
CA THR A 348 9.99 -5.35 -8.69
C THR A 348 10.21 -3.98 -9.32
N GLY A 349 9.15 -3.22 -9.57
CA GLY A 349 9.25 -1.77 -9.56
C GLY A 349 9.48 -1.27 -8.13
N GLU A 350 10.21 -0.17 -7.93
CA GLU A 350 10.22 0.48 -6.61
C GLU A 350 8.76 0.77 -6.19
N SER A 351 8.34 0.25 -5.04
CA SER A 351 7.01 0.47 -4.41
C SER A 351 6.84 1.93 -4.01
N SER A 352 6.79 2.80 -5.01
CA SER A 352 6.90 4.25 -4.87
C SER A 352 6.10 4.93 -5.97
N VAL A 353 5.76 6.19 -5.73
CA VAL A 353 5.14 7.06 -6.73
C VAL A 353 6.21 7.65 -7.65
N LYS A 354 6.20 7.29 -8.93
CA LYS A 354 7.16 7.78 -9.93
C LYS A 354 6.90 9.23 -10.31
N SER A 355 5.69 9.58 -10.70
CA SER A 355 5.32 10.97 -11.00
C SER A 355 3.90 11.30 -10.55
N ILE A 356 3.69 12.60 -10.30
CA ILE A 356 2.40 13.23 -10.10
C ILE A 356 2.39 14.42 -11.06
N ASP A 357 1.47 14.44 -12.02
CA ASP A 357 1.41 15.43 -13.08
C ASP A 357 -0.04 15.92 -13.23
N SER A 358 -0.27 17.19 -13.59
CA SER A 358 -1.60 17.62 -14.06
C SER A 358 -1.75 17.27 -15.54
N VAL A 359 -2.90 16.71 -15.92
CA VAL A 359 -3.22 16.45 -17.34
C VAL A 359 -3.82 17.70 -17.97
N ASP A 360 -4.80 18.30 -17.29
CA ASP A 360 -5.49 19.54 -17.66
C ASP A 360 -5.85 20.34 -16.39
N LEU A 361 -6.91 21.17 -16.41
CA LEU A 361 -7.37 21.87 -15.21
C LEU A 361 -8.16 21.01 -14.22
N ASN A 362 -8.65 19.84 -14.58
CA ASN A 362 -9.48 19.02 -13.70
C ASN A 362 -8.98 17.57 -13.53
N GLN A 363 -7.83 17.19 -14.06
CA GLN A 363 -7.30 15.83 -13.93
C GLN A 363 -5.84 15.80 -13.47
N ILE A 364 -5.56 14.91 -12.51
CA ILE A 364 -4.23 14.60 -12.01
C ILE A 364 -3.87 13.18 -12.46
N LYS A 365 -2.67 13.00 -13.00
CA LYS A 365 -2.10 11.71 -13.34
C LYS A 365 -1.04 11.31 -12.32
N ILE A 366 -1.19 10.13 -11.74
CA ILE A 366 -0.24 9.54 -10.81
C ILE A 366 0.29 8.26 -11.44
N VAL A 367 1.61 8.12 -11.52
CA VAL A 367 2.27 6.93 -12.07
C VAL A 367 3.04 6.22 -10.96
N PHE A 368 2.75 4.95 -10.74
CA PHE A 368 3.43 4.08 -9.78
C PHE A 368 4.61 3.33 -10.42
N GLY A 369 5.61 3.01 -9.60
CA GLY A 369 6.78 2.27 -10.05
C GLY A 369 6.49 0.80 -10.36
N THR A 370 5.43 0.25 -9.78
CA THR A 370 5.00 -1.15 -9.86
C THR A 370 3.48 -1.23 -10.02
N ASP A 371 2.96 -2.41 -10.34
CA ASP A 371 1.51 -2.67 -10.42
C ASP A 371 0.89 -2.47 -9.03
N VAL A 372 -0.24 -1.76 -9.00
CA VAL A 372 -1.00 -1.48 -7.78
C VAL A 372 -2.31 -2.23 -7.77
N ASP A 373 -2.78 -2.53 -6.56
CA ASP A 373 -4.11 -3.09 -6.35
C ASP A 373 -5.18 -2.05 -6.68
N SER A 374 -6.17 -2.42 -7.50
CA SER A 374 -7.21 -1.49 -7.98
C SER A 374 -8.01 -0.90 -6.83
N ASP A 375 -8.40 -1.72 -5.85
CA ASP A 375 -9.29 -1.29 -4.77
C ASP A 375 -8.64 -0.19 -3.91
N SER A 376 -7.38 -0.39 -3.56
CA SER A 376 -6.60 0.61 -2.81
C SER A 376 -6.16 1.80 -3.67
N ALA A 377 -5.85 1.61 -4.95
CA ALA A 377 -5.44 2.69 -5.84
C ALA A 377 -6.62 3.61 -6.25
N GLU A 378 -7.83 3.07 -6.35
CA GLU A 378 -9.05 3.82 -6.71
C GLU A 378 -9.76 4.41 -5.49
N ALA A 379 -9.38 4.01 -4.26
CA ALA A 379 -9.87 4.61 -3.04
C ALA A 379 -9.44 6.08 -2.93
N ILE A 380 -10.35 7.00 -3.26
CA ILE A 380 -10.06 8.44 -3.36
C ILE A 380 -9.47 9.05 -2.06
N GLY A 381 -9.78 8.45 -0.91
CA GLY A 381 -9.24 8.86 0.40
C GLY A 381 -7.73 8.64 0.58
N ASN A 382 -7.06 7.97 -0.37
CA ASN A 382 -5.61 7.83 -0.41
C ASN A 382 -4.90 9.05 -1.03
N TYR A 383 -5.65 10.07 -1.45
CA TYR A 383 -5.10 11.25 -2.10
C TYR A 383 -5.50 12.53 -1.37
N LYS A 384 -4.56 13.46 -1.24
CA LYS A 384 -4.77 14.81 -0.68
C LYS A 384 -4.45 15.88 -1.72
N VAL A 385 -5.17 17.00 -1.67
CA VAL A 385 -4.84 18.24 -2.38
C VAL A 385 -4.80 19.38 -1.36
N ASP A 386 -3.68 20.10 -1.28
CA ASP A 386 -3.37 21.12 -0.26
C ASP A 386 -3.68 20.63 1.17
N GLY A 387 -3.22 19.41 1.50
CA GLY A 387 -3.42 18.78 2.81
C GLY A 387 -4.85 18.27 3.07
N THR A 388 -5.82 18.57 2.20
CA THR A 388 -7.20 18.09 2.34
C THR A 388 -7.36 16.73 1.66
N THR A 389 -7.78 15.71 2.42
CA THR A 389 -8.10 14.38 1.86
C THR A 389 -9.29 14.48 0.92
N LEU A 390 -9.13 13.97 -0.31
CA LEU A 390 -10.18 13.94 -1.31
C LEU A 390 -11.25 12.91 -0.92
N THR A 391 -12.51 13.24 -1.20
CA THR A 391 -13.66 12.35 -1.06
C THR A 391 -14.36 12.15 -2.41
N ASN A 392 -15.31 11.22 -2.49
CA ASN A 392 -16.14 11.06 -3.68
C ASN A 392 -16.95 12.32 -4.02
N LYS A 393 -17.13 13.24 -3.05
CA LYS A 393 -17.76 14.54 -3.30
C LYS A 393 -16.86 15.44 -4.14
N ASP A 394 -15.55 15.27 -4.08
CA ASP A 394 -14.56 16.14 -4.68
C ASP A 394 -14.03 15.61 -6.02
N ALA A 395 -13.80 14.29 -6.11
CA ALA A 395 -13.12 13.66 -7.23
C ALA A 395 -13.41 12.16 -7.32
N VAL A 396 -12.92 11.51 -8.37
CA VAL A 396 -12.87 10.05 -8.52
C VAL A 396 -11.45 9.67 -8.97
N ALA A 397 -10.90 8.60 -8.41
CA ALA A 397 -9.61 8.03 -8.77
C ALA A 397 -9.83 6.70 -9.51
N GLN A 398 -9.16 6.50 -10.63
CA GLN A 398 -9.32 5.31 -11.47
C GLN A 398 -7.99 4.79 -11.99
N LEU A 399 -7.76 3.49 -11.76
CA LEU A 399 -6.61 2.77 -12.26
C LEU A 399 -6.80 2.52 -13.75
N GLN A 400 -5.78 2.84 -14.54
CA GLN A 400 -5.76 2.60 -15.98
C GLN A 400 -5.34 1.16 -16.28
N ASP A 401 -5.61 0.69 -17.51
CA ASP A 401 -5.33 -0.68 -17.96
C ASP A 401 -3.85 -1.12 -17.83
N ASP A 402 -2.93 -0.17 -17.62
CA ASP A 402 -1.51 -0.47 -17.37
C ASP A 402 -1.22 -0.91 -15.93
N ASN A 403 -2.23 -0.93 -15.05
CA ASN A 403 -2.17 -1.24 -13.62
C ASN A 403 -1.20 -0.38 -12.81
N ARG A 404 -0.73 0.74 -13.36
CA ARG A 404 0.27 1.62 -12.73
C ARG A 404 -0.08 3.09 -12.77
N THR A 405 -0.98 3.50 -13.65
CA THR A 405 -1.41 4.88 -13.76
C THR A 405 -2.76 5.04 -13.10
N VAL A 406 -2.89 5.96 -12.14
CA VAL A 406 -4.18 6.42 -11.65
C VAL A 406 -4.46 7.81 -12.21
N LEU A 407 -5.64 7.98 -12.79
CA LEU A 407 -6.19 9.29 -13.14
C LEU A 407 -7.17 9.70 -12.05
N ILE A 408 -6.94 10.88 -11.46
CA ILE A 408 -7.85 11.52 -10.51
C ILE A 408 -8.56 12.66 -11.22
N THR A 409 -9.84 12.46 -11.53
CA THR A 409 -10.67 13.48 -12.18
C THR A 409 -11.47 14.24 -11.12
N LEU A 410 -11.17 15.53 -11.00
CA LEU A 410 -11.78 16.49 -10.08
C LEU A 410 -13.12 16.97 -10.63
N LYS A 411 -14.12 17.13 -9.76
CA LYS A 411 -15.43 17.69 -10.17
C LYS A 411 -15.35 19.17 -10.53
N GLN A 412 -14.45 19.89 -9.88
CA GLN A 412 -14.24 21.32 -10.07
C GLN A 412 -12.84 21.54 -10.65
N PRO A 413 -12.73 22.22 -11.81
CA PRO A 413 -11.44 22.62 -12.36
C PRO A 413 -10.65 23.52 -11.39
N LYS A 414 -9.32 23.38 -11.40
CA LYS A 414 -8.38 24.24 -10.69
C LYS A 414 -8.07 25.49 -11.51
N GLU A 415 -7.49 26.49 -10.84
CA GLU A 415 -7.12 27.75 -11.49
C GLU A 415 -5.90 27.56 -12.40
N GLN A 416 -5.96 28.11 -13.61
CA GLN A 416 -4.85 28.11 -14.57
C GLN A 416 -3.59 28.75 -13.96
N ASN A 417 -2.43 28.09 -14.15
CA ASN A 417 -1.10 28.49 -13.70
C ASN A 417 -0.94 28.60 -12.18
N LYS A 418 -1.78 27.94 -11.39
CA LYS A 418 -1.66 27.89 -9.93
C LYS A 418 -1.09 26.55 -9.47
N SER A 419 -0.16 26.61 -8.52
CA SER A 419 0.45 25.43 -7.92
C SER A 419 -0.37 24.92 -6.74
N TYR A 420 -0.52 23.61 -6.65
CA TYR A 420 -1.20 22.90 -5.58
C TYR A 420 -0.30 21.75 -5.11
N THR A 421 -0.34 21.44 -3.83
CA THR A 421 0.39 20.30 -3.27
C THR A 421 -0.48 19.06 -3.32
N VAL A 422 -0.01 18.01 -3.99
CA VAL A 422 -0.72 16.73 -4.09
C VAL A 422 0.06 15.68 -3.31
N SER A 423 -0.64 14.96 -2.44
CA SER A 423 -0.04 13.93 -1.59
C SER A 423 -0.72 12.58 -1.80
N VAL A 424 0.08 11.53 -1.96
CA VAL A 424 -0.34 10.13 -2.02
C VAL A 424 -0.01 9.49 -0.68
N LYS A 425 -1.01 8.90 -0.01
CA LYS A 425 -0.83 8.21 1.28
C LYS A 425 -0.18 6.84 1.08
N SER A 426 0.41 6.30 2.15
CA SER A 426 0.98 4.94 2.18
C SER A 426 -0.07 3.82 2.14
N GLY A 427 -1.35 4.16 1.90
CA GLY A 427 -2.46 3.21 1.88
C GLY A 427 -2.55 2.37 0.62
N ILE A 428 -1.95 2.79 -0.49
CA ILE A 428 -2.04 2.06 -1.77
C ILE A 428 -1.21 0.79 -1.69
N LEU A 429 -1.79 -0.35 -2.09
CA LEU A 429 -1.13 -1.66 -2.05
C LEU A 429 -0.51 -2.01 -3.40
N THR A 430 0.51 -2.87 -3.38
CA THR A 430 0.96 -3.58 -4.58
C THR A 430 -0.14 -4.51 -5.08
N ALA A 431 -0.13 -4.85 -6.38
CA ALA A 431 -1.19 -5.67 -6.97
C ALA A 431 -1.37 -7.07 -6.34
N ASP A 432 -0.32 -7.64 -5.73
CA ASP A 432 -0.40 -8.89 -4.95
C ASP A 432 -0.84 -8.70 -3.49
N LYS A 433 -1.08 -7.45 -3.08
CA LYS A 433 -1.42 -7.06 -1.71
C LYS A 433 -0.36 -7.46 -0.67
N THR A 434 0.89 -7.71 -1.07
CA THR A 434 1.97 -8.09 -0.13
C THR A 434 2.72 -6.89 0.44
N GLY A 435 2.66 -5.73 -0.21
CA GLY A 435 3.31 -4.49 0.21
C GLY A 435 2.47 -3.25 -0.02
N ASN A 436 2.99 -2.12 0.45
CA ASN A 436 2.42 -0.79 0.28
C ASN A 436 3.28 0.05 -0.66
N ILE A 437 2.67 1.02 -1.34
CA ILE A 437 3.37 2.08 -2.07
C ILE A 437 3.75 3.17 -1.07
N ASP A 438 5.01 3.60 -1.11
CA ASP A 438 5.53 4.69 -0.30
C ASP A 438 4.74 5.98 -0.53
N SER A 439 4.45 6.70 0.56
CA SER A 439 3.81 8.00 0.47
C SER A 439 4.69 9.00 -0.29
N LYS A 440 4.06 9.93 -1.01
CA LYS A 440 4.77 10.98 -1.74
C LYS A 440 3.96 12.26 -1.73
N GLU A 441 4.63 13.37 -1.53
CA GLU A 441 4.06 14.70 -1.70
C GLU A 441 4.81 15.45 -2.81
N GLN A 442 4.06 16.11 -3.69
CA GLN A 442 4.64 16.87 -4.80
C GLN A 442 3.78 18.11 -5.10
N SER A 443 4.42 19.26 -5.28
CA SER A 443 3.75 20.45 -5.82
C SER A 443 3.66 20.35 -7.35
N ILE A 444 2.45 20.51 -7.90
CA ILE A 444 2.18 20.51 -9.33
C ILE A 444 1.45 21.80 -9.72
N THR A 445 1.64 22.26 -10.97
CA THR A 445 0.98 23.47 -11.48
C THR A 445 -0.03 23.08 -12.54
N PHE A 446 -1.31 23.38 -12.30
CA PHE A 446 -2.38 23.09 -13.25
C PHE A 446 -2.33 24.09 -14.40
N GLY A 447 -2.42 23.58 -15.63
CA GLY A 447 -2.48 24.42 -16.82
C GLY A 447 -2.83 23.62 -18.05
N ASP A 448 -3.72 24.16 -18.86
CA ASP A 448 -4.10 23.61 -20.16
C ASP A 448 -3.96 24.68 -21.25
N THR A 449 -3.44 24.26 -22.41
CA THR A 449 -3.21 25.12 -23.57
C THR A 449 -3.58 24.46 -24.90
N ALA A 450 -4.06 23.22 -24.87
CA ALA A 450 -4.35 22.43 -26.06
C ALA A 450 -5.84 22.12 -26.15
N ALA A 451 -6.33 21.83 -27.35
CA ALA A 451 -7.68 21.30 -27.49
C ALA A 451 -7.65 19.76 -27.36
N PRO A 452 -8.72 19.13 -26.85
CA PRO A 452 -8.78 17.69 -26.71
C PRO A 452 -8.70 17.00 -28.08
N THR A 453 -8.06 15.84 -28.11
CA THR A 453 -7.87 14.99 -29.29
C THR A 453 -8.28 13.54 -29.01
N VAL A 454 -8.42 12.72 -30.05
CA VAL A 454 -8.65 11.28 -29.89
C VAL A 454 -7.32 10.56 -29.83
N THR A 455 -7.09 9.79 -28.76
CA THR A 455 -5.88 8.99 -28.61
C THR A 455 -6.03 7.59 -29.19
N SER A 456 -7.24 7.00 -29.14
CA SER A 456 -7.49 5.68 -29.71
C SER A 456 -8.96 5.42 -30.04
N VAL A 457 -9.18 4.62 -31.08
CA VAL A 457 -10.48 4.04 -31.45
C VAL A 457 -10.31 2.52 -31.56
N THR A 458 -10.88 1.78 -30.61
CA THR A 458 -10.64 0.35 -30.44
C THR A 458 -11.95 -0.42 -30.58
N PRO A 459 -12.13 -1.20 -31.66
CA PRO A 459 -13.26 -2.12 -31.75
C PRO A 459 -13.06 -3.30 -30.81
N ARG A 460 -14.13 -3.74 -30.14
CA ARG A 460 -14.17 -4.99 -29.38
C ARG A 460 -15.23 -5.89 -30.01
N GLY A 461 -14.78 -6.79 -30.88
CA GLY A 461 -15.68 -7.55 -31.73
C GLY A 461 -16.32 -6.72 -32.83
N GLY A 462 -17.50 -7.12 -33.26
CA GLY A 462 -18.31 -6.44 -34.27
C GLY A 462 -19.40 -5.52 -33.70
N ASN A 463 -19.60 -5.47 -32.38
CA ASN A 463 -20.75 -4.78 -31.78
C ASN A 463 -20.40 -3.79 -30.66
N LYS A 464 -19.10 -3.50 -30.44
CA LYS A 464 -18.65 -2.51 -29.46
C LYS A 464 -17.46 -1.72 -30.00
N LEU A 465 -17.48 -0.40 -29.80
CA LEU A 465 -16.42 0.52 -30.21
C LEU A 465 -16.06 1.44 -29.04
N THR A 466 -14.81 1.36 -28.59
CA THR A 466 -14.27 2.21 -27.51
C THR A 466 -13.53 3.40 -28.11
N VAL A 467 -13.84 4.62 -27.66
CA VAL A 467 -13.17 5.86 -28.09
C VAL A 467 -12.55 6.55 -26.89
N LYS A 468 -11.24 6.81 -26.92
CA LYS A 468 -10.50 7.48 -25.84
C LYS A 468 -9.97 8.84 -26.29
N PHE A 469 -10.06 9.83 -25.41
CA PHE A 469 -9.63 11.20 -25.60
C PHE A 469 -8.32 11.49 -24.85
N SER A 470 -7.60 12.55 -25.23
CA SER A 470 -6.33 12.95 -24.61
C SER A 470 -6.48 13.48 -23.19
N GLU A 471 -7.68 13.92 -22.84
CA GLU A 471 -8.05 14.54 -21.56
C GLU A 471 -9.59 14.47 -21.39
N PRO A 472 -10.10 14.77 -20.18
CA PRO A 472 -11.54 14.73 -19.92
C PRO A 472 -12.32 15.74 -20.75
N ILE A 473 -13.26 15.23 -21.53
CA ILE A 473 -14.21 16.03 -22.30
C ILE A 473 -15.57 16.09 -21.62
N LYS A 474 -16.30 17.17 -21.86
CA LYS A 474 -17.68 17.31 -21.41
C LYS A 474 -18.61 16.44 -22.25
N VAL A 475 -19.25 15.48 -21.59
CA VAL A 475 -20.24 14.56 -22.17
C VAL A 475 -21.60 14.82 -21.53
N PRO A 476 -22.56 15.41 -22.27
CA PRO A 476 -23.96 15.42 -21.85
C PRO A 476 -24.50 14.01 -21.66
N VAL A 477 -25.29 13.81 -20.59
CA VAL A 477 -25.84 12.49 -20.24
C VAL A 477 -27.35 12.57 -20.09
N LYS A 478 -28.05 11.45 -20.34
CA LYS A 478 -29.52 11.40 -20.28
C LYS A 478 -30.07 11.60 -18.87
N SER A 479 -29.31 11.10 -17.89
CA SER A 479 -29.60 11.16 -16.48
C SER A 479 -28.27 11.04 -15.73
N LEU A 480 -28.19 11.63 -14.54
CA LEU A 480 -27.08 11.39 -13.61
C LEU A 480 -27.23 10.09 -12.81
N THR A 481 -28.32 9.34 -13.01
CA THR A 481 -28.43 7.96 -12.54
C THR A 481 -27.43 7.09 -13.29
N LYS A 482 -26.62 6.31 -12.56
CA LYS A 482 -25.56 5.51 -13.18
C LYS A 482 -26.08 4.25 -13.82
N PHE A 483 -25.33 3.75 -14.80
CA PHE A 483 -25.70 2.57 -15.55
C PHE A 483 -25.78 1.35 -14.60
N GLY A 484 -26.99 0.79 -14.45
CA GLY A 484 -27.24 -0.39 -13.62
C GLY A 484 -27.78 -0.14 -12.20
N ASP A 485 -27.80 1.11 -11.73
CA ASP A 485 -28.30 1.45 -10.38
C ASP A 485 -29.79 1.83 -10.40
N ASN A 486 -30.63 0.95 -9.86
CA ASN A 486 -32.01 1.26 -9.53
C ASN A 486 -32.10 1.70 -8.05
N ASN A 487 -31.57 2.88 -7.70
CA ASN A 487 -32.00 3.62 -6.50
C ASN A 487 -31.43 5.04 -6.43
N ASP A 488 -32.21 5.95 -5.85
CA ASP A 488 -31.94 7.38 -5.74
C ASP A 488 -30.75 7.73 -4.82
N ASP A 489 -29.97 8.69 -5.30
CA ASP A 489 -28.99 9.57 -4.66
C ASP A 489 -27.57 9.08 -4.28
N VAL A 490 -26.62 9.98 -4.59
CA VAL A 490 -25.17 10.00 -4.26
C VAL A 490 -24.23 9.10 -5.08
N ILE A 491 -23.56 9.74 -6.06
CA ILE A 491 -22.25 9.42 -6.67
C ILE A 491 -21.94 7.91 -6.75
N ALA A 492 -22.34 7.21 -7.83
CA ALA A 492 -21.96 5.79 -7.91
C ALA A 492 -20.47 5.59 -8.24
N LYS A 493 -20.07 4.33 -8.31
CA LYS A 493 -18.67 3.92 -8.22
C LYS A 493 -18.06 3.63 -9.60
N ASP A 494 -18.88 3.18 -10.54
CA ASP A 494 -18.54 2.80 -11.94
C ASP A 494 -17.93 3.85 -12.89
N GLY A 495 -18.12 5.14 -12.62
CA GLY A 495 -17.86 6.21 -13.62
C GLY A 495 -18.63 6.06 -14.95
N LYS A 496 -19.70 5.26 -15.01
CA LYS A 496 -20.48 4.95 -16.23
C LYS A 496 -21.83 5.66 -16.28
N TYR A 497 -22.01 6.48 -17.32
CA TYR A 497 -23.25 7.21 -17.59
C TYR A 497 -23.65 7.04 -19.05
N ASN A 498 -24.96 7.08 -19.34
CA ASN A 498 -25.42 7.01 -20.72
C ASN A 498 -25.31 8.37 -21.41
N PRO A 499 -24.48 8.50 -22.46
CA PRO A 499 -24.40 9.74 -23.23
C PRO A 499 -25.74 10.10 -23.85
N ALA A 500 -26.04 11.40 -23.85
CA ALA A 500 -27.23 11.94 -24.49
C ALA A 500 -27.06 12.02 -26.02
N THR A 501 -28.18 12.22 -26.72
CA THR A 501 -28.23 12.18 -28.19
C THR A 501 -27.43 13.31 -28.83
N ASP A 502 -27.37 14.48 -28.19
CA ASP A 502 -26.53 15.61 -28.61
C ASP A 502 -25.06 15.22 -28.71
N PHE A 503 -24.53 14.44 -27.75
CA PHE A 503 -23.19 13.88 -27.80
C PHE A 503 -23.04 12.84 -28.91
N THR A 504 -23.87 11.79 -28.91
CA THR A 504 -23.71 10.68 -29.87
C THR A 504 -23.93 11.14 -31.32
N SER A 505 -24.72 12.19 -31.55
CA SER A 505 -24.94 12.76 -32.88
C SER A 505 -23.68 13.35 -33.54
N LYS A 506 -22.62 13.60 -32.76
CA LYS A 506 -21.33 14.11 -33.25
C LYS A 506 -20.49 13.05 -33.98
N PHE A 507 -20.84 11.77 -33.84
CA PHE A 507 -20.06 10.64 -34.35
C PHE A 507 -20.70 10.04 -35.60
N LYS A 508 -19.87 9.70 -36.59
CA LYS A 508 -20.29 8.98 -37.80
C LYS A 508 -19.33 7.84 -38.11
N ILE A 509 -19.88 6.70 -38.54
CA ILE A 509 -19.11 5.58 -39.07
C ILE A 509 -19.33 5.52 -40.58
N ASN A 510 -18.25 5.58 -41.37
CA ASN A 510 -18.29 5.59 -42.83
C ASN A 510 -19.26 6.65 -43.41
N GLY A 511 -19.22 7.86 -42.85
CA GLY A 511 -20.08 8.99 -43.22
C GLY A 511 -21.54 8.90 -42.75
N GLN A 512 -21.98 7.79 -42.15
CA GLN A 512 -23.33 7.63 -41.59
C GLN A 512 -23.34 7.90 -40.09
N ASN A 513 -24.38 8.54 -39.56
CA ASN A 513 -24.51 8.81 -38.13
C ASN A 513 -24.38 7.51 -37.32
N ILE A 514 -23.60 7.51 -36.24
CA ILE A 514 -23.31 6.30 -35.44
C ILE A 514 -24.59 5.57 -34.97
N ALA A 515 -25.70 6.28 -34.77
CA ALA A 515 -26.97 5.69 -34.37
C ALA A 515 -27.60 4.78 -35.44
N SER A 516 -27.27 4.94 -36.73
CA SER A 516 -27.82 4.11 -37.81
C SER A 516 -27.37 2.65 -37.75
N PHE A 517 -26.30 2.36 -37.00
CA PHE A 517 -25.80 1.01 -36.77
C PHE A 517 -26.45 0.33 -35.56
N GLY A 518 -27.61 0.83 -35.11
CA GLY A 518 -28.37 0.26 -34.00
C GLY A 518 -27.74 0.54 -32.64
N LEU A 519 -27.20 1.75 -32.44
CA LEU A 519 -26.56 2.16 -31.19
C LEU A 519 -27.52 1.95 -29.99
N SER A 520 -27.08 1.17 -29.01
CA SER A 520 -27.86 0.92 -27.80
C SER A 520 -27.86 2.16 -26.93
N SER A 521 -29.07 2.64 -26.69
CA SER A 521 -29.29 3.83 -25.88
C SER A 521 -29.09 3.56 -24.38
N THR A 522 -29.08 2.29 -23.97
CA THR A 522 -28.88 1.84 -22.59
C THR A 522 -27.47 1.30 -22.34
N ASN A 523 -26.83 0.65 -23.31
CA ASN A 523 -25.53 -0.02 -23.10
C ASN A 523 -24.34 0.80 -23.59
N THR A 524 -24.58 1.92 -24.28
CA THR A 524 -23.55 2.92 -24.58
C THR A 524 -23.28 3.72 -23.32
N VAL A 525 -22.03 3.70 -22.85
CA VAL A 525 -21.65 4.29 -21.55
C VAL A 525 -20.34 5.07 -21.67
N THR A 526 -20.25 6.18 -20.95
CA THR A 526 -18.94 6.78 -20.65
C THR A 526 -18.14 5.82 -19.78
N LYS A 527 -16.82 5.93 -19.84
CA LYS A 527 -15.93 5.41 -18.80
C LYS A 527 -15.21 6.56 -18.14
N TYR A 528 -14.73 6.26 -16.94
CA TYR A 528 -13.91 7.16 -16.16
C TYR A 528 -14.56 8.51 -15.82
N ALA A 529 -15.90 8.53 -15.75
CA ALA A 529 -16.62 9.79 -15.77
C ALA A 529 -17.04 10.31 -14.40
N VAL A 530 -17.03 11.64 -14.26
CA VAL A 530 -17.37 12.35 -13.03
C VAL A 530 -18.40 13.45 -13.30
N PRO A 531 -19.49 13.57 -12.50
CA PRO A 531 -20.49 14.63 -12.69
C PRO A 531 -19.88 16.03 -12.61
N THR A 532 -20.28 16.86 -13.57
CA THR A 532 -20.08 18.31 -13.50
C THR A 532 -21.01 18.94 -12.47
N THR A 533 -20.68 20.12 -11.99
CA THR A 533 -21.43 20.81 -10.93
C THR A 533 -22.77 21.40 -11.36
N THR A 534 -23.02 21.47 -12.67
CA THR A 534 -24.30 21.91 -13.25
C THR A 534 -25.36 20.80 -13.28
N GLY A 535 -24.97 19.53 -13.06
CA GLY A 535 -25.92 18.43 -12.89
C GLY A 535 -26.47 17.80 -14.18
N THR A 536 -25.95 18.14 -15.36
CA THR A 536 -26.49 17.68 -16.67
C THR A 536 -25.46 17.02 -17.59
N SER A 537 -24.20 16.98 -17.17
CA SER A 537 -23.08 16.43 -17.94
C SER A 537 -22.04 15.83 -17.02
N VAL A 538 -21.16 15.03 -17.58
CA VAL A 538 -20.00 14.45 -16.92
C VAL A 538 -18.71 14.84 -17.65
N TRP A 539 -17.60 14.91 -16.92
CA TRP A 539 -16.25 14.87 -17.49
C TRP A 539 -15.90 13.41 -17.74
N ALA A 540 -15.47 13.03 -18.96
CA ALA A 540 -15.13 11.65 -19.29
C ALA A 540 -13.98 11.58 -20.30
N ASP A 541 -13.11 10.58 -20.14
CA ASP A 541 -11.94 10.38 -21.01
C ASP A 541 -12.21 9.34 -22.08
N GLU A 542 -13.24 8.52 -21.89
CA GLU A 542 -13.52 7.38 -22.76
C GLU A 542 -15.02 7.12 -22.88
N VAL A 543 -15.45 6.63 -24.03
CA VAL A 543 -16.84 6.23 -24.29
C VAL A 543 -16.87 4.88 -25.00
N ASP A 544 -17.61 3.93 -24.43
CA ASP A 544 -17.94 2.65 -25.05
C ASP A 544 -19.28 2.79 -25.78
N PHE A 545 -19.25 2.77 -27.11
CA PHE A 545 -20.42 2.67 -27.97
C PHE A 545 -20.78 1.21 -28.18
N TYR A 546 -22.00 0.82 -27.78
CA TYR A 546 -22.50 -0.54 -27.98
C TYR A 546 -23.56 -0.55 -29.07
N PHE A 547 -23.51 -1.52 -29.98
CA PHE A 547 -24.40 -1.65 -31.12
C PHE A 547 -25.23 -2.94 -31.03
N SER A 548 -26.54 -2.82 -31.24
CA SER A 548 -27.44 -3.98 -31.32
C SER A 548 -27.29 -4.77 -32.62
N SER A 549 -26.64 -4.16 -33.63
CA SER A 549 -26.30 -4.76 -34.92
C SER A 549 -24.80 -4.78 -35.12
N GLN A 550 -24.28 -5.73 -35.90
CA GLN A 550 -22.86 -5.75 -36.23
C GLN A 550 -22.49 -4.55 -37.10
N LEU A 551 -21.38 -3.92 -36.72
CA LEU A 551 -20.67 -2.97 -37.55
C LEU A 551 -20.05 -3.70 -38.77
N PRO A 552 -19.83 -3.00 -39.89
CA PRO A 552 -19.25 -3.60 -41.09
C PRO A 552 -17.85 -4.19 -40.81
N SER A 553 -17.59 -5.41 -41.27
CA SER A 553 -16.26 -6.00 -41.20
C SER A 553 -15.27 -5.32 -42.16
N GLY A 554 -13.98 -5.43 -41.86
CA GLY A 554 -12.91 -4.78 -42.62
C GLY A 554 -12.61 -3.36 -42.16
N SER A 555 -12.05 -2.54 -43.06
CA SER A 555 -11.64 -1.17 -42.76
C SER A 555 -12.84 -0.23 -42.66
N ASN A 556 -12.89 0.53 -41.57
CA ASN A 556 -13.92 1.52 -41.28
C ASN A 556 -13.27 2.86 -40.90
N THR A 557 -14.06 3.92 -40.92
CA THR A 557 -13.67 5.26 -40.47
C THR A 557 -14.67 5.77 -39.44
N LEU A 558 -14.17 6.35 -38.35
CA LEU A 558 -14.93 7.11 -37.36
C LEU A 558 -14.64 8.60 -37.58
N GLU A 559 -15.64 9.36 -38.00
CA GLU A 559 -15.59 10.82 -38.04
C GLU A 559 -16.25 11.38 -36.78
N ILE A 560 -15.58 12.33 -36.13
CA ILE A 560 -16.10 13.07 -34.98
C ILE A 560 -16.14 14.53 -35.40
N ASN A 561 -17.33 15.12 -35.40
CA ASN A 561 -17.51 16.53 -35.72
C ASN A 561 -17.06 17.42 -34.56
N ASP A 562 -16.78 18.69 -34.87
CA ASP A 562 -16.47 19.74 -33.89
C ASP A 562 -17.41 19.73 -32.68
N GLY A 563 -16.81 19.98 -31.52
CA GLY A 563 -17.54 20.30 -30.30
C GLY A 563 -18.33 21.61 -30.42
N THR A 564 -19.14 21.87 -29.41
CA THR A 564 -19.95 23.10 -29.32
C THR A 564 -19.82 23.68 -27.94
N SER A 565 -19.44 24.96 -27.86
CA SER A 565 -19.49 25.76 -26.63
C SER A 565 -20.79 26.57 -26.59
N ASP A 566 -21.44 26.68 -25.43
CA ASP A 566 -22.43 27.74 -25.18
C ASP A 566 -21.89 28.67 -24.08
N ALA A 567 -21.13 29.68 -24.50
CA ALA A 567 -20.50 30.65 -23.59
C ALA A 567 -21.52 31.59 -22.90
N ASN A 568 -22.81 31.55 -23.27
CA ASN A 568 -23.86 32.45 -22.77
C ASN A 568 -24.96 31.76 -21.95
N SER A 569 -24.90 30.43 -21.78
CA SER A 569 -25.87 29.71 -20.95
C SER A 569 -25.40 29.64 -19.50
N SER A 570 -26.26 30.05 -18.58
CA SER A 570 -26.08 29.89 -17.12
C SER A 570 -25.86 28.44 -16.67
N ASN A 571 -26.02 27.47 -17.59
CA ASN A 571 -25.98 26.03 -17.33
C ASN A 571 -24.79 25.33 -18.02
N ASN A 572 -23.95 26.08 -18.77
CA ASN A 572 -22.73 25.61 -19.43
C ASN A 572 -22.88 24.27 -20.22
N SER A 573 -23.84 24.17 -21.15
CA SER A 573 -24.18 22.94 -21.92
C SER A 573 -23.19 22.54 -23.05
N GLY A 574 -21.88 22.75 -22.87
CA GLY A 574 -20.88 22.38 -23.87
C GLY A 574 -20.83 20.87 -24.16
N VAL A 575 -20.50 20.51 -25.41
CA VAL A 575 -20.34 19.11 -25.89
C VAL A 575 -18.98 18.99 -26.54
N LEU A 576 -18.17 17.98 -26.15
CA LEU A 576 -16.79 17.82 -26.64
C LEU A 576 -15.95 19.10 -26.40
N VAL A 577 -15.99 19.59 -25.16
CA VAL A 577 -15.21 20.74 -24.67
C VAL A 577 -14.50 20.30 -23.40
N ASP A 578 -13.24 20.66 -23.20
CA ASP A 578 -12.50 20.35 -21.97
C ASP A 578 -12.85 21.30 -20.80
N SER A 579 -12.08 21.20 -19.72
CA SER A 579 -12.24 21.98 -18.50
C SER A 579 -11.74 23.43 -18.60
N ALA A 580 -10.80 23.74 -19.52
CA ALA A 580 -10.31 25.09 -19.80
C ALA A 580 -11.17 25.84 -20.84
N GLY A 581 -12.08 25.13 -21.51
CA GLY A 581 -12.98 25.66 -22.52
C GLY A 581 -12.50 25.49 -23.96
N TYR A 582 -11.44 24.72 -24.25
CA TYR A 582 -11.10 24.43 -25.64
C TYR A 582 -12.07 23.43 -26.23
N ILE A 583 -12.43 23.70 -27.48
CA ILE A 583 -13.41 22.91 -28.22
C ILE A 583 -12.66 21.86 -29.03
N PHE A 584 -13.05 20.59 -28.87
CA PHE A 584 -12.59 19.49 -29.71
C PHE A 584 -12.77 19.84 -31.20
N LYS A 585 -11.71 19.65 -31.98
CA LYS A 585 -11.73 19.88 -33.42
C LYS A 585 -12.01 18.59 -34.17
N ASP A 586 -12.73 18.72 -35.27
CA ASP A 586 -13.11 17.61 -36.12
C ASP A 586 -11.93 16.68 -36.42
N SER A 587 -12.20 15.38 -36.35
CA SER A 587 -11.17 14.34 -36.47
C SER A 587 -11.74 13.12 -37.17
N THR A 588 -10.91 12.45 -37.96
CA THR A 588 -11.22 11.16 -38.58
C THR A 588 -10.20 10.13 -38.15
N GLN A 589 -10.68 9.00 -37.66
CA GLN A 589 -9.83 7.88 -37.21
C GLN A 589 -10.22 6.61 -37.96
N SER A 590 -9.22 5.86 -38.41
CA SER A 590 -9.44 4.55 -39.06
C SER A 590 -9.43 3.43 -38.03
N PHE A 591 -10.29 2.43 -38.21
CA PHE A 591 -10.31 1.22 -37.39
C PHE A 591 -10.73 0.01 -38.23
N THR A 592 -10.34 -1.20 -37.81
CA THR A 592 -10.64 -2.44 -38.54
C THR A 592 -11.43 -3.40 -37.67
N ILE A 593 -12.48 -4.01 -38.22
CA ILE A 593 -13.25 -5.06 -37.56
C ILE A 593 -12.95 -6.41 -38.23
N ASP A 594 -12.49 -7.37 -37.44
CA ASP A 594 -12.18 -8.71 -37.93
C ASP A 594 -13.43 -9.47 -38.37
N SER A 595 -13.29 -10.32 -39.39
CA SER A 595 -14.35 -11.22 -39.82
C SER A 595 -14.23 -12.55 -39.09
N VAL A 596 -14.98 -12.71 -38.01
CA VAL A 596 -15.01 -13.93 -37.20
C VAL A 596 -16.39 -14.58 -37.33
N THR A 597 -16.42 -15.78 -37.91
CA THR A 597 -17.65 -16.57 -38.13
C THR A 597 -17.69 -17.89 -37.36
N SER A 598 -16.58 -18.24 -36.68
CA SER A 598 -16.53 -19.42 -35.82
C SER A 598 -17.25 -19.16 -34.50
N LYS A 599 -17.84 -20.20 -33.91
CA LYS A 599 -18.51 -20.11 -32.60
C LYS A 599 -17.47 -19.94 -31.47
N PRO A 600 -17.80 -19.18 -30.40
CA PRO A 600 -16.98 -19.12 -29.20
C PRO A 600 -16.94 -20.47 -28.47
N THR A 601 -15.79 -20.76 -27.84
CA THR A 601 -15.58 -22.00 -27.08
C THR A 601 -15.11 -21.70 -25.66
N VAL A 602 -15.52 -22.52 -24.69
CA VAL A 602 -15.07 -22.41 -23.30
C VAL A 602 -13.71 -23.09 -23.15
N LYS A 603 -12.68 -22.30 -22.79
CA LYS A 603 -11.31 -22.71 -22.48
C LYS A 603 -11.21 -23.44 -21.15
N SER A 604 -11.76 -22.84 -20.08
CA SER A 604 -11.76 -23.44 -18.74
C SER A 604 -13.01 -23.04 -17.95
N VAL A 605 -13.33 -23.85 -16.96
CA VAL A 605 -14.25 -23.48 -15.89
C VAL A 605 -13.59 -23.82 -14.57
N ASP A 606 -13.36 -22.79 -13.76
CA ASP A 606 -12.66 -22.87 -12.49
C ASP A 606 -13.59 -22.39 -11.38
N ALA A 607 -13.50 -22.97 -10.18
CA ALA A 607 -14.29 -22.52 -9.04
C ALA A 607 -13.43 -22.34 -7.79
N GLU A 608 -13.80 -21.36 -6.99
CA GLU A 608 -13.17 -21.04 -5.71
C GLU A 608 -13.97 -21.66 -4.55
N ALA A 609 -13.33 -21.78 -3.38
CA ALA A 609 -13.92 -22.43 -2.21
C ALA A 609 -15.08 -21.65 -1.55
N ASP A 610 -15.30 -20.40 -1.98
CA ASP A 610 -16.42 -19.53 -1.60
C ASP A 610 -17.62 -19.66 -2.55
N GLY A 611 -17.50 -20.44 -3.63
CA GLY A 611 -18.53 -20.62 -4.64
C GLY A 611 -18.44 -19.70 -5.86
N THR A 612 -17.41 -18.87 -5.96
CA THR A 612 -17.13 -18.09 -7.17
C THR A 612 -16.79 -19.04 -8.33
N ILE A 613 -17.41 -18.85 -9.49
CA ILE A 613 -17.13 -19.63 -10.72
C ILE A 613 -16.61 -18.70 -11.81
N TRP A 614 -15.52 -19.10 -12.46
CA TRP A 614 -14.94 -18.45 -13.62
C TRP A 614 -15.17 -19.30 -14.86
N VAL A 615 -15.84 -18.77 -15.88
CA VAL A 615 -15.96 -19.40 -17.20
C VAL A 615 -15.14 -18.60 -18.20
N ARG A 616 -14.03 -19.17 -18.69
CA ARG A 616 -13.14 -18.50 -19.63
C ARG A 616 -13.43 -18.96 -21.05
N PHE A 617 -13.62 -18.00 -21.95
CA PHE A 617 -13.84 -18.22 -23.38
C PHE A 617 -12.57 -17.97 -24.19
N ASP A 618 -12.54 -18.47 -25.42
CA ASP A 618 -11.42 -18.31 -26.33
C ASP A 618 -11.28 -16.90 -26.92
N ARG A 619 -12.30 -16.04 -26.75
CA ARG A 619 -12.40 -14.69 -27.31
C ARG A 619 -13.35 -13.81 -26.48
N PRO A 620 -13.39 -12.48 -26.73
CA PRO A 620 -14.30 -11.58 -26.03
C PRO A 620 -15.76 -11.93 -26.26
N MET A 621 -16.53 -11.95 -25.18
CA MET A 621 -17.95 -12.26 -25.17
C MET A 621 -18.80 -11.00 -25.29
N ASP A 622 -20.02 -11.16 -25.78
CA ASP A 622 -20.99 -10.07 -25.84
C ASP A 622 -21.49 -9.72 -24.43
N ASP A 623 -21.30 -8.46 -24.05
CA ASP A 623 -21.56 -7.96 -22.69
C ASP A 623 -23.01 -8.18 -22.24
N VAL A 624 -23.98 -8.02 -23.14
CA VAL A 624 -25.40 -8.12 -22.83
C VAL A 624 -25.82 -9.56 -22.60
N THR A 625 -25.44 -10.46 -23.51
CA THR A 625 -25.85 -11.86 -23.42
C THR A 625 -25.05 -12.64 -22.38
N ALA A 626 -23.77 -12.35 -22.20
CA ALA A 626 -22.92 -13.03 -21.23
C ALA A 626 -23.21 -12.62 -19.78
N ARG A 627 -23.66 -11.38 -19.51
CA ARG A 627 -24.05 -10.96 -18.14
C ARG A 627 -25.44 -11.42 -17.72
N ASN A 628 -26.27 -11.87 -18.66
CA ASN A 628 -27.62 -12.29 -18.34
C ASN A 628 -27.59 -13.63 -17.59
N ASN A 629 -27.80 -13.57 -16.27
CA ASN A 629 -27.73 -14.75 -15.39
C ASN A 629 -28.76 -15.85 -15.71
N THR A 630 -29.82 -15.54 -16.47
CA THR A 630 -30.77 -16.55 -16.96
C THR A 630 -30.17 -17.50 -18.00
N ASN A 631 -29.01 -17.16 -18.56
CA ASN A 631 -28.27 -17.96 -19.52
C ASN A 631 -27.39 -19.06 -18.89
N TYR A 632 -27.36 -19.17 -17.56
CA TYR A 632 -26.49 -20.08 -16.85
C TYR A 632 -27.25 -20.94 -15.84
N GLU A 633 -26.88 -22.21 -15.74
CA GLU A 633 -27.41 -23.13 -14.73
C GLU A 633 -26.25 -23.91 -14.12
N VAL A 634 -26.27 -24.10 -12.80
CA VAL A 634 -25.26 -24.90 -12.08
C VAL A 634 -25.93 -26.14 -11.52
N ASN A 635 -25.40 -27.32 -11.85
CA ASN A 635 -25.99 -28.61 -11.52
C ASN A 635 -27.48 -28.72 -11.88
N SER A 636 -27.84 -28.19 -13.05
CA SER A 636 -29.23 -28.12 -13.56
C SER A 636 -30.18 -27.21 -12.76
N GLU A 637 -29.64 -26.34 -11.91
CA GLU A 637 -30.40 -25.30 -11.21
C GLU A 637 -30.09 -23.93 -11.81
N SER A 638 -31.13 -23.18 -12.17
CA SER A 638 -30.96 -21.79 -12.65
C SER A 638 -30.37 -20.92 -11.56
N ILE A 639 -29.35 -20.11 -11.88
CA ILE A 639 -28.73 -19.17 -10.94
C ILE A 639 -29.44 -17.82 -10.86
N SER A 640 -30.57 -17.63 -11.55
CA SER A 640 -31.20 -16.31 -11.69
C SER A 640 -32.07 -15.85 -10.50
N SER A 641 -32.41 -16.76 -9.56
CA SER A 641 -33.34 -16.50 -8.44
C SER A 641 -32.68 -16.79 -7.10
N GLY A 642 -32.89 -15.93 -6.09
CA GLY A 642 -32.34 -16.13 -4.74
C GLY A 642 -32.94 -17.29 -3.95
N ASN A 643 -34.07 -17.85 -4.41
CA ASN A 643 -34.75 -18.98 -3.75
C ASN A 643 -34.32 -20.35 -4.32
N ASN A 644 -33.33 -20.39 -5.21
CA ASN A 644 -32.83 -21.65 -5.75
C ASN A 644 -31.94 -22.37 -4.70
N LYS A 645 -31.51 -23.60 -5.02
CA LYS A 645 -30.72 -24.44 -4.11
C LYS A 645 -29.34 -23.86 -3.75
N TYR A 646 -28.75 -23.02 -4.63
CA TYR A 646 -27.35 -22.60 -4.56
C TYR A 646 -27.15 -21.09 -4.33
N GLY A 647 -28.20 -20.29 -4.24
CA GLY A 647 -28.12 -18.82 -4.20
C GLY A 647 -28.25 -18.14 -5.58
N LYS A 648 -28.48 -16.82 -5.57
CA LYS A 648 -28.58 -16.01 -6.79
C LYS A 648 -27.18 -15.68 -7.32
N GLY A 649 -26.86 -16.23 -8.48
CA GLY A 649 -25.65 -15.90 -9.22
C GLY A 649 -25.69 -14.46 -9.76
N THR A 650 -24.67 -13.69 -9.43
CA THR A 650 -24.40 -12.37 -10.02
C THR A 650 -23.25 -12.50 -11.00
N ILE A 651 -23.43 -11.96 -12.21
CA ILE A 651 -22.46 -12.13 -13.31
C ILE A 651 -21.74 -10.83 -13.61
N SER A 652 -20.42 -10.93 -13.76
CA SER A 652 -19.59 -9.87 -14.34
C SER A 652 -18.65 -10.42 -15.41
N LEU A 653 -18.38 -9.63 -16.45
CA LEU A 653 -17.29 -9.91 -17.38
C LEU A 653 -15.96 -9.35 -16.88
N LYS A 654 -14.90 -10.12 -17.07
CA LYS A 654 -13.51 -9.87 -16.66
C LYS A 654 -12.57 -10.32 -17.79
N GLU A 655 -11.26 -10.07 -17.63
CA GLU A 655 -10.21 -10.49 -18.57
C GLU A 655 -10.44 -9.99 -20.01
N GLY A 656 -10.79 -8.70 -20.18
CA GLY A 656 -11.03 -8.15 -21.53
C GLY A 656 -12.28 -8.73 -22.21
N ASP A 657 -13.32 -8.99 -21.41
CA ASP A 657 -14.60 -9.60 -21.79
C ASP A 657 -14.50 -11.10 -22.16
N THR A 658 -13.36 -11.77 -21.95
CA THR A 658 -13.21 -13.21 -22.23
C THR A 658 -13.61 -14.11 -21.07
N ALA A 659 -13.79 -13.59 -19.85
CA ALA A 659 -14.13 -14.39 -18.69
C ALA A 659 -15.44 -13.93 -18.05
N VAL A 660 -16.34 -14.89 -17.79
CA VAL A 660 -17.58 -14.69 -17.03
C VAL A 660 -17.31 -15.10 -15.58
N LYS A 661 -17.28 -14.14 -14.66
CA LYS A 661 -17.21 -14.37 -13.22
C LYS A 661 -18.62 -14.41 -12.63
N ILE A 662 -18.97 -15.51 -11.98
CA ILE A 662 -20.24 -15.75 -11.30
C ILE A 662 -19.98 -15.77 -9.79
N THR A 663 -20.63 -14.89 -9.03
CA THR A 663 -20.54 -14.81 -7.55
C THR A 663 -21.91 -14.95 -6.90
N GLY A 664 -21.98 -15.02 -5.56
CA GLY A 664 -23.25 -15.06 -4.81
C GLY A 664 -23.87 -16.47 -4.66
N LEU A 665 -23.09 -17.51 -4.96
CA LEU A 665 -23.49 -18.90 -4.75
C LEU A 665 -23.07 -19.35 -3.33
N THR A 666 -24.01 -19.80 -2.50
CA THR A 666 -23.81 -19.95 -1.04
C THR A 666 -23.73 -21.39 -0.53
N SER A 667 -23.95 -22.40 -1.39
CA SER A 667 -24.15 -23.78 -0.93
C SER A 667 -23.78 -24.83 -1.99
N LEU A 668 -22.79 -24.54 -2.83
CA LEU A 668 -22.31 -25.51 -3.82
C LEU A 668 -21.67 -26.73 -3.13
N PRO A 669 -21.94 -27.96 -3.59
CA PRO A 669 -21.32 -29.15 -3.02
C PRO A 669 -19.82 -29.21 -3.38
N PHE A 670 -18.99 -29.65 -2.43
CA PHE A 670 -17.58 -29.95 -2.68
C PHE A 670 -17.43 -31.13 -3.66
N GLY A 671 -16.35 -31.11 -4.43
CA GLY A 671 -16.09 -32.06 -5.50
C GLY A 671 -16.75 -31.65 -6.81
N SER A 672 -17.22 -32.62 -7.59
CA SER A 672 -17.60 -32.39 -8.98
C SER A 672 -18.95 -31.72 -9.16
N ASN A 673 -18.93 -30.65 -9.96
CA ASN A 673 -20.05 -29.82 -10.33
C ASN A 673 -20.10 -29.66 -11.85
N SER A 674 -21.20 -29.10 -12.35
CA SER A 674 -21.39 -28.80 -13.78
C SER A 674 -22.03 -27.45 -13.98
N ILE A 675 -21.57 -26.72 -14.99
CA ILE A 675 -22.21 -25.51 -15.48
C ILE A 675 -22.78 -25.75 -16.88
N TYR A 676 -23.99 -25.27 -17.10
CA TYR A 676 -24.67 -25.22 -18.39
C TYR A 676 -24.74 -23.78 -18.88
N ILE A 677 -24.36 -23.57 -20.14
CA ILE A 677 -24.36 -22.26 -20.79
C ILE A 677 -25.31 -22.33 -21.97
N LYS A 678 -26.34 -21.49 -21.95
CA LYS A 678 -27.36 -21.44 -23.01
C LYS A 678 -26.77 -20.87 -24.30
N ASN A 679 -27.24 -21.37 -25.44
CA ASN A 679 -26.88 -20.89 -26.79
C ASN A 679 -27.25 -19.43 -27.06
N ASN A 680 -27.95 -18.75 -26.15
CA ASN A 680 -28.18 -17.31 -26.24
C ASN A 680 -26.94 -16.47 -25.90
N VAL A 681 -25.91 -17.06 -25.29
CA VAL A 681 -24.63 -16.37 -25.01
C VAL A 681 -23.85 -16.23 -26.32
N LYS A 682 -23.48 -14.99 -26.65
CA LYS A 682 -22.78 -14.66 -27.90
C LYS A 682 -21.37 -14.18 -27.64
N ASP A 683 -20.49 -14.34 -28.62
CA ASP A 683 -19.25 -13.57 -28.68
C ASP A 683 -19.50 -12.12 -29.11
N ALA A 684 -18.51 -11.25 -28.95
CA ALA A 684 -18.59 -9.86 -29.41
C ALA A 684 -18.72 -9.74 -30.95
N TYR A 685 -18.56 -10.85 -31.69
CA TYR A 685 -18.80 -10.96 -33.13
C TYR A 685 -20.18 -11.57 -33.44
N GLY A 686 -21.09 -11.64 -32.46
CA GLY A 686 -22.47 -12.08 -32.64
C GLY A 686 -22.68 -13.58 -32.83
N ASN A 687 -21.62 -14.40 -32.79
CA ASN A 687 -21.69 -15.85 -32.90
C ASN A 687 -22.12 -16.45 -31.56
N THR A 688 -23.06 -17.39 -31.57
CA THR A 688 -23.54 -18.05 -30.35
C THR A 688 -22.64 -19.20 -29.92
N VAL A 689 -22.51 -19.43 -28.61
CA VAL A 689 -21.97 -20.71 -28.10
C VAL A 689 -22.77 -21.90 -28.63
N ASP A 690 -22.15 -23.08 -28.67
CA ASP A 690 -22.81 -24.30 -29.12
C ASP A 690 -24.04 -24.64 -28.27
N ASP A 691 -25.02 -25.24 -28.94
CA ASP A 691 -26.17 -25.84 -28.27
C ASP A 691 -25.69 -26.87 -27.24
N ASP A 692 -26.32 -26.84 -26.08
CA ASP A 692 -26.00 -27.72 -24.96
C ASP A 692 -24.57 -27.68 -24.39
N THR A 693 -23.95 -26.49 -24.37
CA THR A 693 -22.61 -26.31 -23.77
C THR A 693 -22.63 -26.62 -22.27
N ARG A 694 -22.09 -27.78 -21.88
CA ARG A 694 -21.86 -28.21 -20.49
C ARG A 694 -20.39 -28.38 -20.19
N LYS A 695 -19.94 -27.85 -19.07
CA LYS A 695 -18.57 -28.03 -18.57
C LYS A 695 -18.60 -28.46 -17.11
N SER A 696 -17.73 -29.41 -16.78
CA SER A 696 -17.51 -29.83 -15.40
C SER A 696 -16.44 -28.96 -14.76
N PHE A 697 -16.58 -28.73 -13.47
CA PHE A 697 -15.60 -28.06 -12.63
C PHE A 697 -15.69 -28.65 -11.22
N ASP A 698 -14.61 -28.57 -10.46
CA ASP A 698 -14.57 -29.08 -9.09
C ASP A 698 -14.51 -27.91 -8.09
N VAL A 699 -15.23 -28.03 -6.97
CA VAL A 699 -15.12 -27.11 -5.83
C VAL A 699 -14.30 -27.80 -4.75
N GLU A 700 -13.12 -27.28 -4.48
CA GLU A 700 -12.24 -27.84 -3.46
C GLU A 700 -12.66 -27.42 -2.05
N LYS A 701 -12.38 -28.29 -1.08
CA LYS A 701 -12.60 -27.98 0.33
C LYS A 701 -11.40 -27.19 0.85
N ASP A 702 -11.66 -26.00 1.37
CA ASP A 702 -10.65 -25.20 2.04
C ASP A 702 -10.53 -25.59 3.52
N GLU A 703 -9.30 -25.85 3.97
CA GLU A 703 -8.96 -26.12 5.37
C GLU A 703 -7.89 -25.17 5.92
N THR A 704 -7.48 -24.18 5.12
CA THR A 704 -6.48 -23.21 5.52
C THR A 704 -7.14 -22.12 6.36
N LYS A 705 -6.51 -21.69 7.45
CA LYS A 705 -7.04 -20.56 8.23
C LYS A 705 -6.68 -19.24 7.53
N PRO A 706 -7.52 -18.19 7.65
CA PRO A 706 -7.06 -16.85 7.32
C PRO A 706 -5.86 -16.48 8.20
N THR A 707 -4.97 -15.65 7.68
CA THR A 707 -3.81 -15.09 8.41
C THR A 707 -3.65 -13.61 8.09
N VAL A 708 -2.98 -12.87 8.96
CA VAL A 708 -2.64 -11.46 8.72
C VAL A 708 -1.33 -11.39 7.94
N ASN A 709 -1.41 -10.93 6.69
CA ASN A 709 -0.26 -10.72 5.82
C ASN A 709 0.52 -9.47 6.24
N SER A 710 -0.19 -8.34 6.44
CA SER A 710 0.41 -7.08 6.85
C SER A 710 -0.57 -6.24 7.68
N VAL A 711 0.01 -5.36 8.50
CA VAL A 711 -0.71 -4.29 9.19
C VAL A 711 0.11 -3.03 9.03
N THR A 712 -0.50 -1.97 8.47
CA THR A 712 0.20 -0.75 8.07
C THR A 712 -0.54 0.48 8.60
N MET A 713 0.21 1.45 9.12
CA MET A 713 -0.31 2.80 9.39
C MET A 713 -0.43 3.57 8.09
N VAL A 714 -1.66 3.88 7.66
CA VAL A 714 -1.92 4.64 6.43
C VAL A 714 -1.82 6.14 6.68
N ASP A 715 -2.36 6.58 7.81
CA ASP A 715 -2.27 7.94 8.34
C ASP A 715 -2.56 7.90 9.86
N SER A 716 -2.53 9.05 10.51
CA SER A 716 -2.85 9.17 11.95
C SER A 716 -4.28 8.71 12.31
N GLU A 717 -5.17 8.51 11.35
CA GLU A 717 -6.57 8.11 11.58
C GLU A 717 -6.86 6.67 11.15
N THR A 718 -5.93 5.97 10.48
CA THR A 718 -6.22 4.74 9.75
C THR A 718 -5.13 3.68 9.90
N ILE A 719 -5.50 2.53 10.46
CA ILE A 719 -4.71 1.30 10.41
C ILE A 719 -5.31 0.39 9.33
N ARG A 720 -4.51 -0.05 8.37
CA ARG A 720 -4.90 -1.01 7.34
C ARG A 720 -4.40 -2.41 7.69
N ILE A 721 -5.26 -3.41 7.54
CA ILE A 721 -4.96 -4.82 7.75
C ILE A 721 -5.20 -5.55 6.43
N VAL A 722 -4.21 -6.31 5.99
CA VAL A 722 -4.32 -7.21 4.84
C VAL A 722 -4.32 -8.66 5.34
N PHE A 723 -5.31 -9.41 4.94
CA PHE A 723 -5.46 -10.83 5.25
C PHE A 723 -5.11 -11.70 4.04
N SER A 724 -4.72 -12.94 4.30
CA SER A 724 -4.45 -13.94 3.27
C SER A 724 -5.70 -14.43 2.53
N LYS A 725 -6.89 -14.05 3.01
CA LYS A 725 -8.21 -14.42 2.48
C LYS A 725 -9.23 -13.33 2.80
N ASP A 726 -10.35 -13.36 2.09
CA ASP A 726 -11.49 -12.51 2.43
C ASP A 726 -12.07 -12.92 3.80
N ILE A 727 -12.30 -11.91 4.64
CA ILE A 727 -12.86 -12.05 5.97
C ILE A 727 -14.34 -11.71 5.94
N ASN A 728 -15.13 -12.52 6.64
CA ASN A 728 -16.54 -12.30 6.86
C ASN A 728 -16.77 -10.98 7.61
N LYS A 729 -17.58 -10.10 7.04
CA LYS A 729 -17.79 -8.74 7.55
C LYS A 729 -18.30 -8.68 9.00
N ASP A 730 -19.19 -9.58 9.40
CA ASP A 730 -19.80 -9.53 10.74
C ASP A 730 -18.76 -9.81 11.84
N TYR A 731 -17.73 -10.58 11.52
CA TYR A 731 -16.59 -10.83 12.41
C TYR A 731 -15.57 -9.70 12.32
N ALA A 732 -15.31 -9.17 11.12
CA ALA A 732 -14.37 -8.08 10.92
C ALA A 732 -14.82 -6.77 11.56
N GLU A 733 -16.11 -6.43 11.53
CA GLU A 733 -16.67 -5.20 12.12
C GLU A 733 -16.81 -5.27 13.65
N ASN A 734 -16.74 -6.46 14.25
CA ASN A 734 -16.90 -6.61 15.69
C ASN A 734 -15.65 -6.11 16.45
N HIS A 735 -15.75 -4.94 17.08
CA HIS A 735 -14.65 -4.33 17.86
C HIS A 735 -14.07 -5.26 18.93
N SER A 736 -14.84 -6.22 19.46
CA SER A 736 -14.37 -7.19 20.48
C SER A 736 -13.31 -8.15 19.95
N ASN A 737 -13.16 -8.27 18.63
CA ASN A 737 -12.13 -9.05 17.96
C ASN A 737 -10.79 -8.32 17.84
N TYR A 738 -10.74 -7.07 18.32
CA TYR A 738 -9.55 -6.23 18.28
C TYR A 738 -9.20 -5.73 19.68
N THR A 739 -7.91 -5.50 19.89
CA THR A 739 -7.41 -4.78 21.07
C THR A 739 -6.28 -3.89 20.62
N LEU A 740 -6.47 -2.57 20.70
CA LEU A 740 -5.47 -1.57 20.32
C LEU A 740 -4.92 -0.92 21.58
N LYS A 741 -3.60 -0.95 21.73
CA LYS A 741 -2.89 -0.29 22.83
C LYS A 741 -1.93 0.77 22.31
N ASP A 742 -1.79 1.88 23.04
CA ASP A 742 -0.82 2.92 22.73
C ASP A 742 0.61 2.58 23.19
N SER A 743 1.53 3.55 23.10
CA SER A 743 2.94 3.39 23.46
C SER A 743 3.15 3.08 24.93
N ASP A 744 2.19 3.48 25.76
CA ASP A 744 2.20 3.36 27.21
C ASP A 744 1.51 2.06 27.67
N GLY A 745 0.96 1.29 26.72
CA GLY A 745 0.24 0.05 26.97
C GLY A 745 -1.21 0.24 27.42
N VAL A 746 -1.73 1.47 27.34
CA VAL A 746 -3.13 1.78 27.63
C VAL A 746 -4.01 1.21 26.52
N ASP A 747 -5.07 0.50 26.89
CA ASP A 747 -6.06 0.01 25.95
C ASP A 747 -6.92 1.18 25.46
N ILE A 748 -6.86 1.44 24.16
CA ILE A 748 -7.53 2.53 23.47
C ILE A 748 -8.51 2.01 22.42
N THR A 749 -8.96 0.76 22.57
CA THR A 749 -9.89 0.10 21.64
C THR A 749 -11.21 0.87 21.51
N ASP A 750 -11.63 1.58 22.56
CA ASP A 750 -12.82 2.45 22.57
C ASP A 750 -12.67 3.72 21.70
N ARG A 751 -11.43 4.07 21.31
CA ARG A 751 -11.13 5.15 20.36
C ARG A 751 -11.29 4.73 18.90
N ILE A 752 -11.44 3.43 18.62
CA ILE A 752 -11.83 2.95 17.30
C ILE A 752 -13.23 3.50 17.01
N ARG A 753 -13.33 4.26 15.91
CA ARG A 753 -14.58 4.84 15.43
C ARG A 753 -15.39 3.79 14.68
N LEU A 754 -14.76 3.10 13.73
CA LEU A 754 -15.35 2.04 12.93
C LEU A 754 -14.27 1.14 12.31
N ILE A 755 -14.67 -0.05 11.88
CA ILE A 755 -13.86 -0.98 11.11
C ILE A 755 -14.62 -1.27 9.81
N LYS A 756 -13.97 -1.11 8.65
CA LYS A 756 -14.63 -1.22 7.33
C LYS A 756 -13.72 -1.84 6.27
N PRO A 757 -14.27 -2.38 5.17
CA PRO A 757 -13.46 -2.72 4.00
C PRO A 757 -12.70 -1.50 3.48
N ALA A 758 -11.44 -1.67 3.07
CA ALA A 758 -10.58 -0.57 2.63
C ALA A 758 -11.08 0.13 1.34
N LYS A 759 -11.77 -0.62 0.47
CA LYS A 759 -12.42 -0.08 -0.74
C LYS A 759 -13.60 0.84 -0.44
N MET A 760 -14.22 0.69 0.74
CA MET A 760 -15.37 1.50 1.12
C MET A 760 -14.90 2.93 1.40
N SER A 761 -15.59 3.90 0.81
CA SER A 761 -15.27 5.32 1.00
C SER A 761 -15.43 5.75 2.46
N ASP A 762 -14.64 6.74 2.88
CA ASP A 762 -14.73 7.27 4.23
C ASP A 762 -16.07 7.97 4.44
N VAL A 763 -16.75 7.56 5.51
CA VAL A 763 -17.98 8.19 5.98
C VAL A 763 -17.61 9.05 7.19
N ASP A 764 -17.95 10.33 7.13
CA ASP A 764 -17.69 11.32 8.21
C ASP A 764 -18.74 11.25 9.33
N SER A 765 -19.59 10.22 9.35
CA SER A 765 -20.56 9.99 10.41
C SER A 765 -20.03 8.99 11.44
N ASP A 766 -20.35 9.24 12.70
CA ASP A 766 -20.10 8.34 13.84
C ASP A 766 -21.19 7.26 13.99
N THR A 767 -22.13 7.18 13.05
CA THR A 767 -23.28 6.28 13.12
C THR A 767 -23.15 5.13 12.13
N GLN A 768 -23.20 3.89 12.64
CA GLN A 768 -23.16 2.62 11.88
C GLN A 768 -24.19 2.55 10.73
N THR A 769 -25.25 3.35 10.78
CA THR A 769 -26.35 3.37 9.79
C THR A 769 -25.88 3.65 8.36
N ASP A 770 -24.91 4.54 8.17
CA ASP A 770 -24.42 4.87 6.82
C ASP A 770 -23.50 3.78 6.25
N ILE A 771 -22.82 3.03 7.14
CA ILE A 771 -21.95 1.90 6.79
C ILE A 771 -22.80 0.73 6.29
N ASN A 772 -23.88 0.40 7.00
CA ASN A 772 -24.75 -0.72 6.67
C ASN A 772 -25.52 -0.52 5.35
N ASN A 773 -25.68 0.72 4.92
CA ASN A 773 -26.36 1.07 3.67
C ASN A 773 -25.40 1.18 2.46
N SER A 774 -24.09 1.08 2.68
CA SER A 774 -23.10 1.11 1.59
C SER A 774 -23.08 -0.22 0.84
N SER A 775 -23.18 -0.16 -0.50
CA SER A 775 -23.00 -1.33 -1.36
C SER A 775 -21.60 -1.95 -1.33
N ASP A 776 -20.59 -1.23 -0.79
CA ASP A 776 -19.22 -1.76 -0.64
C ASP A 776 -18.97 -2.40 0.73
N ASN A 777 -19.95 -2.36 1.63
CA ASN A 777 -19.83 -3.01 2.92
C ASN A 777 -20.10 -4.53 2.80
N ASP A 778 -19.12 -5.20 2.21
CA ASP A 778 -19.11 -6.64 1.97
C ASP A 778 -17.79 -7.24 2.47
N ASN A 779 -17.69 -8.57 2.42
CA ASN A 779 -16.49 -9.29 2.78
C ASN A 779 -15.28 -8.83 1.94
N ASP A 780 -14.11 -8.82 2.56
CA ASP A 780 -12.88 -8.33 1.92
C ASP A 780 -11.64 -8.92 2.59
N SER A 781 -10.52 -8.93 1.88
CA SER A 781 -9.19 -9.27 2.39
C SER A 781 -8.44 -8.04 2.91
N VAL A 782 -8.93 -6.82 2.63
CA VAL A 782 -8.31 -5.58 3.10
C VAL A 782 -9.29 -4.74 3.91
N TRP A 783 -8.94 -4.47 5.17
CA TRP A 783 -9.79 -3.76 6.12
C TRP A 783 -9.06 -2.57 6.74
N ASP A 784 -9.79 -1.47 6.94
CA ASP A 784 -9.32 -0.28 7.65
C ASP A 784 -9.99 -0.17 9.01
N ILE A 785 -9.19 -0.06 10.07
CA ILE A 785 -9.62 0.44 11.38
C ILE A 785 -9.48 1.96 11.35
N LYS A 786 -10.59 2.68 11.50
CA LYS A 786 -10.63 4.14 11.55
C LYS A 786 -10.76 4.61 12.98
N MET A 787 -9.94 5.59 13.35
CA MET A 787 -9.92 6.19 14.69
C MET A 787 -10.85 7.40 14.78
N LYS A 788 -11.28 7.71 16.01
CA LYS A 788 -11.88 9.01 16.33
C LYS A 788 -10.80 10.09 16.29
N LYS A 789 -11.17 11.28 15.80
CA LYS A 789 -10.24 12.43 15.72
C LYS A 789 -9.92 13.02 17.10
N HIS A 790 -10.92 13.10 17.97
CA HIS A 790 -10.81 13.70 19.30
C HIS A 790 -11.70 12.99 20.31
N ASP A 791 -11.45 13.22 21.61
CA ASP A 791 -12.39 12.81 22.66
C ASP A 791 -13.76 13.48 22.43
N PRO A 792 -14.87 12.73 22.32
CA PRO A 792 -16.22 13.28 22.20
C PRO A 792 -16.60 14.26 23.31
N ASN A 793 -15.98 14.16 24.48
CA ASN A 793 -16.21 15.05 25.62
C ASN A 793 -15.19 16.19 25.69
N ASN A 794 -14.12 16.15 24.92
CA ASN A 794 -13.05 17.14 24.90
C ASN A 794 -12.36 17.24 23.53
N GLN A 795 -12.79 18.20 22.70
CA GLN A 795 -12.24 18.43 21.35
C GLN A 795 -10.75 18.84 21.30
N ASN A 796 -10.14 19.08 22.47
CA ASN A 796 -8.71 19.39 22.59
C ASN A 796 -7.86 18.14 22.90
N ASP A 797 -8.45 17.01 23.29
CA ASP A 797 -7.72 15.74 23.46
C ASP A 797 -7.71 15.00 22.14
N ASP A 798 -6.55 14.99 21.48
CA ASP A 798 -6.35 14.34 20.20
C ASP A 798 -6.26 12.82 20.39
N TRP A 799 -7.12 12.08 19.70
CA TRP A 799 -7.20 10.63 19.79
C TRP A 799 -6.61 9.91 18.57
N ARG A 800 -6.03 10.68 17.65
CA ARG A 800 -5.31 10.13 16.50
C ARG A 800 -4.02 9.46 16.92
N LEU A 801 -3.50 8.64 16.01
CA LEU A 801 -2.40 7.69 16.22
C LEU A 801 -1.03 8.33 15.97
N THR A 802 -0.77 9.49 16.59
CA THR A 802 0.49 10.24 16.44
C THR A 802 1.62 9.76 17.35
N GLY A 803 1.32 8.81 18.26
CA GLY A 803 2.29 8.23 19.18
C GLY A 803 3.35 7.37 18.49
N SER A 804 4.52 7.21 19.13
CA SER A 804 5.65 6.51 18.52
C SER A 804 5.43 5.00 18.33
N LYS A 805 4.48 4.41 19.05
CA LYS A 805 4.24 2.96 19.05
C LYS A 805 2.79 2.63 19.42
N TYR A 806 2.25 1.62 18.77
CA TYR A 806 0.95 1.00 19.07
C TYR A 806 1.08 -0.52 19.00
N THR A 807 0.23 -1.24 19.72
CA THR A 807 0.12 -2.69 19.65
C THR A 807 -1.31 -3.07 19.32
N LEU A 808 -1.53 -3.74 18.19
CA LEU A 808 -2.83 -4.23 17.76
C LEU A 808 -2.86 -5.76 17.90
N THR A 809 -3.84 -6.27 18.63
CA THR A 809 -4.17 -7.70 18.68
C THR A 809 -5.46 -7.95 17.91
N ILE A 810 -5.48 -8.96 17.04
CA ILE A 810 -6.59 -9.36 16.19
C ILE A 810 -6.89 -10.85 16.48
N LYS A 811 -8.16 -11.20 16.71
CA LYS A 811 -8.59 -12.56 17.10
C LYS A 811 -9.96 -12.91 16.53
N ASN A 812 -10.31 -14.20 16.51
CA ASN A 812 -11.65 -14.72 16.19
C ASN A 812 -12.23 -14.27 14.83
N LEU A 813 -11.39 -13.87 13.87
CA LEU A 813 -11.86 -13.54 12.52
C LEU A 813 -12.11 -14.81 11.71
N VAL A 814 -13.08 -14.76 10.79
CA VAL A 814 -13.56 -15.94 10.06
C VAL A 814 -13.53 -15.66 8.57
N ASP A 815 -13.05 -16.62 7.77
CA ASP A 815 -13.04 -16.48 6.30
C ASP A 815 -14.43 -16.66 5.66
N THR A 816 -14.54 -16.35 4.36
CA THR A 816 -15.80 -16.40 3.60
C THR A 816 -16.14 -17.77 3.01
N THR A 817 -15.27 -18.77 3.18
CA THR A 817 -15.43 -20.07 2.54
C THR A 817 -16.64 -20.84 3.06
N PHE A 818 -17.16 -21.81 2.29
CA PHE A 818 -18.30 -22.62 2.74
C PHE A 818 -18.03 -23.37 4.05
N LYS A 819 -16.77 -23.77 4.30
CA LYS A 819 -16.31 -24.29 5.59
C LYS A 819 -15.46 -23.24 6.27
N GLN A 820 -16.13 -22.32 6.95
CA GLN A 820 -15.54 -21.23 7.71
C GLN A 820 -14.36 -21.68 8.59
N ASN A 821 -13.20 -21.07 8.39
CA ASN A 821 -12.02 -21.25 9.22
C ASN A 821 -11.80 -20.02 10.11
N VAL A 822 -11.50 -20.25 11.39
CA VAL A 822 -11.22 -19.18 12.36
C VAL A 822 -9.71 -18.89 12.40
N MET A 823 -9.36 -17.62 12.33
CA MET A 823 -8.00 -17.10 12.44
C MET A 823 -7.38 -17.44 13.81
N ASP A 824 -6.08 -17.73 13.83
CA ASP A 824 -5.30 -17.74 15.07
C ASP A 824 -4.96 -16.32 15.51
N ASP A 825 -4.94 -16.06 16.82
CA ASP A 825 -4.66 -14.73 17.39
C ASP A 825 -3.33 -14.16 16.87
N LYS A 826 -3.36 -12.88 16.47
CA LYS A 826 -2.18 -12.17 15.96
C LYS A 826 -2.01 -10.85 16.68
N THR A 827 -0.83 -10.64 17.26
CA THR A 827 -0.41 -9.33 17.78
C THR A 827 0.67 -8.72 16.89
N VAL A 828 0.51 -7.44 16.54
CA VAL A 828 1.44 -6.66 15.72
C VAL A 828 1.76 -5.35 16.42
N THR A 829 3.01 -4.91 16.31
CA THR A 829 3.46 -3.59 16.74
C THR A 829 3.56 -2.67 15.53
N LEU A 830 3.06 -1.44 15.67
CA LEU A 830 3.06 -0.40 14.66
C LEU A 830 3.73 0.85 15.23
N ASN A 831 4.37 1.65 14.39
CA ASN A 831 4.73 3.02 14.76
C ASN A 831 3.62 3.93 14.27
N GLY A 832 3.16 4.88 15.08
CA GLY A 832 2.17 5.85 14.64
C GLY A 832 2.67 6.66 13.45
N SER A 833 1.72 7.25 12.73
CA SER A 833 1.98 8.18 11.64
C SER A 833 1.49 9.53 12.12
N ASP A 834 2.40 10.48 12.27
CA ASP A 834 2.05 11.84 12.67
C ASP A 834 2.05 12.73 11.43
N ASP A 835 0.90 12.76 10.75
CA ASP A 835 0.62 13.60 9.59
C ASP A 835 -0.31 14.78 9.92
N VAL A 836 -0.33 15.16 11.21
CA VAL A 836 -1.26 16.12 11.78
C VAL A 836 -0.48 17.32 12.28
N SER A 837 -0.96 18.52 11.98
CA SER A 837 -0.39 19.73 12.59
C SER A 837 -0.81 19.85 14.06
N PRO A 838 0.13 20.11 14.97
CA PRO A 838 -0.21 20.34 16.37
C PRO A 838 -1.02 21.63 16.51
N ARG A 839 -1.87 21.70 17.53
CA ARG A 839 -2.74 22.86 17.82
C ARG A 839 -2.41 23.41 19.19
N LEU A 840 -2.46 24.74 19.34
CA LEU A 840 -2.53 25.36 20.66
C LEU A 840 -3.93 25.03 21.23
N THR A 841 -4.00 24.42 22.41
CA THR A 841 -5.27 24.03 23.05
C THR A 841 -5.68 24.96 24.19
N GLY A 842 -4.74 25.76 24.70
CA GLY A 842 -5.02 26.72 25.75
C GLY A 842 -3.84 27.64 26.09
N ALA A 843 -4.17 28.76 26.74
CA ALA A 843 -3.22 29.69 27.34
C ALA A 843 -3.77 30.17 28.70
N TYR A 844 -3.07 29.83 29.77
CA TYR A 844 -3.54 29.99 31.15
C TYR A 844 -2.55 30.80 31.96
N ARG A 845 -3.04 31.73 32.78
CA ARG A 845 -2.20 32.35 33.81
C ARG A 845 -1.91 31.31 34.90
N LYS A 846 -0.64 31.14 35.28
CA LYS A 846 -0.28 30.20 36.37
C LYS A 846 -0.93 30.65 37.68
N THR A 847 -1.50 29.70 38.42
CA THR A 847 -2.20 29.97 39.68
C THR A 847 -1.23 30.02 40.87
N LYS A 848 -1.67 30.65 41.96
CA LYS A 848 -0.88 30.76 43.20
C LYS A 848 -0.78 29.40 43.87
N ASP A 849 0.42 28.98 44.25
CA ASP A 849 0.59 27.90 45.21
C ASP A 849 0.13 28.38 46.61
N ALA A 850 -0.88 27.70 47.17
CA ALA A 850 -1.52 28.07 48.42
C ALA A 850 -0.53 28.11 49.60
N ASP A 851 0.54 27.30 49.54
CA ASP A 851 1.56 27.19 50.59
C ASP A 851 2.79 28.07 50.33
N SER A 852 2.83 28.78 49.20
CA SER A 852 3.96 29.64 48.81
C SER A 852 3.66 31.13 48.99
N ASN A 853 4.63 31.85 49.56
CA ASN A 853 4.65 33.32 49.59
C ASN A 853 5.23 33.92 48.29
N ASP A 854 5.59 33.09 47.32
CA ASP A 854 6.11 33.54 46.04
C ASP A 854 5.00 34.17 45.17
N ASN A 855 5.24 35.37 44.66
CA ASN A 855 4.33 36.07 43.73
C ASN A 855 4.76 35.93 42.26
N SER A 856 5.83 35.17 41.96
CA SER A 856 6.36 34.98 40.59
C SER A 856 5.32 34.38 39.62
N TYR A 857 4.38 33.59 40.14
CA TYR A 857 3.29 32.97 39.37
C TYR A 857 2.45 34.01 38.61
N LYS A 858 2.36 35.26 39.11
CA LYS A 858 1.58 36.33 38.48
C LYS A 858 2.13 36.77 37.12
N HIS A 859 3.37 36.40 36.80
CA HIS A 859 4.08 36.74 35.57
C HIS A 859 4.25 35.54 34.62
N LYS A 860 3.54 34.43 34.88
CA LYS A 860 3.69 33.18 34.13
C LYS A 860 2.44 32.84 33.33
N VAL A 861 2.62 32.52 32.05
CA VAL A 861 1.58 32.00 31.16
C VAL A 861 1.95 30.58 30.76
N VAL A 862 1.07 29.62 31.00
CA VAL A 862 1.20 28.23 30.59
C VAL A 862 0.42 28.03 29.30
N LEU A 863 1.09 27.57 28.27
CA LEU A 863 0.49 27.15 27.01
C LEU A 863 0.37 25.63 26.99
N THR A 864 -0.71 25.11 26.44
CA THR A 864 -0.93 23.67 26.24
C THR A 864 -1.17 23.37 24.77
N PHE A 865 -0.75 22.19 24.31
CA PHE A 865 -0.83 21.75 22.92
C PHE A 865 -1.63 20.45 22.80
N SER A 866 -2.12 20.14 21.59
CA SER A 866 -2.85 18.89 21.30
C SER A 866 -1.98 17.64 21.48
N GLU A 867 -0.67 17.78 21.27
CA GLU A 867 0.30 16.70 21.31
C GLU A 867 1.69 17.14 21.77
N ALA A 868 2.62 16.20 21.83
CA ALA A 868 3.98 16.46 22.29
C ALA A 868 4.76 17.23 21.23
N MET A 869 5.30 18.37 21.62
CA MET A 869 6.03 19.26 20.74
C MET A 869 7.53 18.94 20.72
N ASP A 870 8.25 19.36 19.67
CA ASP A 870 9.70 19.39 19.69
C ASP A 870 10.16 20.41 20.74
N SER A 871 10.75 19.88 21.82
CA SER A 871 11.29 20.67 22.93
C SER A 871 12.24 21.79 22.50
N SER A 872 12.98 21.63 21.40
CA SER A 872 13.87 22.67 20.89
C SER A 872 13.11 23.89 20.36
N THR A 873 11.99 23.65 19.68
CA THR A 873 11.12 24.73 19.18
C THR A 873 10.29 25.36 20.29
N LEU A 874 9.89 24.58 21.32
CA LEU A 874 9.22 25.11 22.51
C LEU A 874 10.08 26.07 23.33
N ASN A 875 11.39 25.82 23.40
CA ASN A 875 12.34 26.66 24.13
C ASN A 875 12.68 27.97 23.41
N ASP A 876 12.44 28.04 22.10
CA ASP A 876 12.77 29.22 21.30
C ASP A 876 11.70 30.30 21.44
N ILE A 877 12.01 31.33 22.24
CA ILE A 877 11.12 32.45 22.50
C ILE A 877 10.71 33.23 21.24
N SER A 878 11.47 33.12 20.13
CA SER A 878 11.13 33.80 18.87
C SER A 878 9.90 33.21 18.19
N ASN A 879 9.51 31.98 18.57
CA ASN A 879 8.30 31.31 18.11
C ASN A 879 7.02 31.87 18.77
N TYR A 880 7.14 32.82 19.69
CA TYR A 880 6.01 33.36 20.44
C TYR A 880 5.91 34.88 20.30
N GLN A 881 4.67 35.34 20.28
CA GLN A 881 4.28 36.73 20.38
C GLN A 881 3.19 36.85 21.44
N TYR A 882 3.07 38.02 22.07
CA TYR A 882 1.97 38.30 22.99
C TYR A 882 1.00 39.31 22.37
N LYS A 883 -0.27 39.19 22.73
CA LYS A 883 -1.28 40.20 22.46
C LYS A 883 -1.33 41.15 23.65
N ASN A 884 -1.11 42.43 23.38
CA ASN A 884 -1.07 43.47 24.40
C ASN A 884 -2.49 43.88 24.88
N GLY A 885 -2.59 44.89 25.74
CA GLY A 885 -3.86 45.46 26.20
C GLY A 885 -4.80 45.96 25.09
N ALA A 886 -4.26 46.33 23.93
CA ALA A 886 -4.99 46.75 22.73
C ALA A 886 -5.29 45.61 21.73
N ASN A 887 -4.90 44.37 22.05
CA ASN A 887 -4.92 43.18 21.18
C ASN A 887 -3.94 43.22 19.98
N ASP A 888 -2.95 44.11 19.98
CA ASP A 888 -1.88 44.12 19.00
C ASP A 888 -0.90 42.98 19.28
N SER A 889 -0.44 42.29 18.21
CA SER A 889 0.61 41.28 18.32
C SER A 889 1.97 41.95 18.48
N LYS A 890 2.70 41.62 19.54
CA LYS A 890 4.01 42.18 19.91
C LYS A 890 5.00 41.04 20.15
N THR A 891 6.28 41.28 19.85
CA THR A 891 7.37 40.36 20.20
C THR A 891 7.49 40.23 21.72
N LEU A 892 7.82 39.03 22.22
CA LEU A 892 8.05 38.86 23.66
C LEU A 892 9.15 39.80 24.19
N PRO A 893 9.01 40.33 25.42
CA PRO A 893 10.00 41.24 26.00
C PRO A 893 11.33 40.55 26.31
N SER A 894 12.41 41.34 26.34
CA SER A 894 13.73 40.85 26.71
C SER A 894 13.74 40.35 28.15
N GLY A 895 14.23 39.12 28.37
CA GLY A 895 14.25 38.47 29.68
C GLY A 895 13.10 37.49 29.90
N THR A 896 12.16 37.34 28.95
CA THR A 896 11.19 36.24 28.98
C THR A 896 11.90 34.90 28.78
N THR A 897 11.54 33.91 29.59
CA THR A 897 12.03 32.53 29.44
C THR A 897 10.89 31.58 29.11
N ALA A 898 11.16 30.60 28.24
CA ALA A 898 10.25 29.49 27.96
C ALA A 898 10.77 28.23 28.66
N THR A 899 9.91 27.53 29.38
CA THR A 899 10.24 26.27 30.07
C THR A 899 9.21 25.20 29.68
N PRO A 900 9.58 24.22 28.83
CA PRO A 900 8.73 23.11 28.46
C PRO A 900 8.29 22.30 29.68
N GLY A 901 7.06 21.81 29.67
CA GLY A 901 6.58 20.83 30.63
C GLY A 901 7.22 19.45 30.39
N ASN A 902 7.19 18.60 31.42
CA ASN A 902 7.83 17.28 31.37
C ASN A 902 7.25 16.33 30.31
N ASP A 903 6.02 16.60 29.83
CA ASP A 903 5.33 15.83 28.80
C ASP A 903 5.52 16.42 27.38
N ASN A 904 6.24 17.55 27.25
CA ASN A 904 6.37 18.36 26.03
C ASN A 904 5.03 18.78 25.40
N LYS A 905 3.88 18.61 26.06
CA LYS A 905 2.57 19.10 25.60
C LYS A 905 2.22 20.47 26.18
N SER A 906 3.18 21.08 26.86
CA SER A 906 2.99 22.38 27.51
C SER A 906 4.30 23.17 27.58
N VAL A 907 4.20 24.49 27.69
CA VAL A 907 5.33 25.39 27.95
C VAL A 907 4.91 26.52 28.87
N THR A 908 5.74 26.85 29.85
CA THR A 908 5.56 28.02 30.71
C THR A 908 6.41 29.17 30.18
N LEU A 909 5.78 30.27 29.80
CA LEU A 909 6.41 31.55 29.49
C LEU A 909 6.44 32.40 30.77
N GLU A 910 7.63 32.73 31.25
CA GLU A 910 7.84 33.60 32.41
C GLU A 910 8.28 34.98 31.95
N PHE A 911 7.40 35.97 32.13
CA PHE A 911 7.63 37.37 31.75
C PHE A 911 8.38 38.12 32.85
N PRO A 912 9.12 39.20 32.51
CA PRO A 912 9.70 40.10 33.50
C PRO A 912 8.64 40.69 34.44
N THR A 913 9.02 41.02 35.67
CA THR A 913 8.09 41.51 36.71
C THR A 913 7.43 42.86 36.38
N SER A 914 7.90 43.57 35.35
CA SER A 914 7.27 44.80 34.83
C SER A 914 6.01 44.51 34.00
N TYR A 915 5.82 43.29 33.51
CA TYR A 915 4.66 42.89 32.73
C TYR A 915 3.57 42.30 33.62
N TYR A 916 2.32 42.59 33.28
CA TYR A 916 1.15 42.07 33.97
C TYR A 916 0.41 41.06 33.09
N ILE A 917 0.12 39.88 33.63
CA ILE A 917 -0.66 38.86 32.93
C ILE A 917 -2.14 39.07 33.23
N TYR A 918 -2.95 39.21 32.18
CA TYR A 918 -4.39 39.41 32.28
C TYR A 918 -5.05 38.27 33.05
N ASP A 919 -5.98 38.62 33.95
CA ASP A 919 -6.60 37.68 34.88
C ASP A 919 -8.11 37.50 34.68
N GLY A 920 -8.63 37.81 33.49
CA GLY A 920 -9.99 37.47 33.08
C GLY A 920 -11.12 38.20 33.83
N LYS A 921 -10.84 38.95 34.91
CA LYS A 921 -11.86 39.50 35.82
C LYS A 921 -12.42 40.87 35.43
N ASP A 922 -12.00 41.47 34.32
CA ASP A 922 -12.43 42.83 33.97
C ASP A 922 -12.99 42.92 32.55
N THR A 923 -14.30 42.64 32.41
CA THR A 923 -15.02 42.81 31.15
C THR A 923 -16.12 43.88 31.18
N THR A 924 -16.38 44.56 32.30
CA THR A 924 -17.39 45.65 32.32
C THR A 924 -17.12 46.74 33.36
N THR A 925 -16.77 47.94 32.86
CA THR A 925 -17.19 49.31 33.29
C THR A 925 -17.24 49.76 34.76
N THR A 926 -16.91 48.95 35.75
CA THR A 926 -16.71 49.44 37.13
C THR A 926 -15.52 48.76 37.75
N VAL A 927 -14.41 49.50 37.76
CA VAL A 927 -13.18 49.16 38.45
C VAL A 927 -13.51 48.83 39.91
N ASP A 928 -13.23 47.60 40.34
CA ASP A 928 -13.08 47.29 41.75
C ASP A 928 -12.01 48.23 42.31
N SER A 929 -12.46 49.12 43.19
CA SER A 929 -11.70 50.26 43.71
C SER A 929 -10.61 49.83 44.72
N SER A 930 -10.20 48.56 44.69
CA SER A 930 -9.18 47.97 45.56
C SER A 930 -7.90 47.51 44.84
N SER A 931 -7.87 47.45 43.50
CA SER A 931 -6.64 47.21 42.71
C SER A 931 -6.20 48.48 41.98
N THR A 932 -5.34 49.27 42.62
CA THR A 932 -4.73 50.49 42.06
C THR A 932 -3.72 50.24 40.93
N LEU A 933 -3.43 48.98 40.57
CA LEU A 933 -2.33 48.62 39.66
C LEU A 933 -2.69 48.66 38.16
N ILE A 934 -3.95 48.46 37.77
CA ILE A 934 -4.33 48.30 36.34
C ILE A 934 -4.61 49.64 35.64
N LYS A 935 -4.90 50.72 36.38
CA LYS A 935 -5.27 52.04 35.81
C LYS A 935 -4.10 52.83 35.24
N ASP A 936 -2.87 52.52 35.65
CA ASP A 936 -1.64 53.22 35.25
C ASP A 936 -0.68 52.31 34.44
N LEU A 937 -1.12 51.10 34.08
CA LEU A 937 -0.34 50.16 33.26
C LEU A 937 -0.40 50.56 31.79
N ASP A 938 0.75 50.64 31.12
CA ASP A 938 0.80 50.78 29.67
C ASP A 938 0.11 49.57 29.02
N ASN A 939 -0.67 49.80 27.97
CA ASN A 939 -1.28 48.70 27.21
C ASN A 939 -0.21 47.73 26.70
N ASP A 940 0.99 48.20 26.40
CA ASP A 940 2.11 47.36 25.97
C ASP A 940 2.65 46.44 27.08
N ASP A 941 2.45 46.77 28.36
CA ASP A 941 2.92 45.97 29.50
C ASP A 941 1.88 44.92 29.98
N LEU A 942 0.69 44.89 29.36
CA LEU A 942 -0.39 43.97 29.67
C LEU A 942 -0.45 42.80 28.67
N VAL A 943 -0.35 41.56 29.15
CA VAL A 943 -0.44 40.34 28.31
C VAL A 943 -1.86 39.77 28.35
N LYS A 944 -2.60 39.91 27.25
CA LYS A 944 -3.99 39.41 27.08
C LYS A 944 -4.10 38.10 26.30
N GLY A 945 -3.08 37.74 25.55
CA GLY A 945 -3.10 36.55 24.69
C GLY A 945 -1.72 36.18 24.23
N ILE A 946 -1.59 34.99 23.67
CA ILE A 946 -0.36 34.49 23.05
C ILE A 946 -0.68 34.05 21.62
N LEU A 947 0.26 34.30 20.72
CA LEU A 947 0.31 33.79 19.36
C LEU A 947 1.60 32.98 19.24
N ALA A 948 1.48 31.74 18.78
CA ALA A 948 2.59 30.84 18.53
C ALA A 948 2.77 30.65 17.02
N SER A 949 4.01 30.58 16.55
CA SER A 949 4.35 30.36 15.14
C SER A 949 5.73 29.73 15.04
N GLY A 950 5.99 28.90 14.03
CA GLY A 950 7.30 28.25 13.87
C GLY A 950 7.56 27.08 14.83
N LEU A 951 6.62 26.80 15.75
CA LEU A 951 6.63 25.59 16.57
C LEU A 951 6.40 24.35 15.71
N LYS A 952 7.06 23.26 16.09
CA LYS A 952 6.91 21.95 15.46
C LYS A 952 6.65 20.87 16.49
N ASP A 953 5.96 19.81 16.08
CA ASP A 953 5.94 18.56 16.83
C ASP A 953 7.23 17.76 16.65
N VAL A 954 7.29 16.58 17.27
CA VAL A 954 8.43 15.66 17.19
C VAL A 954 8.60 15.07 15.77
N ALA A 955 7.52 14.98 14.99
CA ALA A 955 7.53 14.51 13.60
C ALA A 955 7.93 15.61 12.58
N GLY A 956 7.98 16.86 13.02
CA GLY A 956 8.34 18.03 12.25
C GLY A 956 7.17 18.79 11.62
N ASN A 957 5.91 18.42 11.89
CA ASN A 957 4.76 19.18 11.41
C ASN A 957 4.71 20.52 12.14
N SER A 958 4.40 21.58 11.40
CA SER A 958 4.32 22.93 11.98
C SER A 958 2.95 23.16 12.62
N ILE A 959 2.92 23.97 13.68
CA ILE A 959 1.68 24.33 14.37
C ILE A 959 0.61 24.86 13.40
N ASP A 960 -0.62 24.39 13.57
CA ASP A 960 -1.76 24.78 12.75
C ASP A 960 -1.99 26.29 12.83
N SER A 961 -1.82 26.97 11.69
CA SER A 961 -1.96 28.42 11.57
C SER A 961 -3.35 28.96 11.95
N PHE A 962 -4.39 28.12 11.94
CA PHE A 962 -5.74 28.50 12.37
C PHE A 962 -5.95 28.35 13.87
N ASN A 963 -5.17 27.49 14.54
CA ASN A 963 -5.27 27.18 15.97
C ASN A 963 -3.96 27.48 16.71
N ASN A 964 -3.35 28.63 16.43
CA ASN A 964 -2.06 29.01 17.00
C ASN A 964 -2.12 30.24 17.92
N SER A 965 -3.32 30.78 18.19
CA SER A 965 -3.48 31.92 19.09
C SER A 965 -4.60 31.69 20.10
N PHE A 966 -4.32 31.99 21.36
CA PHE A 966 -5.29 31.93 22.46
C PHE A 966 -5.26 33.21 23.29
N GLY A 967 -6.42 33.63 23.79
CA GLY A 967 -6.51 34.61 24.87
C GLY A 967 -6.06 33.98 26.19
N VAL A 968 -5.31 34.72 27.00
CA VAL A 968 -4.92 34.26 28.34
C VAL A 968 -6.16 34.24 29.21
N THR A 969 -6.48 33.05 29.70
CA THR A 969 -7.61 32.83 30.59
C THR A 969 -7.12 32.68 32.03
N TYR A 970 -7.88 33.24 32.98
CA TYR A 970 -7.67 33.03 34.41
C TYR A 970 -8.73 32.09 34.92
N ASP A 971 -8.33 30.86 35.18
CA ASP A 971 -9.23 29.90 35.80
C ASP A 971 -9.24 30.12 37.32
N ASN A 972 -10.33 30.68 37.83
CA ASN A 972 -10.56 30.97 39.26
C ASN A 972 -11.68 30.11 39.84
N THR A 973 -12.39 29.33 39.03
CA THR A 973 -13.59 28.66 39.50
C THR A 973 -13.54 27.22 39.03
N SER A 974 -13.11 26.34 39.94
CA SER A 974 -13.14 24.86 39.83
C SER A 974 -12.01 24.14 39.10
N SER A 975 -10.81 24.72 38.97
CA SER A 975 -9.64 24.05 38.39
C SER A 975 -9.15 22.90 39.29
N SER A 976 -9.83 21.77 39.20
CA SER A 976 -9.34 20.50 39.64
C SER A 976 -9.07 19.62 38.45
N PHE A 977 -7.86 19.08 38.39
CA PHE A 977 -7.53 18.07 37.39
C PHE A 977 -7.75 16.68 38.02
N ALA A 978 -8.02 15.71 37.16
CA ALA A 978 -8.23 14.31 37.54
C ALA A 978 -7.19 13.41 36.89
N TYR A 979 -7.21 12.13 37.25
CA TYR A 979 -6.47 11.11 36.51
C TYR A 979 -7.25 10.70 35.25
N LYS A 980 -6.54 10.24 34.21
CA LYS A 980 -7.18 9.67 33.01
C LYS A 980 -7.68 8.27 33.32
N ASN A 981 -8.95 8.00 33.04
CA ASN A 981 -9.55 6.67 33.22
C ASN A 981 -8.77 5.60 32.46
N SER A 982 -8.81 4.37 32.97
CA SER A 982 -8.20 3.20 32.29
C SER A 982 -6.68 3.26 32.11
N THR A 983 -5.97 4.13 32.85
CA THR A 983 -4.50 4.28 32.71
C THR A 983 -3.71 3.73 33.91
N TYR A 984 -4.39 3.28 34.97
CA TYR A 984 -3.74 2.73 36.15
C TYR A 984 -3.30 1.29 35.92
N THR A 985 -1.99 1.10 35.70
CA THR A 985 -1.39 -0.20 35.38
C THR A 985 -0.30 -0.60 36.37
N MET A 986 -0.08 -1.91 36.51
CA MET A 986 1.00 -2.46 37.33
C MET A 986 1.75 -3.57 36.60
N GLU A 987 3.08 -3.48 36.62
CA GLU A 987 3.96 -4.41 35.92
C GLU A 987 5.27 -4.66 36.67
N ASN A 988 5.88 -5.81 36.41
CA ASN A 988 7.19 -6.15 36.99
C ASN A 988 8.33 -5.52 36.19
N SER A 989 9.35 -5.01 36.89
CA SER A 989 10.64 -4.60 36.31
C SER A 989 11.75 -5.38 37.01
N GLY A 990 12.08 -6.56 36.48
CA GLY A 990 12.89 -7.54 37.20
C GLY A 990 12.21 -8.00 38.49
N ASP A 991 12.82 -7.69 39.64
CA ASP A 991 12.26 -7.95 40.97
C ASP A 991 11.47 -6.77 41.56
N ASP A 992 11.59 -5.59 40.96
CA ASP A 992 10.85 -4.38 41.35
C ASP A 992 9.44 -4.38 40.74
N LEU A 993 8.60 -3.49 41.24
CA LEU A 993 7.26 -3.24 40.71
C LEU A 993 7.13 -1.78 40.27
N LEU A 994 6.62 -1.59 39.04
CA LEU A 994 6.25 -0.29 38.51
C LEU A 994 4.74 -0.15 38.50
N VAL A 995 4.27 0.97 39.01
CA VAL A 995 2.89 1.41 38.94
C VAL A 995 2.84 2.63 38.03
N LYS A 996 2.03 2.61 36.98
CA LYS A 996 1.88 3.73 36.04
C LYS A 996 0.46 4.28 36.08
N VAL A 997 0.33 5.59 35.99
CA VAL A 997 -0.95 6.30 35.92
C VAL A 997 -0.78 7.58 35.11
N GLN A 998 -1.75 7.93 34.27
CA GLN A 998 -1.76 9.20 33.54
C GLN A 998 -2.73 10.19 34.20
N PHE A 999 -2.40 11.48 34.10
CA PHE A 999 -3.25 12.58 34.55
C PHE A 999 -3.83 13.35 33.37
N ALA A 1000 -4.96 14.03 33.58
CA ALA A 1000 -5.63 14.82 32.56
C ALA A 1000 -4.78 16.03 32.10
N SER A 1001 -3.76 16.40 32.87
CA SER A 1001 -2.81 17.47 32.56
C SER A 1001 -1.44 17.12 33.13
N ALA A 1002 -0.38 17.69 32.53
CA ALA A 1002 0.99 17.53 33.00
C ALA A 1002 1.11 17.94 34.48
N LEU A 1003 1.82 17.16 35.28
CA LEU A 1003 2.08 17.53 36.67
C LEU A 1003 3.19 18.59 36.76
N ASP A 1004 3.04 19.54 37.70
CA ASP A 1004 4.14 20.42 38.09
C ASP A 1004 5.30 19.57 38.64
N SER A 1005 6.55 19.94 38.32
CA SER A 1005 7.73 19.17 38.74
C SER A 1005 7.83 19.00 40.25
N ASN A 1006 7.33 19.95 41.03
CA ASN A 1006 7.33 19.86 42.50
C ASN A 1006 6.30 18.85 43.05
N SER A 1007 5.33 18.46 42.22
CA SER A 1007 4.34 17.43 42.56
C SER A 1007 4.91 16.01 42.47
N LEU A 1008 5.99 15.80 41.69
CA LEU A 1008 6.59 14.50 41.38
C LEU A 1008 7.55 14.01 42.48
N ILE A 1009 7.07 13.94 43.71
CA ILE A 1009 7.82 13.43 44.87
C ILE A 1009 7.11 12.25 45.52
N PRO A 1010 7.83 11.24 46.07
CA PRO A 1010 7.23 10.06 46.67
C PRO A 1010 6.19 10.34 47.77
N GLU A 1011 6.35 11.41 48.54
CA GLU A 1011 5.47 11.80 49.64
C GLU A 1011 4.04 12.10 49.21
N ASN A 1012 3.83 12.37 47.92
CA ASN A 1012 2.54 12.73 47.36
C ASN A 1012 1.72 11.52 46.87
N PHE A 1013 2.28 10.31 46.87
CA PHE A 1013 1.64 9.13 46.30
C PHE A 1013 1.69 7.94 47.24
N LYS A 1014 0.64 7.11 47.23
CA LYS A 1014 0.60 5.80 47.89
C LYS A 1014 -0.11 4.78 47.00
N VAL A 1015 0.35 3.54 47.04
CA VAL A 1015 -0.33 2.40 46.41
C VAL A 1015 -0.48 1.30 47.46
N ALA A 1016 -1.70 0.79 47.66
CA ALA A 1016 -2.01 -0.13 48.76
C ALA A 1016 -1.52 0.38 50.14
N GLY A 1017 -1.60 1.71 50.34
CA GLY A 1017 -1.09 2.41 51.53
C GLY A 1017 0.43 2.52 51.64
N GLN A 1018 1.20 1.99 50.69
CA GLN A 1018 2.66 2.07 50.66
C GLN A 1018 3.13 3.27 49.85
N LYS A 1019 4.12 4.01 50.37
CA LYS A 1019 4.82 5.07 49.63
C LYS A 1019 5.76 4.44 48.59
N PRO A 1020 5.81 4.95 47.35
CA PRO A 1020 6.83 4.51 46.40
C PRO A 1020 8.24 4.94 46.85
N ASP A 1021 9.26 4.31 46.26
CA ASP A 1021 10.66 4.66 46.50
C ASP A 1021 11.14 5.76 45.55
N ALA A 1022 10.54 5.84 44.35
CA ALA A 1022 10.77 6.92 43.40
C ALA A 1022 9.48 7.26 42.62
N VAL A 1023 9.39 8.52 42.22
CA VAL A 1023 8.32 9.05 41.35
C VAL A 1023 8.99 9.83 40.23
N TYR A 1024 8.63 9.55 38.98
CA TYR A 1024 9.17 10.25 37.81
C TYR A 1024 8.20 10.16 36.64
N MET A 1025 8.41 10.99 35.62
CA MET A 1025 7.66 10.93 34.36
C MET A 1025 8.32 9.96 33.39
N ASP A 1026 7.52 9.15 32.73
CA ASP A 1026 7.89 8.35 31.56
C ASP A 1026 6.85 8.62 30.46
N GLY A 1027 7.20 9.52 29.53
CA GLY A 1027 6.22 10.08 28.59
C GLY A 1027 5.08 10.80 29.32
N SER A 1028 3.85 10.35 29.10
CA SER A 1028 2.65 10.88 29.78
C SER A 1028 2.34 10.20 31.12
N ASN A 1029 3.08 9.14 31.47
CA ASN A 1029 2.84 8.40 32.70
C ASN A 1029 3.61 9.01 33.87
N VAL A 1030 2.93 9.10 35.01
CA VAL A 1030 3.58 9.18 36.32
C VAL A 1030 3.90 7.74 36.74
N VAL A 1031 5.19 7.44 36.86
CA VAL A 1031 5.69 6.13 37.26
C VAL A 1031 6.04 6.16 38.74
N LEU A 1032 5.41 5.28 39.51
CA LEU A 1032 5.70 5.03 40.91
C LEU A 1032 6.48 3.72 41.00
N ARG A 1033 7.76 3.78 41.37
CA ARG A 1033 8.63 2.60 41.49
C ARG A 1033 8.71 2.12 42.93
N PHE A 1034 8.51 0.82 43.11
CA PHE A 1034 8.69 0.11 44.38
C PHE A 1034 9.84 -0.87 44.23
N ASN A 1035 10.93 -0.62 44.96
CA ASN A 1035 12.13 -1.46 44.88
C ASN A 1035 11.98 -2.68 45.78
N LYS A 1036 12.53 -3.81 45.33
CA LYS A 1036 12.71 -4.99 46.17
C LYS A 1036 13.73 -4.69 47.29
N GLY A 1037 13.48 -5.17 48.50
CA GLY A 1037 14.35 -4.94 49.67
C GLY A 1037 14.03 -3.70 50.52
N THR A 1038 13.09 -2.82 50.10
CA THR A 1038 12.68 -1.68 50.94
C THR A 1038 11.63 -2.12 51.96
N ALA A 1039 11.97 -2.10 53.25
CA ALA A 1039 11.07 -2.52 54.32
C ALA A 1039 9.74 -1.72 54.37
N SER A 1040 8.65 -2.44 54.59
CA SER A 1040 7.29 -1.98 54.88
C SER A 1040 6.99 -2.11 56.37
N ASP A 1041 5.96 -1.42 56.87
CA ASP A 1041 5.45 -1.64 58.23
C ASP A 1041 4.58 -2.91 58.33
N LYS A 1042 4.23 -3.53 57.20
CA LYS A 1042 3.49 -4.81 57.16
C LYS A 1042 4.46 -5.98 57.26
N LYS A 1043 4.10 -6.97 58.07
CA LYS A 1043 4.86 -8.22 58.25
C LYS A 1043 4.26 -9.35 57.43
N ALA A 1044 5.08 -10.27 56.94
CA ALA A 1044 4.66 -11.35 56.05
C ALA A 1044 3.60 -12.24 56.69
N LYS A 1045 3.78 -12.55 57.98
CA LYS A 1045 2.84 -13.35 58.74
C LYS A 1045 1.43 -12.75 58.80
N ALA A 1046 1.33 -11.45 59.06
CA ALA A 1046 0.03 -10.78 59.15
C ALA A 1046 -0.61 -10.59 57.77
N LEU A 1047 0.18 -10.32 56.73
CA LEU A 1047 -0.35 -10.04 55.40
C LEU A 1047 -0.81 -11.31 54.67
N TYR A 1048 -0.04 -12.39 54.78
CA TYR A 1048 -0.34 -13.66 54.12
C TYR A 1048 -1.07 -14.67 55.02
N ASN A 1049 -1.51 -14.24 56.21
CA ASN A 1049 -2.11 -15.10 57.23
C ASN A 1049 -1.26 -16.36 57.50
N LEU A 1050 0.02 -16.20 57.86
CA LEU A 1050 0.91 -17.34 58.14
C LEU A 1050 0.80 -17.77 59.62
N PRO A 1051 1.07 -19.05 59.93
CA PRO A 1051 1.00 -19.58 61.30
C PRO A 1051 2.15 -19.08 62.19
N ASP A 1052 1.93 -19.10 63.52
CA ASP A 1052 2.84 -18.58 64.54
C ASP A 1052 4.24 -19.21 64.54
N GLU A 1053 4.36 -20.43 64.04
CA GLU A 1053 5.56 -21.27 64.13
C GLU A 1053 6.64 -20.92 63.08
N GLN A 1054 6.41 -19.88 62.28
CA GLN A 1054 7.33 -19.36 61.27
C GLN A 1054 8.02 -18.06 61.73
N ALA A 1055 9.07 -18.19 62.55
CA ALA A 1055 9.74 -17.05 63.19
C ALA A 1055 10.36 -16.02 62.22
N ASN A 1056 10.84 -16.44 61.05
CA ASN A 1056 11.41 -15.55 60.01
C ASN A 1056 10.34 -14.72 59.27
N LYS A 1057 9.04 -14.92 59.55
CA LYS A 1057 7.93 -14.22 58.89
C LYS A 1057 7.34 -13.07 59.71
N GLU A 1058 7.92 -12.83 60.87
CA GLU A 1058 7.72 -11.64 61.69
C GLU A 1058 8.54 -10.45 61.19
N ASP A 1059 9.50 -10.67 60.29
CA ASP A 1059 10.26 -9.60 59.66
C ASP A 1059 9.36 -8.78 58.72
N PRO A 1060 9.63 -7.47 58.59
CA PRO A 1060 8.84 -6.63 57.70
C PRO A 1060 8.99 -7.09 56.24
N LEU A 1061 7.88 -7.11 55.51
CA LEU A 1061 7.89 -7.36 54.07
C LEU A 1061 8.51 -6.18 53.33
N ASP A 1062 8.90 -6.42 52.08
CA ASP A 1062 9.20 -5.30 51.20
C ASP A 1062 7.92 -4.59 50.80
N ARG A 1063 7.96 -3.26 50.66
CA ARG A 1063 6.83 -2.45 50.17
C ARG A 1063 6.28 -3.00 48.85
N CYS A 1064 7.18 -3.45 47.98
CA CYS A 1064 6.86 -4.11 46.73
C CYS A 1064 5.95 -5.34 46.89
N ASP A 1065 6.21 -6.19 47.89
CA ASP A 1065 5.42 -7.41 48.15
C ASP A 1065 4.02 -7.07 48.69
N VAL A 1066 3.91 -5.99 49.47
CA VAL A 1066 2.63 -5.50 49.99
C VAL A 1066 1.73 -5.01 48.85
N VAL A 1067 2.30 -4.29 47.89
CA VAL A 1067 1.57 -3.82 46.70
C VAL A 1067 1.16 -5.00 45.81
N ARG A 1068 2.06 -5.96 45.57
CA ARG A 1068 1.74 -7.20 44.82
C ARG A 1068 0.61 -8.00 45.47
N HIS A 1069 0.56 -8.05 46.81
CA HIS A 1069 -0.50 -8.76 47.53
C HIS A 1069 -1.88 -8.16 47.29
N ALA A 1070 -1.97 -6.83 47.25
CA ALA A 1070 -3.21 -6.16 46.87
C ALA A 1070 -3.59 -6.45 45.40
N GLY A 1071 -2.58 -6.63 44.54
CA GLY A 1071 -2.73 -7.10 43.17
C GLY A 1071 -3.71 -6.21 42.39
N ALA A 1072 -4.61 -6.82 41.63
CA ALA A 1072 -5.65 -6.10 40.90
C ALA A 1072 -6.54 -5.18 41.77
N ASN A 1073 -6.55 -5.29 43.10
CA ASN A 1073 -7.33 -4.44 44.00
C ASN A 1073 -6.49 -3.35 44.70
N ALA A 1074 -5.26 -3.08 44.25
CA ALA A 1074 -4.41 -2.08 44.89
C ALA A 1074 -4.97 -0.67 44.70
N VAL A 1075 -5.31 0.01 45.79
CA VAL A 1075 -5.82 1.39 45.77
C VAL A 1075 -4.67 2.39 45.57
N LEU A 1076 -4.81 3.30 44.59
CA LEU A 1076 -3.95 4.46 44.41
C LEU A 1076 -4.51 5.66 45.19
N SER A 1077 -3.67 6.25 46.05
CA SER A 1077 -3.97 7.48 46.78
C SER A 1077 -2.99 8.58 46.41
N VAL A 1078 -3.51 9.79 46.21
CA VAL A 1078 -2.76 10.99 45.83
C VAL A 1078 -3.02 12.09 46.86
N ASN A 1079 -1.97 12.82 47.24
CA ASN A 1079 -2.07 13.92 48.17
C ASN A 1079 -2.68 15.17 47.50
N GLY A 1080 -3.50 15.96 48.20
CA GLY A 1080 -4.07 17.22 47.70
C GLY A 1080 -3.04 18.30 47.31
N ASN A 1081 -1.78 18.10 47.71
CA ASN A 1081 -0.65 18.95 47.32
C ASN A 1081 -0.21 18.73 45.87
N VAL A 1082 -0.61 17.64 45.22
CA VAL A 1082 -0.29 17.41 43.80
C VAL A 1082 -1.02 18.45 42.96
N LYS A 1083 -0.23 19.23 42.23
CA LYS A 1083 -0.67 20.23 41.26
C LYS A 1083 -0.33 19.85 39.83
N ASP A 1084 -1.17 20.26 38.90
CA ASP A 1084 -0.81 20.29 37.49
C ASP A 1084 0.12 21.48 37.16
N ILE A 1085 0.59 21.57 35.92
CA ILE A 1085 1.49 22.62 35.47
C ILE A 1085 0.87 24.03 35.51
N THR A 1086 -0.45 24.15 35.50
CA THR A 1086 -1.18 25.42 35.67
C THR A 1086 -1.30 25.82 37.15
N GLY A 1087 -1.02 24.90 38.07
CA GLY A 1087 -1.14 25.03 39.53
C GLY A 1087 -2.49 24.57 40.09
N ALA A 1088 -3.36 23.97 39.25
CA ALA A 1088 -4.62 23.39 39.67
C ALA A 1088 -4.39 22.22 40.63
N SER A 1089 -5.25 22.06 41.65
CA SER A 1089 -5.11 20.98 42.65
C SER A 1089 -5.91 19.76 42.25
N ILE A 1090 -5.46 18.55 42.60
CA ILE A 1090 -6.28 17.35 42.39
C ILE A 1090 -7.59 17.44 43.20
N SER A 1091 -8.74 17.16 42.58
CA SER A 1091 -10.05 17.13 43.25
C SER A 1091 -11.06 16.25 42.50
N ASN A 1092 -12.26 16.05 43.05
CA ASN A 1092 -13.32 15.23 42.46
C ASN A 1092 -13.95 15.97 41.26
N ALA A 1093 -13.37 15.81 40.07
CA ALA A 1093 -13.87 16.43 38.84
C ALA A 1093 -15.08 15.67 38.29
N THR A 1094 -15.99 16.39 37.62
CA THR A 1094 -17.15 15.81 36.90
C THR A 1094 -16.78 15.10 35.59
N THR A 1095 -15.53 15.26 35.12
CA THR A 1095 -14.97 14.64 33.92
C THR A 1095 -13.61 14.02 34.27
N GLY A 1096 -13.40 12.74 33.94
CA GLY A 1096 -12.30 11.92 34.46
C GLY A 1096 -12.78 10.87 35.48
N GLY A 1097 -11.87 10.02 35.96
CA GLY A 1097 -12.24 9.02 36.97
C GLY A 1097 -12.62 9.64 38.30
N ALA A 1098 -13.57 9.02 39.01
CA ALA A 1098 -14.06 9.55 40.28
C ALA A 1098 -12.92 9.53 41.31
N ILE A 1099 -12.79 10.60 42.09
CA ILE A 1099 -11.78 10.66 43.16
C ILE A 1099 -12.51 10.95 44.47
N SER A 1100 -12.51 10.01 45.40
CA SER A 1100 -13.09 10.20 46.73
C SER A 1100 -12.04 10.70 47.72
N VAL A 1101 -12.42 11.60 48.62
CA VAL A 1101 -11.60 11.95 49.79
C VAL A 1101 -11.39 10.69 50.61
N ASP A 1102 -10.15 10.41 51.00
CA ASP A 1102 -9.83 9.29 51.89
C ASP A 1102 -10.58 9.49 53.21
N PRO A 1103 -11.45 8.54 53.62
CA PRO A 1103 -12.22 8.66 54.85
C PRO A 1103 -11.36 8.77 56.11
N SER A 1104 -10.09 8.35 56.04
CA SER A 1104 -9.14 8.34 57.15
C SER A 1104 -8.22 9.56 57.22
N ASP A 1105 -8.02 10.30 56.13
CA ASP A 1105 -7.21 11.52 56.08
C ASP A 1105 -7.70 12.44 54.95
N SER A 1106 -8.30 13.58 55.31
CA SER A 1106 -8.86 14.54 54.35
C SER A 1106 -7.84 15.19 53.41
N LYS A 1107 -6.54 14.96 53.61
CA LYS A 1107 -5.47 15.41 52.70
C LYS A 1107 -5.20 14.43 51.55
N TRP A 1108 -5.71 13.21 51.64
CA TRP A 1108 -5.51 12.18 50.62
C TRP A 1108 -6.79 11.93 49.84
N TYR A 1109 -6.59 11.57 48.59
CA TYR A 1109 -7.64 11.33 47.61
C TYR A 1109 -7.42 9.95 46.98
N THR A 1110 -8.43 9.09 46.99
CA THR A 1110 -8.39 7.76 46.39
C THR A 1110 -9.02 7.76 45.02
N VAL A 1111 -8.30 7.19 44.05
CA VAL A 1111 -8.70 7.04 42.64
C VAL A 1111 -9.77 5.93 42.52
N SER A 1112 -10.94 6.17 41.92
CA SER A 1112 -12.07 5.22 41.80
C SER A 1112 -12.53 5.02 40.35
N ASN A 1113 -12.48 3.76 39.89
CA ASN A 1113 -13.06 3.34 38.61
C ASN A 1113 -14.58 3.13 38.72
N ASN A 1114 -15.37 4.21 38.83
CA ASN A 1114 -16.83 4.10 38.77
C ASN A 1114 -17.36 4.40 37.37
N ILE A 1115 -17.71 3.35 36.62
CA ILE A 1115 -18.80 3.41 35.64
C ILE A 1115 -20.07 3.02 36.41
N GLY A 1116 -20.91 3.99 36.73
CA GLY A 1116 -22.27 3.72 37.20
C GLY A 1116 -22.42 3.54 38.71
N HIS A 1117 -23.32 4.35 39.24
CA HIS A 1117 -23.71 4.44 40.64
C HIS A 1117 -24.56 3.22 41.05
N ASP A 1118 -24.03 2.32 41.90
CA ASP A 1118 -24.83 1.47 42.78
C ASP A 1118 -24.30 1.63 44.21
N SER A 1119 -25.16 2.14 45.09
CA SER A 1119 -24.85 2.53 46.47
C SER A 1119 -24.91 1.37 47.47
N THR A 1120 -24.97 0.12 47.00
CA THR A 1120 -25.20 -1.04 47.89
C THR A 1120 -24.11 -2.12 47.88
N ALA A 1121 -23.03 -1.95 47.12
CA ALA A 1121 -21.85 -2.80 47.22
C ALA A 1121 -20.56 -1.95 47.21
N ASN A 1122 -19.92 -1.87 48.37
CA ASN A 1122 -18.60 -1.28 48.54
C ASN A 1122 -17.56 -2.19 47.84
N LYS A 1123 -17.45 -2.11 46.51
CA LYS A 1123 -16.37 -2.77 45.75
C LYS A 1123 -15.26 -1.76 45.54
N ASP A 1124 -14.18 -1.94 46.29
CA ASP A 1124 -12.97 -1.15 46.18
C ASP A 1124 -12.33 -1.24 44.78
N VAL A 1125 -11.56 -0.19 44.49
CA VAL A 1125 -10.84 0.16 43.25
C VAL A 1125 -10.06 -1.03 42.66
N GLN A 1126 -10.32 -1.35 41.39
CA GLN A 1126 -9.49 -2.29 40.64
C GLN A 1126 -8.49 -1.58 39.71
N VAL A 1127 -7.25 -2.05 39.70
CA VAL A 1127 -6.22 -1.71 38.71
C VAL A 1127 -6.74 -2.06 37.33
N TYR A 1128 -6.52 -1.18 36.36
CA TYR A 1128 -7.06 -1.35 35.03
C TYR A 1128 -6.35 -2.48 34.27
N SER A 1129 -5.02 -2.51 34.32
CA SER A 1129 -4.22 -3.61 33.76
C SER A 1129 -3.18 -4.12 34.76
N TYR A 1130 -3.28 -5.40 35.13
CA TYR A 1130 -2.37 -6.06 36.06
C TYR A 1130 -1.52 -7.11 35.33
N ASN A 1131 -0.27 -6.77 35.04
CA ASN A 1131 0.66 -7.59 34.25
C ASN A 1131 1.77 -8.22 35.11
N ALA A 1132 1.73 -8.07 36.43
CA ALA A 1132 2.69 -8.68 37.34
C ALA A 1132 2.29 -10.15 37.63
N ALA A 1133 2.97 -11.11 37.00
CA ALA A 1133 2.74 -12.53 37.23
C ALA A 1133 2.89 -12.89 38.74
N PRO A 1134 2.07 -13.83 39.25
CA PRO A 1134 2.24 -14.35 40.60
C PRO A 1134 3.67 -14.85 40.83
N LYS A 1135 4.24 -14.57 42.00
CA LYS A 1135 5.51 -15.15 42.46
C LYS A 1135 5.33 -15.81 43.82
N THR A 1136 6.29 -16.67 44.18
CA THR A 1136 6.28 -17.35 45.47
C THR A 1136 7.70 -17.69 45.91
N THR A 1137 7.88 -17.93 47.21
CA THR A 1137 9.15 -18.37 47.81
C THR A 1137 8.92 -19.54 48.76
N SER A 1138 9.91 -20.42 48.87
CA SER A 1138 9.89 -21.62 49.72
C SER A 1138 9.52 -21.31 51.16
N ASP A 1139 9.89 -20.13 51.64
CA ASP A 1139 9.68 -19.76 53.02
C ASP A 1139 8.20 -19.49 53.37
N TYR A 1140 7.32 -19.30 52.37
CA TYR A 1140 5.88 -19.13 52.57
C TYR A 1140 5.08 -20.43 52.36
N TRP A 1141 5.76 -21.54 52.05
CA TRP A 1141 5.13 -22.84 51.92
C TRP A 1141 5.21 -23.58 53.25
N TYR A 1142 4.15 -24.25 53.66
CA TYR A 1142 4.14 -25.06 54.87
C TYR A 1142 3.21 -26.26 54.75
N ALA A 1143 3.49 -27.26 55.57
CA ALA A 1143 2.62 -28.42 55.73
C ALA A 1143 2.13 -28.47 57.17
N THR A 1144 0.86 -28.82 57.36
CA THR A 1144 0.28 -28.96 58.70
C THR A 1144 -0.57 -30.23 58.78
N ALA A 1145 -0.59 -30.83 59.97
CA ALA A 1145 -1.37 -32.01 60.29
C ALA A 1145 -2.23 -31.75 61.53
N ASP A 1146 -3.45 -31.25 61.33
CA ASP A 1146 -4.37 -30.95 62.43
C ASP A 1146 -5.17 -32.19 62.87
N GLN A 1147 -5.61 -32.17 64.13
CA GLN A 1147 -6.37 -33.22 64.81
C GLN A 1147 -7.87 -32.94 64.88
N ASN A 1148 -8.38 -31.72 64.66
CA ASN A 1148 -9.80 -31.40 64.89
C ASN A 1148 -10.42 -30.41 63.87
N ILE A 1149 -10.71 -30.90 62.66
CA ILE A 1149 -11.63 -30.23 61.73
C ILE A 1149 -13.06 -30.67 62.10
N ALA A 1150 -14.00 -29.72 62.20
CA ALA A 1150 -15.36 -29.91 62.72
C ALA A 1150 -16.24 -30.92 61.94
N SER A 1151 -15.72 -31.53 60.87
CA SER A 1151 -16.37 -32.56 60.06
C SER A 1151 -16.07 -34.01 60.48
N GLY A 1152 -15.29 -34.23 61.56
CA GLY A 1152 -14.99 -35.58 62.04
C GLY A 1152 -14.01 -36.38 61.17
N THR A 1153 -13.32 -35.73 60.22
CA THR A 1153 -12.20 -36.31 59.46
C THR A 1153 -10.92 -35.53 59.73
N SER A 1154 -9.91 -36.22 60.22
CA SER A 1154 -8.54 -35.75 60.37
C SER A 1154 -7.94 -35.48 58.98
N GLN A 1155 -7.64 -34.24 58.61
CA GLN A 1155 -7.00 -33.89 57.33
C GLN A 1155 -5.70 -33.12 57.56
N ALA A 1156 -4.67 -33.47 56.79
CA ALA A 1156 -3.44 -32.69 56.70
C ALA A 1156 -3.50 -31.79 55.46
N ALA A 1157 -2.78 -30.66 55.48
CA ALA A 1157 -2.76 -29.72 54.37
C ALA A 1157 -1.33 -29.31 54.01
N ILE A 1158 -1.05 -29.15 52.72
CA ILE A 1158 0.14 -28.45 52.23
C ILE A 1158 -0.34 -27.17 51.57
N VAL A 1159 0.19 -26.03 52.01
CA VAL A 1159 -0.24 -24.70 51.56
C VAL A 1159 0.93 -24.03 50.83
N LEU A 1160 0.68 -23.63 49.59
CA LEU A 1160 1.63 -22.91 48.74
C LEU A 1160 1.09 -21.50 48.53
N THR A 1161 1.71 -20.53 49.20
CA THR A 1161 1.27 -19.14 49.19
C THR A 1161 2.03 -18.29 48.17
N PHE A 1162 1.30 -17.52 47.38
CA PHE A 1162 1.81 -16.60 46.38
C PHE A 1162 1.74 -15.15 46.87
N ASP A 1163 2.51 -14.27 46.25
CA ASP A 1163 2.59 -12.87 46.60
C ASP A 1163 1.41 -12.02 46.08
N THR A 1164 0.51 -12.58 45.27
CA THR A 1164 -0.68 -11.92 44.68
C THR A 1164 -1.93 -12.80 44.82
N GLN A 1165 -3.12 -12.17 44.84
CA GLN A 1165 -4.40 -12.87 44.75
C GLN A 1165 -4.52 -13.68 43.46
N LEU A 1166 -5.13 -14.87 43.54
CA LEU A 1166 -5.27 -15.83 42.45
C LEU A 1166 -6.73 -15.93 41.98
N ASP A 1167 -6.94 -16.10 40.68
CA ASP A 1167 -8.29 -16.25 40.10
C ASP A 1167 -8.77 -17.70 40.16
N GLN A 1168 -9.88 -17.95 40.86
CA GLN A 1168 -10.43 -19.29 41.02
C GLN A 1168 -11.14 -19.82 39.77
N VAL A 1169 -11.69 -18.95 38.91
CA VAL A 1169 -12.53 -19.33 37.76
C VAL A 1169 -11.67 -19.62 36.53
N TYR A 1170 -10.64 -18.80 36.31
CA TYR A 1170 -9.83 -18.86 35.09
C TYR A 1170 -8.50 -19.60 35.28
N SER A 1171 -8.12 -19.94 36.51
CA SER A 1171 -6.98 -20.83 36.74
C SER A 1171 -7.36 -22.28 36.43
N SER A 1172 -6.58 -22.94 35.58
CA SER A 1172 -6.67 -24.38 35.32
C SER A 1172 -5.46 -25.06 35.95
N VAL A 1173 -5.65 -25.60 37.15
CA VAL A 1173 -4.60 -26.21 37.97
C VAL A 1173 -5.11 -27.54 38.51
N SER A 1174 -4.27 -28.57 38.40
CA SER A 1174 -4.53 -29.93 38.88
C SER A 1174 -3.49 -30.31 39.96
N PRO A 1175 -3.86 -31.15 40.93
CA PRO A 1175 -2.89 -31.83 41.78
C PRO A 1175 -1.68 -32.41 41.06
N ASP A 1176 -1.88 -32.94 39.86
CA ASP A 1176 -0.82 -33.56 39.06
C ASP A 1176 0.25 -32.57 38.60
N ASN A 1177 -0.04 -31.26 38.61
CA ASN A 1177 0.98 -30.25 38.30
C ASN A 1177 2.01 -30.08 39.42
N PHE A 1178 1.86 -30.78 40.55
CA PHE A 1178 2.76 -30.72 41.68
C PHE A 1178 3.19 -32.14 42.07
N ARG A 1179 4.39 -32.27 42.63
CA ARG A 1179 4.88 -33.52 43.23
C ARG A 1179 5.14 -33.27 44.71
N PHE A 1180 4.64 -34.18 45.54
CA PHE A 1180 4.82 -34.14 46.99
C PHE A 1180 5.47 -35.46 47.42
N SER A 1181 6.49 -35.41 48.26
CA SER A 1181 7.13 -36.63 48.77
C SER A 1181 7.68 -36.44 50.18
N ALA A 1182 7.66 -37.51 50.96
CA ALA A 1182 8.27 -37.58 52.28
C ALA A 1182 9.24 -38.77 52.34
N SER A 1183 9.92 -38.94 53.48
CA SER A 1183 10.90 -40.03 53.68
C SER A 1183 10.32 -41.45 53.52
N ASN A 1184 8.99 -41.59 53.51
CA ASN A 1184 8.24 -42.84 53.36
C ASN A 1184 7.62 -43.04 51.96
N GLY A 1185 7.75 -42.09 51.02
CA GLY A 1185 7.23 -42.22 49.65
C GLY A 1185 6.61 -40.94 49.07
N GLU A 1186 6.03 -41.06 47.87
CA GLU A 1186 5.26 -40.00 47.22
C GLU A 1186 3.91 -39.80 47.92
N LEU A 1187 3.47 -38.55 48.06
CA LEU A 1187 2.21 -38.18 48.68
C LEU A 1187 1.23 -37.72 47.60
N ILE A 1188 0.00 -38.21 47.65
CA ILE A 1188 -1.05 -37.86 46.70
C ILE A 1188 -2.14 -37.08 47.43
N PRO A 1189 -2.44 -35.83 47.04
CA PRO A 1189 -3.50 -35.06 47.67
C PRO A 1189 -4.87 -35.64 47.32
N SER A 1190 -5.79 -35.63 48.28
CA SER A 1190 -7.18 -36.03 48.09
C SER A 1190 -8.00 -34.96 47.37
N SER A 1191 -7.61 -33.68 47.53
CA SER A 1191 -8.20 -32.55 46.78
C SER A 1191 -7.29 -31.32 46.84
N MET A 1192 -7.59 -30.31 46.02
CA MET A 1192 -6.94 -29.01 46.04
C MET A 1192 -7.98 -27.88 45.92
N LYS A 1193 -7.70 -26.73 46.53
CA LYS A 1193 -8.49 -25.49 46.40
C LYS A 1193 -7.59 -24.28 46.21
N ILE A 1194 -8.07 -23.30 45.45
CA ILE A 1194 -7.49 -21.95 45.39
C ILE A 1194 -8.25 -21.09 46.42
N LYS A 1195 -7.53 -20.43 47.32
CA LYS A 1195 -8.08 -19.56 48.37
C LYS A 1195 -7.24 -18.30 48.51
N GLY A 1196 -7.80 -17.16 48.13
CA GLY A 1196 -7.08 -15.88 48.09
C GLY A 1196 -5.83 -15.97 47.23
N ASN A 1197 -4.66 -15.82 47.86
CA ASN A 1197 -3.34 -15.93 47.24
C ASN A 1197 -2.68 -17.32 47.41
N SER A 1198 -3.39 -18.34 47.88
CA SER A 1198 -2.79 -19.64 48.24
C SER A 1198 -3.44 -20.83 47.53
N LEU A 1199 -2.63 -21.83 47.20
CA LEU A 1199 -3.07 -23.17 46.83
C LEU A 1199 -3.05 -24.07 48.07
N VAL A 1200 -4.19 -24.70 48.36
CA VAL A 1200 -4.36 -25.56 49.53
C VAL A 1200 -4.60 -26.99 49.06
N PHE A 1201 -3.63 -27.87 49.29
CA PHE A 1201 -3.70 -29.29 48.98
C PHE A 1201 -4.07 -30.07 50.23
N LEU A 1202 -5.14 -30.86 50.17
CA LEU A 1202 -5.62 -31.66 51.30
C LEU A 1202 -5.12 -33.10 51.16
N PHE A 1203 -4.71 -33.71 52.27
CA PHE A 1203 -4.16 -35.06 52.37
C PHE A 1203 -4.79 -35.83 53.53
N ASN A 1204 -4.69 -37.15 53.50
CA ASN A 1204 -5.00 -37.96 54.68
C ASN A 1204 -3.94 -37.74 55.76
N ASN A 1205 -4.37 -37.66 57.02
CA ASN A 1205 -3.53 -37.21 58.13
C ASN A 1205 -2.27 -38.09 58.35
N ASP A 1206 -2.39 -39.40 58.13
CA ASP A 1206 -1.30 -40.36 58.35
C ASP A 1206 -0.13 -40.22 57.36
N ASP A 1207 -0.37 -39.61 56.20
CA ASP A 1207 0.60 -39.44 55.11
C ASP A 1207 1.58 -38.29 55.41
N VAL A 1208 1.12 -37.25 56.10
CA VAL A 1208 1.89 -36.05 56.44
C VAL A 1208 2.47 -36.12 57.87
N LYS A 1209 1.75 -36.70 58.84
CA LYS A 1209 2.16 -36.76 60.27
C LYS A 1209 3.49 -37.45 60.55
N LYS A 1210 3.90 -38.40 59.71
CA LYS A 1210 5.11 -39.22 59.92
C LYS A 1210 6.38 -38.56 59.38
N ALA A 1211 6.26 -37.41 58.71
CA ALA A 1211 7.37 -36.71 58.08
C ALA A 1211 7.75 -35.45 58.87
N ASN A 1212 9.06 -35.23 59.10
CA ASN A 1212 9.54 -33.96 59.65
C ASN A 1212 9.51 -32.82 58.61
N SER A 1213 9.50 -33.18 57.33
CA SER A 1213 9.47 -32.26 56.19
C SER A 1213 8.92 -32.95 54.96
N ILE A 1214 8.28 -32.19 54.07
CA ILE A 1214 7.75 -32.66 52.79
C ILE A 1214 8.52 -31.98 51.67
N ASN A 1215 8.98 -32.76 50.70
CA ASN A 1215 9.57 -32.29 49.47
C ASN A 1215 8.45 -31.93 48.47
N VAL A 1216 8.46 -30.71 47.96
CA VAL A 1216 7.48 -30.16 47.02
C VAL A 1216 8.21 -29.67 45.76
N SER A 1217 7.68 -29.99 44.58
CA SER A 1217 8.18 -29.42 43.31
C SER A 1217 7.03 -29.22 42.33
N VAL A 1218 7.11 -28.18 41.50
CA VAL A 1218 6.13 -27.87 40.45
C VAL A 1218 6.54 -28.54 39.13
N LYS A 1219 5.60 -29.15 38.41
CA LYS A 1219 5.81 -29.62 37.05
C LYS A 1219 5.59 -28.46 36.09
N ASN A 1220 6.58 -28.22 35.22
CA ASN A 1220 6.46 -27.24 34.15
C ASN A 1220 5.91 -27.93 32.89
N ASP A 1221 4.59 -27.99 32.79
CA ASP A 1221 3.87 -28.51 31.61
C ASP A 1221 2.71 -27.59 31.22
N ASP A 1222 2.25 -27.69 29.97
CA ASP A 1222 1.24 -26.78 29.37
C ASP A 1222 -0.14 -26.81 30.06
N SER A 1223 -0.39 -27.80 30.93
CA SER A 1223 -1.64 -27.89 31.68
C SER A 1223 -1.67 -27.00 32.91
N LEU A 1224 -0.52 -26.51 33.41
CA LEU A 1224 -0.45 -25.59 34.54
C LEU A 1224 -0.79 -24.16 34.10
N LYS A 1225 -2.03 -23.72 34.33
CA LYS A 1225 -2.48 -22.35 34.07
C LYS A 1225 -2.97 -21.67 35.33
N LEU A 1226 -2.04 -21.32 36.23
CA LEU A 1226 -2.35 -20.55 37.43
C LEU A 1226 -2.30 -19.04 37.14
N LYS A 1227 -3.33 -18.29 37.50
CA LYS A 1227 -3.49 -16.88 37.09
C LYS A 1227 -3.76 -15.95 38.26
N SER A 1228 -3.28 -14.70 38.15
CA SER A 1228 -3.64 -13.63 39.07
C SER A 1228 -5.14 -13.34 39.00
N LEU A 1229 -5.69 -12.70 40.04
CA LEU A 1229 -7.04 -12.14 40.01
C LEU A 1229 -7.22 -11.25 38.77
N ARG A 1230 -8.40 -11.31 38.16
CA ARG A 1230 -8.74 -10.51 36.98
C ARG A 1230 -8.70 -9.01 37.28
N ASP A 1231 -8.08 -8.25 36.37
CA ASP A 1231 -8.07 -6.79 36.40
C ASP A 1231 -9.36 -6.18 35.82
N ALA A 1232 -9.48 -4.84 35.88
CA ALA A 1232 -10.68 -4.16 35.39
C ALA A 1232 -10.83 -4.24 33.85
N ASN A 1233 -9.75 -4.48 33.10
CA ASN A 1233 -9.80 -4.74 31.66
C ASN A 1233 -10.10 -6.22 31.31
N GLY A 1234 -10.39 -7.05 32.31
CA GLY A 1234 -10.70 -8.46 32.10
C GLY A 1234 -9.49 -9.36 31.85
N GLY A 1235 -8.27 -8.82 31.94
CA GLY A 1235 -7.00 -9.53 31.82
C GLY A 1235 -6.53 -10.16 33.12
N ASN A 1236 -5.51 -11.02 33.02
CA ASN A 1236 -4.78 -11.60 34.15
C ASN A 1236 -3.36 -12.00 33.74
N ALA A 1237 -2.44 -11.95 34.70
CA ALA A 1237 -1.08 -12.42 34.53
C ALA A 1237 -1.00 -13.92 34.87
N THR A 1238 -0.23 -14.67 34.09
CA THR A 1238 -0.06 -16.14 34.28
C THR A 1238 1.23 -16.43 35.03
N TYR A 1239 1.15 -17.29 36.04
CA TYR A 1239 2.29 -17.80 36.79
C TYR A 1239 3.17 -18.67 35.91
N VAL A 1240 4.47 -18.40 35.91
CA VAL A 1240 5.49 -19.22 35.26
C VAL A 1240 6.44 -19.73 36.34
N PRO A 1241 6.52 -21.06 36.57
CA PRO A 1241 7.42 -21.62 37.56
C PRO A 1241 8.87 -21.27 37.27
N THR A 1242 9.60 -20.82 38.30
CA THR A 1242 11.05 -20.61 38.23
C THR A 1242 11.82 -21.93 38.37
N ASP A 1243 13.13 -21.93 38.10
CA ASP A 1243 14.02 -23.07 38.35
C ASP A 1243 13.96 -23.53 39.82
N SER A 1244 13.76 -22.60 40.74
CA SER A 1244 13.59 -22.92 42.15
C SER A 1244 12.25 -23.60 42.44
N ASP A 1245 11.18 -23.25 41.71
CA ASP A 1245 9.85 -23.86 41.88
C ASP A 1245 9.79 -25.27 41.29
N THR A 1246 10.53 -25.51 40.19
CA THR A 1246 10.62 -26.82 39.54
C THR A 1246 11.61 -27.77 40.23
N GLY A 1247 12.58 -27.22 40.97
CA GLY A 1247 13.44 -27.95 41.89
C GLY A 1247 12.69 -28.50 43.11
N THR A 1248 13.31 -29.44 43.83
CA THR A 1248 12.74 -29.98 45.07
C THR A 1248 12.93 -28.99 46.23
N ARG A 1249 11.82 -28.50 46.79
CA ARG A 1249 11.78 -27.62 47.97
C ARG A 1249 11.38 -28.40 49.21
N ASN A 1250 12.13 -28.25 50.30
CA ASN A 1250 11.81 -28.89 51.56
C ASN A 1250 10.92 -27.98 52.41
N VAL A 1251 9.70 -28.43 52.68
CA VAL A 1251 8.65 -27.70 53.40
C VAL A 1251 8.48 -28.31 54.78
N LYS A 1252 8.56 -27.50 55.83
CA LYS A 1252 8.47 -27.96 57.22
C LYS A 1252 7.02 -28.36 57.57
N VAL A 1253 6.88 -29.48 58.28
CA VAL A 1253 5.60 -29.85 58.91
C VAL A 1253 5.50 -29.14 60.26
N ILE A 1254 4.43 -28.37 60.44
CA ILE A 1254 4.20 -27.51 61.61
C ILE A 1254 2.93 -27.95 62.37
N SER A 1255 2.79 -27.55 63.63
CA SER A 1255 1.66 -27.89 64.50
C SER A 1255 0.66 -26.74 64.57
N SER A 1256 -0.15 -26.54 63.53
CA SER A 1256 -1.14 -25.44 63.54
C SER A 1256 -2.26 -25.66 64.56
N SER A 1257 -2.81 -24.58 65.13
CA SER A 1257 -4.06 -24.62 65.88
C SER A 1257 -5.24 -25.00 64.98
N SER A 1258 -6.23 -25.70 65.53
CA SER A 1258 -7.38 -26.19 64.76
C SER A 1258 -8.29 -25.11 64.19
N THR A 1259 -8.13 -23.85 64.59
CA THR A 1259 -8.87 -22.71 64.04
C THR A 1259 -8.34 -22.29 62.67
N PHE A 1260 -7.03 -22.38 62.43
CA PHE A 1260 -6.39 -21.78 61.27
C PHE A 1260 -6.72 -22.49 59.94
N ILE A 1261 -6.70 -23.83 59.91
CA ILE A 1261 -7.12 -24.59 58.71
C ILE A 1261 -8.61 -24.40 58.44
N ASN A 1262 -9.42 -24.35 59.51
CA ASN A 1262 -10.85 -24.10 59.39
C ASN A 1262 -11.14 -22.68 58.85
N ASP A 1263 -10.39 -21.67 59.28
CA ASP A 1263 -10.51 -20.30 58.76
C ASP A 1263 -10.07 -20.21 57.29
N LEU A 1264 -9.02 -20.94 56.90
CA LEU A 1264 -8.54 -21.00 55.51
C LEU A 1264 -9.51 -21.75 54.56
N LEU A 1265 -10.31 -22.67 55.09
CA LEU A 1265 -11.25 -23.48 54.31
C LEU A 1265 -12.69 -22.95 54.31
N ASN A 1266 -13.14 -22.28 55.38
CA ASN A 1266 -14.52 -21.82 55.57
C ASN A 1266 -14.77 -20.35 55.23
N ASN A 1267 -13.76 -19.47 55.31
CA ASN A 1267 -13.80 -18.15 54.68
C ASN A 1267 -13.25 -18.21 53.25
#